data_AF-A0A3G1J0L9-F1
#
_entry.id   AF-A0A3G1J0L9-F1
#
_cell.length_a   1.000
_cell.length_b   1.000
_cell.length_c   1.000
_cell.angle_alpha   90.00
_cell.angle_beta   90.00
_cell.angle_gamma   90.00
#
_symmetry.space_group_name_H-M   'P 1'
#
loop_
_entity.id
_entity.type
_entity.pdbx_description
1 polymer ?
#
loop_
_entity_poly.entity_id
_entity_poly.type
_entity_poly.pdbx_seq_one_letter_code
_entity_poly.pdbx_strand_id
1 'polypeptide(L)'
;MELKGADLYEVTCAAALAQLVDSLVNATPEPPSPPPPPPAPRPRSEPRAEEKPRRTEAAVRNVPAVPREAPRTASVAATATALRQDSVPAAPDGVSVVCGLVSELTGRVVREDVSFSDAGLTSFDMLRVIARLEAEAGPLPKSLLFEQETPRALAGWLQERFGPQMVGGLKSKKSPVAQLTGADRPTELLANGAAVVAKKRLPEHPELAALAAQLESRFAKEGGLPGRDIAPLLFLGSNGKGYLNFTERDGVLLAWSCAVSEQDFPVLVGEWTEWARENNLHPNLLSMLPLTEVAGVPFCSTPFGTVQRLHGIDKFSLEGGSMKRLRQRLHKFERSGTVEVKEYRLGTDSAVDMAIATLIDQWAARKAMVNPYVETVRKEVAQGIMADRHRVFLTYVDGEMLAAVVVTKIPSENGYLLDLEFFGDKMEDGGLDYTIIEIIKRLAAEGCELFSFGATLGVVVGTSSNPHPQVEQVLGDLRAAGLFRGDGNFQFKNKYRPENLPVYLCQPASASAADVLAVILLIANPTLGKQPQGQTESQPEASAPEHSKVLPLRVEETPAVVPPSTKPAPRPVPEAVPSDSPRQAELRSVGWNPLALPRMAGPFELVTDSWAERDEAAVADRSRELADRASAITRELSEQNTLPFEYVQAAPSGRAAEAALLRAIGSKRTIIQTNLFPSWTFNALDLGFRPVTVRTKAGSADVDLEHLGELLAAHRESAGLCCIELSPNATGGLPISLENARGISELTRKAGVPLVFDATRGLDNAWLLARAQGQQLWTVARELFSCADAITLSLPKTYGVAAGGLVATSHPALIRALRRRIADRGEEVGLAERRLLASALADREWIEEAVRTRVRHTEQLAERLRACGAPIRAAGGHAILLDAARLCGKGFTHPVPATLAWLYETAGVRAAPHLSAGFAPTEGCLRLAVPIGLSDGEVEQLAEALEGAFKGTERPADLLRVPDDGEGPAFYERRDHVPEDVAEDIEKGNAVKTAGENWAVVSQWQPQAVRRLIPHEGGQIEVFEAGQGAPVVFLHPFNIGLGFFAPQLRDLATTNRVIGVHAPGVGATTAAGDLSFAGLARTVLAAVRGLGVTERFVVAGASFGGLTALSVAHLYPEDVSGLVLLGSSHRVGNRRGDVNRLVVVAREDFDAVTNAGARLGTSREELEALLLRCESIDPRIGLRYLDQFASRPDLLEQAAKLKVPALIVHGVHDTVIKLEVAKLVHRTISGSRYVEIPTAGHFPSLTSPDEVNALISTFAKDVQAS
;
A
#
# COMPACT_ATOMS: atom_id res chain seq x y z
N MET A 1 -30.13 25.48 -6.71
CA MET A 1 -29.50 24.17 -6.48
C MET A 1 -28.42 24.35 -5.43
N GLU A 2 -28.68 23.90 -4.20
CA GLU A 2 -27.62 23.62 -3.23
C GLU A 2 -27.53 22.09 -3.14
N LEU A 3 -26.32 21.55 -3.30
CA LEU A 3 -26.06 20.12 -3.16
C LEU A 3 -25.08 19.98 -1.99
N LYS A 4 -25.46 19.25 -0.96
CA LYS A 4 -24.64 19.08 0.24
C LYS A 4 -23.72 17.88 0.04
N GLY A 5 -22.53 17.93 0.65
CA GLY A 5 -21.53 16.87 0.50
C GLY A 5 -22.04 15.49 0.92
N ALA A 6 -22.99 15.44 1.88
CA ALA A 6 -23.65 14.21 2.33
C ALA A 6 -24.44 13.51 1.20
N ASP A 7 -25.17 14.29 0.40
CA ASP A 7 -26.12 13.80 -0.62
C ASP A 7 -25.43 12.94 -1.70
N LEU A 8 -24.11 13.13 -1.90
CA LEU A 8 -23.29 12.37 -2.86
C LEU A 8 -22.84 11.00 -2.35
N TYR A 9 -22.89 10.72 -1.05
CA TYR A 9 -22.41 9.44 -0.50
C TYR A 9 -23.39 8.27 -0.70
N GLU A 10 -24.67 8.54 -0.92
CA GLU A 10 -25.68 7.49 -1.21
C GLU A 10 -25.84 7.22 -2.72
N VAL A 11 -25.20 8.03 -3.57
CA VAL A 11 -25.30 7.94 -5.03
C VAL A 11 -24.31 6.90 -5.58
N THR A 12 -24.82 5.69 -5.83
CA THR A 12 -23.99 4.54 -6.24
C THR A 12 -23.65 4.47 -7.74
N CYS A 13 -24.29 5.27 -8.60
CA CYS A 13 -24.00 5.31 -10.04
C CYS A 13 -24.41 6.64 -10.71
N ALA A 14 -23.91 6.88 -11.92
CA ALA A 14 -24.19 8.10 -12.70
C ALA A 14 -25.68 8.31 -13.03
N ALA A 15 -26.47 7.23 -13.17
CA ALA A 15 -27.91 7.33 -13.41
C ALA A 15 -28.67 7.81 -12.15
N ALA A 16 -28.27 7.34 -10.96
CA ALA A 16 -28.80 7.84 -9.70
C ALA A 16 -28.39 9.31 -9.46
N LEU A 17 -27.17 9.71 -9.87
CA LEU A 17 -26.74 11.10 -9.82
C LEU A 17 -27.61 11.99 -10.71
N ALA A 18 -27.91 11.54 -11.93
CA ALA A 18 -28.80 12.28 -12.84
C ALA A 18 -30.22 12.45 -12.24
N GLN A 19 -30.80 11.41 -11.62
CA GLN A 19 -32.10 11.50 -10.96
C GLN A 19 -32.11 12.43 -9.73
N LEU A 20 -31.03 12.44 -8.93
CA LEU A 20 -30.87 13.40 -7.84
C LEU A 20 -30.74 14.84 -8.36
N VAL A 21 -30.01 15.03 -9.46
CA VAL A 21 -29.90 16.33 -10.13
C VAL A 21 -31.25 16.80 -10.68
N ASP A 22 -31.97 15.95 -11.41
CA ASP A 22 -33.27 16.29 -11.99
C ASP A 22 -34.33 16.58 -10.91
N SER A 23 -34.37 15.83 -9.81
CA SER A 23 -35.30 16.11 -8.71
C SER A 23 -35.00 17.44 -8.01
N LEU A 24 -33.72 17.78 -7.79
CA LEU A 24 -33.29 19.08 -7.24
C LEU A 24 -33.46 20.26 -8.19
N VAL A 25 -33.60 20.03 -9.50
CA VAL A 25 -33.93 21.05 -10.52
C VAL A 25 -35.44 21.26 -10.66
N ASN A 26 -36.24 20.20 -10.53
CA ASN A 26 -37.70 20.24 -10.74
C ASN A 26 -38.53 20.44 -9.45
N ALA A 27 -37.88 20.61 -8.29
CA ALA A 27 -38.57 20.86 -7.02
C ALA A 27 -39.30 22.21 -7.01
N THR A 28 -40.65 22.18 -7.01
CA THR A 28 -41.47 23.37 -6.77
C THR A 28 -41.23 23.95 -5.37
N PRO A 29 -41.04 25.27 -5.22
CA PRO A 29 -40.79 25.89 -3.92
C PRO A 29 -42.02 25.83 -3.00
N GLU A 30 -41.82 25.46 -1.74
CA GLU A 30 -42.84 25.55 -0.70
C GLU A 30 -43.20 27.02 -0.37
N PRO A 31 -44.45 27.29 0.06
CA PRO A 31 -44.87 28.63 0.47
C PRO A 31 -44.15 29.08 1.76
N PRO A 32 -43.73 30.36 1.87
CA PRO A 32 -42.98 30.84 3.02
C PRO A 32 -43.84 30.91 4.30
N SER A 33 -43.25 30.51 5.42
CA SER A 33 -43.85 30.64 6.76
C SER A 33 -44.09 32.11 7.15
N PRO A 34 -45.13 32.43 7.93
CA PRO A 34 -45.48 33.80 8.29
C PRO A 34 -44.46 34.43 9.27
N PRO A 35 -44.20 35.75 9.18
CA PRO A 35 -43.21 36.43 10.01
C PRO A 35 -43.71 36.71 11.44
N PRO A 36 -42.79 36.84 12.43
CA PRO A 36 -43.13 37.23 13.80
C PRO A 36 -43.52 38.72 13.91
N PRO A 37 -44.25 39.11 14.99
CA PRO A 37 -44.73 40.49 15.17
C PRO A 37 -43.61 41.49 15.53
N PRO A 38 -43.77 42.79 15.20
CA PRO A 38 -42.73 43.80 15.37
C PRO A 38 -42.64 44.39 16.80
N PRO A 39 -41.45 44.82 17.25
CA PRO A 39 -41.25 45.53 18.52
C PRO A 39 -41.65 47.03 18.45
N ALA A 40 -41.95 47.63 19.60
CA ALA A 40 -42.36 49.03 19.75
C ALA A 40 -41.20 50.06 19.60
N PRO A 41 -41.48 51.33 19.23
CA PRO A 41 -40.45 52.25 18.70
C PRO A 41 -39.74 53.17 19.72
N ARG A 42 -38.64 53.80 19.25
CA ARG A 42 -37.69 54.67 19.97
C ARG A 42 -37.95 56.19 19.76
N PRO A 43 -37.21 57.06 20.46
CA PRO A 43 -36.54 58.20 19.81
C PRO A 43 -35.02 58.28 20.17
N ARG A 44 -34.10 58.27 19.18
CA ARG A 44 -33.36 59.42 18.57
C ARG A 44 -32.17 59.93 19.42
N SER A 45 -31.03 60.35 18.87
CA SER A 45 -30.82 61.08 17.60
C SER A 45 -29.59 60.68 16.73
N GLU A 46 -29.73 60.92 15.43
CA GLU A 46 -28.73 60.95 14.32
C GLU A 46 -28.51 62.45 13.88
N PRO A 47 -27.77 62.86 12.80
CA PRO A 47 -27.13 62.15 11.66
C PRO A 47 -25.63 62.54 11.46
N ARG A 48 -24.90 62.45 10.32
CA ARG A 48 -25.16 62.11 8.88
C ARG A 48 -23.86 61.55 8.23
N ALA A 49 -23.93 61.12 6.97
CA ALA A 49 -22.80 60.95 6.04
C ALA A 49 -22.87 61.96 4.84
N GLU A 50 -22.14 61.69 3.75
CA GLU A 50 -21.94 62.51 2.51
C GLU A 50 -20.85 63.61 2.67
N GLU A 51 -20.07 64.04 1.65
CA GLU A 51 -20.17 63.91 0.18
C GLU A 51 -18.78 63.94 -0.56
N LYS A 52 -18.75 63.98 -1.90
CA LYS A 52 -17.60 64.09 -2.84
C LYS A 52 -17.92 65.18 -3.91
N PRO A 53 -17.08 65.46 -4.94
CA PRO A 53 -15.64 65.80 -5.01
C PRO A 53 -15.42 67.15 -5.77
N ARG A 54 -14.17 67.58 -6.05
CA ARG A 54 -13.86 68.53 -7.18
C ARG A 54 -12.38 68.57 -7.61
N ARG A 55 -12.11 69.10 -8.82
CA ARG A 55 -10.77 69.15 -9.48
C ARG A 55 -10.73 70.25 -10.56
N THR A 56 -9.70 71.12 -10.53
CA THR A 56 -9.24 72.11 -11.57
C THR A 56 -7.84 72.57 -11.10
N GLU A 57 -6.76 72.55 -11.89
CA GLU A 57 -6.38 73.43 -13.03
C GLU A 57 -6.21 74.91 -12.66
N ALA A 58 -5.14 75.64 -13.03
CA ALA A 58 -3.82 75.32 -13.64
C ALA A 58 -2.87 76.56 -13.54
N ALA A 59 -1.54 76.44 -13.82
CA ALA A 59 -0.66 77.45 -14.49
C ALA A 59 0.88 77.40 -14.18
N VAL A 60 1.69 77.40 -15.26
CA VAL A 60 2.96 78.16 -15.52
C VAL A 60 4.26 77.95 -14.68
N ARG A 61 5.28 77.38 -15.36
CA ARG A 61 6.75 77.64 -15.39
C ARG A 61 7.46 78.41 -14.24
N ASN A 62 8.60 77.87 -13.74
CA ASN A 62 9.96 78.26 -14.21
C ASN A 62 11.12 77.43 -13.60
N VAL A 63 12.32 77.56 -14.19
CA VAL A 63 13.64 76.96 -13.86
C VAL A 63 14.56 78.10 -13.38
N PRO A 64 15.38 77.97 -12.30
CA PRO A 64 16.64 77.18 -12.24
C PRO A 64 16.78 76.39 -10.90
N ALA A 65 17.91 75.83 -10.41
CA ALA A 65 19.34 76.03 -10.70
C ALA A 65 20.26 74.80 -10.38
N VAL A 66 21.57 75.02 -10.56
CA VAL A 66 22.79 74.15 -10.48
C VAL A 66 23.95 75.12 -10.09
N PRO A 67 25.09 74.79 -9.42
CA PRO A 67 25.83 73.50 -9.36
C PRO A 67 26.53 73.08 -8.01
N ARG A 68 27.15 71.87 -8.02
CA ARG A 68 28.46 71.48 -7.38
C ARG A 68 28.63 71.61 -5.84
N GLU A 69 29.62 71.00 -5.17
CA GLU A 69 30.72 70.09 -5.57
C GLU A 69 31.01 69.05 -4.44
N ALA A 70 31.88 68.08 -4.71
CA ALA A 70 32.50 67.17 -3.71
C ALA A 70 33.97 67.68 -3.41
N PRO A 71 34.87 67.04 -2.61
CA PRO A 71 34.82 65.68 -2.05
C PRO A 71 35.58 65.41 -0.69
N ARG A 72 35.64 64.10 -0.31
CA ARG A 72 36.81 63.36 0.28
C ARG A 72 37.26 63.45 1.77
N THR A 73 37.10 62.29 2.44
CA THR A 73 38.12 61.47 3.18
C THR A 73 38.69 61.80 4.56
N ALA A 74 38.98 60.69 5.28
CA ALA A 74 39.86 60.48 6.45
C ALA A 74 39.39 61.07 7.80
N SER A 75 39.22 60.32 8.89
CA SER A 75 40.00 59.23 9.55
C SER A 75 41.06 59.73 10.53
N VAL A 76 40.96 59.29 11.79
CA VAL A 76 42.05 58.83 12.69
C VAL A 76 41.40 58.33 14.00
N ALA A 77 42.03 57.36 14.67
CA ALA A 77 41.61 56.85 15.98
C ALA A 77 42.69 57.15 17.04
N ALA A 78 42.35 57.12 18.34
CA ALA A 78 43.17 56.47 19.38
C ALA A 78 42.59 56.58 20.81
N THR A 79 42.74 55.47 21.55
CA THR A 79 42.90 55.37 23.03
C THR A 79 41.76 55.80 23.97
N ALA A 80 41.77 55.20 25.15
CA ALA A 80 40.80 55.38 26.23
C ALA A 80 41.49 55.63 27.57
N THR A 81 40.76 56.17 28.53
CA THR A 81 41.04 56.00 29.96
C THR A 81 39.71 55.89 30.70
N ALA A 82 39.64 55.03 31.72
CA ALA A 82 38.38 54.63 32.34
C ALA A 82 37.94 55.55 33.48
N LEU A 83 36.61 55.69 33.64
CA LEU A 83 35.97 55.94 34.92
C LEU A 83 34.97 54.80 35.16
N ARG A 84 35.02 54.17 36.33
CA ARG A 84 33.97 53.27 36.81
C ARG A 84 32.93 54.11 37.55
N GLN A 85 31.65 53.90 37.26
CA GLN A 85 30.65 53.79 38.34
C GLN A 85 29.43 52.98 37.89
N ASP A 86 29.04 52.09 38.79
CA ASP A 86 27.70 51.53 39.05
C ASP A 86 26.91 50.94 37.87
N SER A 87 27.02 49.62 37.74
CA SER A 87 26.25 48.80 36.80
C SER A 87 24.77 48.71 37.18
N VAL A 88 23.90 49.26 36.33
CA VAL A 88 22.51 48.79 36.23
C VAL A 88 22.52 47.30 35.86
N PRO A 89 21.70 46.43 36.48
CA PRO A 89 21.62 45.02 36.07
C PRO A 89 21.20 44.91 34.61
N ALA A 90 21.99 44.19 33.80
CA ALA A 90 21.58 43.87 32.44
C ALA A 90 20.27 43.06 32.48
N ALA A 91 19.33 43.38 31.58
CA ALA A 91 18.15 42.55 31.37
C ALA A 91 18.62 41.12 31.04
N PRO A 92 17.99 40.07 31.61
CA PRO A 92 18.37 38.71 31.31
C PRO A 92 18.18 38.45 29.82
N ASP A 93 19.15 37.79 29.19
CA ASP A 93 18.97 37.33 27.81
C ASP A 93 17.76 36.38 27.73
N GLY A 94 16.72 36.83 27.03
CA GLY A 94 15.49 36.08 26.88
C GLY A 94 15.68 34.77 26.11
N VAL A 95 16.71 34.67 25.27
CA VAL A 95 16.99 33.46 24.50
C VAL A 95 17.54 32.37 25.42
N SER A 96 18.53 32.69 26.27
CA SER A 96 19.03 31.82 27.33
C SER A 96 17.92 31.36 28.29
N VAL A 97 16.95 32.23 28.64
CA VAL A 97 15.81 31.83 29.48
C VAL A 97 14.87 30.85 28.77
N VAL A 98 14.56 31.07 27.49
CA VAL A 98 13.76 30.11 26.70
C VAL A 98 14.51 28.79 26.51
N CYS A 99 15.81 28.81 26.21
CA CYS A 99 16.64 27.61 26.13
C CYS A 99 16.64 26.81 27.45
N GLY A 100 16.75 27.51 28.59
CA GLY A 100 16.68 26.90 29.92
C GLY A 100 15.32 26.24 30.19
N LEU A 101 14.23 27.01 30.00
CA LEU A 101 12.85 26.51 30.19
C LEU A 101 12.56 25.27 29.35
N VAL A 102 12.91 25.30 28.06
CA VAL A 102 12.65 24.18 27.15
C VAL A 102 13.51 22.96 27.50
N SER A 103 14.76 23.18 27.91
CA SER A 103 15.63 22.08 28.34
C SER A 103 15.15 21.43 29.66
N GLU A 104 14.62 22.24 30.59
CA GLU A 104 14.03 21.77 31.87
C GLU A 104 12.77 20.92 31.63
N LEU A 105 11.86 21.37 30.76
CA LEU A 105 10.58 20.67 30.48
C LEU A 105 10.73 19.37 29.67
N THR A 106 11.73 19.31 28.79
CA THR A 106 11.88 18.20 27.82
C THR A 106 13.03 17.25 28.13
N GLY A 107 13.95 17.64 29.01
CA GLY A 107 15.19 16.90 29.29
C GLY A 107 16.20 16.93 28.13
N ARG A 108 15.97 17.74 27.09
CA ARG A 108 16.81 17.85 25.89
C ARG A 108 17.52 19.20 25.86
N VAL A 109 18.84 19.21 25.68
CA VAL A 109 19.61 20.46 25.58
C VAL A 109 19.31 21.15 24.25
N VAL A 110 18.55 22.25 24.28
CA VAL A 110 18.29 23.09 23.09
C VAL A 110 19.35 24.19 22.94
N ARG A 111 19.67 24.57 21.70
CA ARG A 111 20.61 25.64 21.34
C ARG A 111 19.84 26.81 20.71
N GLU A 112 20.30 28.05 20.92
CA GLU A 112 19.58 29.29 20.59
C GLU A 112 19.00 29.35 19.16
N ASP A 113 19.77 28.91 18.16
CA ASP A 113 19.43 28.97 16.72
C ASP A 113 19.14 27.59 16.11
N VAL A 114 19.04 26.53 16.93
CA VAL A 114 18.64 25.19 16.47
C VAL A 114 17.12 25.07 16.59
N SER A 115 16.44 24.50 15.59
CA SER A 115 14.99 24.37 15.66
C SER A 115 14.56 23.37 16.75
N PHE A 116 13.34 23.50 17.26
CA PHE A 116 12.80 22.55 18.23
C PHE A 116 12.77 21.13 17.66
N SER A 117 12.43 20.97 16.38
CA SER A 117 12.51 19.70 15.65
C SER A 117 13.94 19.14 15.56
N ASP A 118 14.94 19.99 15.29
CA ASP A 118 16.35 19.60 15.18
C ASP A 118 17.01 19.31 16.53
N ALA A 119 16.53 19.93 17.61
CA ALA A 119 16.88 19.54 18.99
C ALA A 119 16.15 18.25 19.43
N GLY A 120 15.35 17.65 18.54
CA GLY A 120 14.66 16.38 18.75
C GLY A 120 13.46 16.46 19.67
N LEU A 121 12.84 17.63 19.85
CA LEU A 121 11.53 17.71 20.50
C LEU A 121 10.50 17.02 19.62
N THR A 122 9.76 16.08 20.19
CA THR A 122 8.55 15.56 19.56
C THR A 122 7.46 16.63 19.53
N SER A 123 6.42 16.47 18.71
CA SER A 123 5.24 17.33 18.77
C SER A 123 4.62 17.39 20.18
N PHE A 124 4.75 16.31 20.96
CA PHE A 124 4.34 16.27 22.37
C PHE A 124 5.25 17.10 23.28
N ASP A 125 6.57 17.08 23.08
CA ASP A 125 7.51 17.97 23.78
C ASP A 125 7.24 19.44 23.45
N MET A 126 6.91 19.76 22.19
CA MET A 126 6.51 21.10 21.78
C MET A 126 5.21 21.53 22.47
N LEU A 127 4.19 20.67 22.50
CA LEU A 127 2.92 20.95 23.17
C LEU A 127 3.08 21.11 24.71
N ARG A 128 4.04 20.42 25.34
CA ARG A 128 4.42 20.63 26.75
C ARG A 128 5.03 22.01 26.98
N VAL A 129 5.89 22.49 26.08
CA VAL A 129 6.43 23.85 26.12
C VAL A 129 5.32 24.89 25.93
N ILE A 130 4.44 24.71 24.94
CA ILE A 130 3.30 25.62 24.70
C ILE A 130 2.42 25.71 25.95
N ALA A 131 2.01 24.57 26.53
CA ALA A 131 1.18 24.56 27.73
C ALA A 131 1.84 25.28 28.93
N ARG A 132 3.16 25.16 29.11
CA ARG A 132 3.88 25.89 30.17
C ARG A 132 3.98 27.39 29.90
N LEU A 133 4.11 27.81 28.64
CA LEU A 133 4.08 29.22 28.25
C LEU A 133 2.69 29.83 28.41
N GLU A 134 1.63 29.08 28.07
CA GLU A 134 0.24 29.53 28.24
C GLU A 134 -0.10 29.84 29.71
N ALA A 135 0.50 29.11 30.65
CA ALA A 135 0.33 29.35 32.09
C ALA A 135 0.94 30.68 32.60
N GLU A 136 1.77 31.39 31.83
CA GLU A 136 2.28 32.73 32.19
C GLU A 136 1.83 33.82 31.17
N ALA A 137 1.48 33.45 29.93
CA ALA A 137 1.14 34.39 28.84
C ALA A 137 -0.34 34.40 28.41
N GLY A 138 -1.17 33.48 28.93
CA GLY A 138 -2.53 33.25 28.42
C GLY A 138 -2.56 32.37 27.16
N PRO A 139 -3.71 32.19 26.50
CA PRO A 139 -3.85 31.27 25.36
C PRO A 139 -2.90 31.58 24.19
N LEU A 140 -2.23 30.55 23.67
CA LEU A 140 -1.26 30.64 22.58
C LEU A 140 -1.66 29.74 21.39
N PRO A 141 -1.21 30.04 20.17
CA PRO A 141 -1.37 29.11 19.04
C PRO A 141 -0.75 27.75 19.37
N LYS A 142 -1.47 26.64 19.16
CA LYS A 142 -0.88 25.29 19.34
C LYS A 142 0.18 24.98 18.27
N SER A 143 0.23 25.79 17.22
CA SER A 143 1.27 25.89 16.20
C SER A 143 2.50 26.72 16.64
N LEU A 144 2.53 27.36 17.81
CA LEU A 144 3.52 28.40 18.14
C LEU A 144 4.99 27.93 18.01
N LEU A 145 5.32 26.72 18.46
CA LEU A 145 6.69 26.17 18.32
C LEU A 145 7.02 25.64 16.91
N PHE A 146 6.01 25.50 16.05
CA PHE A 146 6.16 25.19 14.62
C PHE A 146 6.25 26.49 13.78
N GLU A 147 5.68 27.60 14.26
CA GLU A 147 5.79 28.93 13.63
C GLU A 147 7.05 29.69 14.06
N GLN A 148 7.45 29.55 15.33
CA GLN A 148 8.64 30.16 15.92
C GLN A 148 9.68 29.06 16.14
N GLU A 149 10.20 28.53 15.03
CA GLU A 149 10.95 27.26 14.96
C GLU A 149 12.12 27.12 15.94
N THR A 150 12.78 28.21 16.36
CA THR A 150 13.97 28.19 17.25
C THR A 150 13.74 28.91 18.58
N PRO A 151 14.53 28.60 19.64
CA PRO A 151 14.51 29.37 20.89
C PRO A 151 14.72 30.88 20.70
N ARG A 152 15.55 31.33 19.75
CA ARG A 152 15.72 32.75 19.43
C ARG A 152 14.48 33.36 18.80
N ALA A 153 13.84 32.66 17.86
CA ALA A 153 12.58 33.11 17.25
C ALA A 153 11.47 33.22 18.31
N LEU A 154 11.29 32.18 19.12
CA LEU A 154 10.30 32.15 20.20
C LEU A 154 10.56 33.22 21.25
N ALA A 155 11.81 33.40 21.70
CA ALA A 155 12.17 34.46 22.64
C ALA A 155 11.94 35.86 22.06
N GLY A 156 12.19 36.07 20.76
CA GLY A 156 11.88 37.32 20.05
C GLY A 156 10.38 37.59 19.98
N TRP A 157 9.60 36.60 19.53
CA TRP A 157 8.15 36.69 19.43
C TRP A 157 7.49 36.96 20.79
N LEU A 158 7.92 36.25 21.85
CA LEU A 158 7.41 36.49 23.21
C LEU A 158 7.78 37.88 23.74
N GLN A 159 8.96 38.41 23.41
CA GLN A 159 9.36 39.78 23.76
C GLN A 159 8.55 40.84 23.00
N GLU A 160 8.28 40.64 21.70
CA GLU A 160 7.48 41.54 20.88
C GLU A 160 6.00 41.52 21.30
N ARG A 161 5.47 40.33 21.61
CA ARG A 161 4.06 40.10 21.93
C ARG A 161 3.66 40.48 23.36
N PHE A 162 4.54 40.24 24.33
CA PHE A 162 4.23 40.38 25.77
C PHE A 162 5.26 41.20 26.57
N GLY A 163 6.32 41.69 25.92
CA GLY A 163 7.36 42.51 26.55
C GLY A 163 8.48 41.71 27.24
N PRO A 164 9.69 42.30 27.38
CA PRO A 164 10.86 41.58 27.89
C PRO A 164 10.78 41.20 29.38
N GLN A 165 9.90 41.84 30.15
CA GLN A 165 9.69 41.47 31.56
C GLN A 165 9.00 40.10 31.69
N MET A 166 8.12 39.71 30.77
CA MET A 166 7.46 38.40 30.78
C MET A 166 8.49 37.29 30.53
N VAL A 167 9.31 37.42 29.48
CA VAL A 167 10.36 36.44 29.16
C VAL A 167 11.42 36.35 30.26
N GLY A 168 11.76 37.47 30.90
CA GLY A 168 12.61 37.46 32.11
C GLY A 168 11.99 36.74 33.32
N GLY A 169 10.65 36.70 33.40
CA GLY A 169 9.88 36.02 34.45
C GLY A 169 9.74 34.50 34.28
N LEU A 170 10.07 33.95 33.11
CA LEU A 170 10.04 32.50 32.84
C LEU A 170 11.11 31.70 33.61
N LYS A 171 12.02 32.36 34.34
CA LYS A 171 13.08 31.72 35.14
C LYS A 171 12.51 30.87 36.27
N SER A 172 12.80 29.57 36.23
CA SER A 172 12.56 28.51 37.24
C SER A 172 11.97 28.98 38.58
N LYS A 173 10.64 29.19 38.58
CA LYS A 173 9.84 28.70 39.70
C LYS A 173 9.96 27.17 39.62
N LYS A 174 10.75 26.53 40.49
CA LYS A 174 10.57 25.11 40.76
C LYS A 174 9.10 24.89 41.08
N SER A 175 8.38 24.05 40.34
CA SER A 175 7.05 23.61 40.77
C SER A 175 7.20 22.99 42.16
N PRO A 176 6.55 23.52 43.22
CA PRO A 176 6.81 23.12 44.59
C PRO A 176 6.05 21.84 44.96
N VAL A 177 6.08 20.84 44.08
CA VAL A 177 5.49 19.52 44.28
C VAL A 177 6.37 18.46 43.61
N ALA A 178 7.07 17.67 44.42
CA ALA A 178 7.52 16.34 44.02
C ALA A 178 6.37 15.37 44.33
N GLN A 179 5.36 15.31 43.44
CA GLN A 179 4.23 14.40 43.61
C GLN A 179 4.73 12.97 43.40
N LEU A 180 4.24 12.07 44.25
CA LEU A 180 4.43 10.62 44.08
C LEU A 180 3.93 10.22 42.68
N THR A 181 4.61 9.26 42.03
CA THR A 181 3.97 8.63 40.87
C THR A 181 2.69 7.95 41.36
N GLY A 182 1.59 7.97 40.58
CA GLY A 182 0.29 7.46 41.05
C GLY A 182 0.30 5.99 41.51
N ALA A 183 1.34 5.22 41.17
CA ALA A 183 1.56 3.87 41.68
C ALA A 183 1.94 3.81 43.18
N ASP A 184 2.41 4.92 43.76
CA ASP A 184 3.00 5.00 45.11
C ASP A 184 2.14 5.81 46.10
N ARG A 185 0.99 6.37 45.67
CA ARG A 185 0.06 7.14 46.55
C ARG A 185 -0.45 6.24 47.70
N PRO A 186 -0.49 6.73 48.95
CA PRO A 186 -1.10 5.99 50.05
C PRO A 186 -2.61 5.86 49.88
N THR A 187 -3.19 4.81 50.45
CA THR A 187 -4.65 4.63 50.52
C THR A 187 -5.28 5.75 51.35
N GLU A 188 -6.28 6.42 50.79
CA GLU A 188 -6.99 7.55 51.37
C GLU A 188 -8.44 7.14 51.59
N LEU A 189 -8.86 7.02 52.85
CA LEU A 189 -10.25 6.73 53.23
C LEU A 189 -10.95 8.05 53.53
N LEU A 190 -11.98 8.37 52.77
CA LEU A 190 -12.69 9.65 52.83
C LEU A 190 -13.83 9.60 53.85
N ALA A 191 -14.13 10.73 54.48
CA ALA A 191 -15.11 10.82 55.58
C ALA A 191 -16.56 10.51 55.16
N ASN A 192 -16.85 10.51 53.85
CA ASN A 192 -18.13 10.08 53.28
C ASN A 192 -18.22 8.56 53.05
N GLY A 193 -17.12 7.81 53.18
CA GLY A 193 -17.03 6.37 52.91
C GLY A 193 -16.43 6.01 51.55
N ALA A 194 -16.11 6.99 50.70
CA ALA A 194 -15.37 6.75 49.46
C ALA A 194 -13.87 6.47 49.75
N ALA A 195 -13.13 5.92 48.77
CA ALA A 195 -11.71 5.61 48.96
C ALA A 195 -10.87 5.82 47.68
N VAL A 196 -9.66 6.36 47.84
CA VAL A 196 -8.62 6.43 46.78
C VAL A 196 -7.56 5.39 47.08
N VAL A 197 -7.26 4.52 46.12
CA VAL A 197 -6.31 3.41 46.30
C VAL A 197 -5.37 3.31 45.10
N ALA A 198 -4.06 3.22 45.32
CA ALA A 198 -3.13 2.77 44.28
C ALA A 198 -3.31 1.26 44.07
N LYS A 199 -3.53 0.81 42.82
CA LYS A 199 -3.89 -0.59 42.52
C LYS A 199 -2.91 -1.63 43.07
N LYS A 200 -1.61 -1.29 43.11
CA LYS A 200 -0.56 -2.15 43.70
C LYS A 200 -0.73 -2.40 45.19
N ARG A 201 -1.38 -1.47 45.89
CA ARG A 201 -1.65 -1.47 47.34
C ARG A 201 -3.03 -2.00 47.69
N LEU A 202 -3.88 -2.28 46.70
CA LEU A 202 -5.20 -2.89 46.89
C LEU A 202 -5.14 -4.21 47.70
N PRO A 203 -4.12 -5.10 47.56
CA PRO A 203 -3.96 -6.28 48.41
C PRO A 203 -3.72 -5.98 49.91
N GLU A 204 -3.29 -4.77 50.27
CA GLU A 204 -3.16 -4.33 51.67
C GLU A 204 -4.53 -4.10 52.33
N HIS A 205 -5.60 -3.99 51.53
CA HIS A 205 -6.97 -3.72 51.97
C HIS A 205 -7.95 -4.78 51.43
N PRO A 206 -8.01 -5.99 52.02
CA PRO A 206 -8.79 -7.11 51.47
C PRO A 206 -10.26 -6.82 51.20
N GLU A 207 -10.91 -5.99 52.01
CA GLU A 207 -12.32 -5.59 51.82
C GLU A 207 -12.50 -4.70 50.57
N LEU A 208 -11.58 -3.74 50.34
CA LEU A 208 -11.58 -2.90 49.14
C LEU A 208 -11.21 -3.71 47.90
N ALA A 209 -10.30 -4.69 48.02
CA ALA A 209 -9.96 -5.61 46.95
C ALA A 209 -11.15 -6.49 46.53
N ALA A 210 -11.87 -7.05 47.51
CA ALA A 210 -13.08 -7.84 47.26
C ALA A 210 -14.20 -7.00 46.61
N LEU A 211 -14.41 -5.78 47.10
CA LEU A 211 -15.37 -4.84 46.53
C LEU A 211 -15.01 -4.44 45.10
N ALA A 212 -13.75 -4.08 44.85
CA ALA A 212 -13.27 -3.75 43.50
C ALA A 212 -13.44 -4.93 42.53
N ALA A 213 -13.12 -6.16 42.93
CA ALA A 213 -13.31 -7.35 42.10
C ALA A 213 -14.81 -7.67 41.84
N GLN A 214 -15.69 -7.44 42.82
CA GLN A 214 -17.14 -7.58 42.65
C GLN A 214 -17.71 -6.54 41.67
N LEU A 215 -17.20 -5.30 41.72
CA LEU A 215 -17.59 -4.23 40.80
C LEU A 215 -17.00 -4.45 39.41
N GLU A 216 -15.78 -4.94 39.32
CA GLU A 216 -15.10 -5.26 38.06
C GLU A 216 -15.91 -6.32 37.30
N SER A 217 -16.18 -7.47 37.94
CA SER A 217 -16.97 -8.56 37.37
C SER A 217 -18.44 -8.22 37.07
N ARG A 218 -18.98 -7.12 37.61
CA ARG A 218 -20.35 -6.65 37.29
C ARG A 218 -20.43 -5.57 36.23
N PHE A 219 -19.42 -4.71 36.10
CA PHE A 219 -19.53 -3.48 35.31
C PHE A 219 -18.29 -3.07 34.51
N ALA A 220 -17.12 -3.68 34.70
CA ALA A 220 -15.92 -3.28 33.95
C ALA A 220 -15.94 -3.80 32.52
N LYS A 221 -15.71 -2.89 31.57
CA LYS A 221 -15.71 -3.15 30.13
C LYS A 221 -14.29 -3.23 29.57
N GLU A 222 -13.82 -2.19 28.85
CA GLU A 222 -12.56 -2.17 28.08
C GLU A 222 -11.28 -2.06 28.95
N GLY A 223 -11.08 -3.01 29.87
CA GLY A 223 -9.95 -3.08 30.81
C GLY A 223 -8.77 -3.90 30.27
N GLY A 224 -8.04 -3.36 29.30
CA GLY A 224 -6.82 -3.97 28.73
C GLY A 224 -5.53 -3.64 29.49
N LEU A 225 -4.42 -4.25 29.06
CA LEU A 225 -3.05 -4.06 29.57
C LEU A 225 -2.62 -2.58 29.63
N PRO A 226 -2.89 -1.73 28.61
CA PRO A 226 -2.58 -0.30 28.70
C PRO A 226 -3.30 0.39 29.87
N GLY A 227 -4.53 -0.02 30.19
CA GLY A 227 -5.34 0.55 31.26
C GLY A 227 -4.85 0.22 32.69
N ARG A 228 -3.95 -0.76 32.83
CA ARG A 228 -3.21 -1.02 34.09
C ARG A 228 -2.21 0.09 34.37
N ASP A 229 -1.43 0.46 33.35
CA ASP A 229 -0.23 1.28 33.49
C ASP A 229 -0.47 2.77 33.16
N ILE A 230 -1.48 3.10 32.36
CA ILE A 230 -1.97 4.47 32.15
C ILE A 230 -2.71 4.98 33.39
N ALA A 231 -3.53 4.13 34.03
CA ALA A 231 -4.42 4.49 35.14
C ALA A 231 -4.15 3.64 36.41
N PRO A 232 -3.07 3.91 37.16
CA PRO A 232 -2.65 3.11 38.32
C PRO A 232 -3.46 3.39 39.60
N LEU A 233 -4.24 4.48 39.65
CA LEU A 233 -5.12 4.83 40.77
C LEU A 233 -6.54 4.34 40.53
N LEU A 234 -7.27 4.12 41.62
CA LEU A 234 -8.65 3.67 41.65
C LEU A 234 -9.42 4.46 42.71
N PHE A 235 -10.56 5.05 42.33
CA PHE A 235 -11.49 5.74 43.24
C PHE A 235 -12.76 4.89 43.40
N LEU A 236 -13.05 4.45 44.62
CA LEU A 236 -14.27 3.74 45.02
C LEU A 236 -15.31 4.74 45.54
N GLY A 237 -16.51 4.71 44.99
CA GLY A 237 -17.61 5.57 45.45
C GLY A 237 -18.16 5.15 46.81
N SER A 238 -18.67 6.12 47.58
CA SER A 238 -19.11 5.98 48.98
C SER A 238 -20.19 4.91 49.20
N ASN A 239 -21.03 4.71 48.19
CA ASN A 239 -22.13 3.76 48.21
C ASN A 239 -21.73 2.33 47.83
N GLY A 240 -20.44 2.08 47.50
CA GLY A 240 -19.93 0.77 47.11
C GLY A 240 -20.48 0.21 45.79
N LYS A 241 -21.15 1.03 44.96
CA LYS A 241 -21.78 0.58 43.70
C LYS A 241 -20.91 0.77 42.45
N GLY A 242 -19.76 1.42 42.57
CA GLY A 242 -18.87 1.63 41.43
C GLY A 242 -17.49 2.17 41.79
N TYR A 243 -16.58 2.03 40.83
CA TYR A 243 -15.26 2.64 40.88
C TYR A 243 -14.85 3.22 39.53
N LEU A 244 -13.85 4.11 39.55
CA LEU A 244 -13.17 4.57 38.33
C LEU A 244 -11.65 4.39 38.43
N ASN A 245 -11.05 4.05 37.30
CA ASN A 245 -9.60 3.95 37.10
C ASN A 245 -9.10 5.31 36.63
N PHE A 246 -8.13 5.90 37.33
CA PHE A 246 -7.58 7.19 36.95
C PHE A 246 -6.07 7.29 37.12
N THR A 247 -5.53 8.42 36.66
CA THR A 247 -4.17 8.86 36.88
C THR A 247 -4.14 10.35 37.21
N GLU A 248 -3.07 10.77 37.88
CA GLU A 248 -2.87 12.10 38.43
C GLU A 248 -1.48 12.58 38.00
N ARG A 249 -1.42 13.77 37.39
CA ARG A 249 -0.15 14.37 36.96
C ARG A 249 -0.28 15.89 36.84
N ASP A 250 0.65 16.63 37.43
CA ASP A 250 0.78 18.08 37.23
C ASP A 250 -0.55 18.86 37.53
N GLY A 251 -1.34 18.38 38.49
CA GLY A 251 -2.68 18.91 38.86
C GLY A 251 -3.84 18.39 38.02
N VAL A 252 -3.58 17.72 36.90
CA VAL A 252 -4.57 17.17 35.98
C VAL A 252 -4.87 15.71 36.32
N LEU A 253 -6.16 15.37 36.38
CA LEU A 253 -6.64 14.01 36.50
C LEU A 253 -7.21 13.51 35.18
N LEU A 254 -6.92 12.26 34.83
CA LEU A 254 -7.55 11.54 33.73
C LEU A 254 -8.14 10.22 34.23
N ALA A 255 -9.47 10.13 34.25
CA ALA A 255 -10.20 8.88 34.41
C ALA A 255 -10.29 8.17 33.06
N TRP A 256 -9.68 6.98 32.98
CA TRP A 256 -9.56 6.17 31.77
C TRP A 256 -10.77 5.25 31.54
N SER A 257 -11.34 4.73 32.63
CA SER A 257 -12.52 3.86 32.57
C SER A 257 -13.22 3.78 33.92
N CYS A 258 -14.52 3.45 33.92
CA CYS A 258 -15.33 3.23 35.12
C CYS A 258 -16.01 1.86 35.08
N ALA A 259 -16.31 1.33 36.27
CA ALA A 259 -17.09 0.12 36.48
C ALA A 259 -18.22 0.47 37.47
N VAL A 260 -19.39 0.81 36.93
CA VAL A 260 -20.57 1.32 37.66
C VAL A 260 -21.83 1.12 36.81
N SER A 261 -23.02 1.15 37.41
CA SER A 261 -24.29 1.19 36.66
C SER A 261 -24.49 2.55 35.98
N GLU A 262 -25.25 2.62 34.88
CA GLU A 262 -25.56 3.90 34.22
C GLU A 262 -26.37 4.86 35.14
N GLN A 263 -27.16 4.31 36.06
CA GLN A 263 -27.92 5.06 37.05
C GLN A 263 -27.03 5.68 38.13
N ASP A 264 -26.00 4.96 38.56
CA ASP A 264 -25.08 5.39 39.62
C ASP A 264 -23.84 6.13 39.06
N PHE A 265 -23.64 6.13 37.74
CA PHE A 265 -22.50 6.76 37.06
C PHE A 265 -22.37 8.27 37.36
N PRO A 266 -23.44 9.10 37.26
CA PRO A 266 -23.33 10.51 37.64
C PRO A 266 -23.01 10.72 39.13
N VAL A 267 -23.44 9.80 40.01
CA VAL A 267 -23.13 9.90 41.46
C VAL A 267 -21.63 9.65 41.69
N LEU A 268 -21.08 8.59 41.11
CA LEU A 268 -19.65 8.26 41.20
C LEU A 268 -18.76 9.38 40.61
N VAL A 269 -19.12 9.92 39.44
CA VAL A 269 -18.38 11.02 38.82
C VAL A 269 -18.50 12.29 39.67
N GLY A 270 -19.64 12.51 40.33
CA GLY A 270 -19.84 13.63 41.27
C GLY A 270 -18.94 13.55 42.49
N GLU A 271 -18.91 12.41 43.19
CA GLU A 271 -18.04 12.20 44.36
C GLU A 271 -16.54 12.38 44.01
N TRP A 272 -16.11 11.89 42.85
CA TRP A 272 -14.74 12.06 42.37
C TRP A 272 -14.44 13.51 41.95
N THR A 273 -15.40 14.20 41.33
CA THR A 273 -15.28 15.63 40.96
C THR A 273 -15.24 16.53 42.20
N GLU A 274 -16.00 16.20 43.23
CA GLU A 274 -15.97 16.86 44.53
C GLU A 274 -14.63 16.64 45.25
N TRP A 275 -14.16 15.40 45.35
CA TRP A 275 -12.83 15.10 45.89
C TRP A 275 -11.70 15.80 45.12
N ALA A 276 -11.78 15.84 43.78
CA ALA A 276 -10.84 16.59 42.95
C ALA A 276 -10.88 18.09 43.25
N ARG A 277 -12.09 18.69 43.32
CA ARG A 277 -12.33 20.09 43.69
C ARG A 277 -11.72 20.43 45.06
N GLU A 278 -11.88 19.57 46.06
CA GLU A 278 -11.33 19.76 47.41
C GLU A 278 -9.80 19.68 47.45
N ASN A 279 -9.21 18.87 46.58
CA ASN A 279 -7.76 18.75 46.42
C ASN A 279 -7.16 19.76 45.42
N ASN A 280 -7.95 20.64 44.80
CA ASN A 280 -7.55 21.58 43.73
C ASN A 280 -7.00 20.87 42.46
N LEU A 281 -7.63 19.75 42.09
CA LEU A 281 -7.27 18.92 40.94
C LEU A 281 -8.30 19.08 39.80
N HIS A 282 -7.88 18.94 38.55
CA HIS A 282 -8.71 19.15 37.36
C HIS A 282 -9.24 17.80 36.81
N PRO A 283 -10.53 17.45 36.98
CA PRO A 283 -11.08 16.16 36.55
C PRO A 283 -11.42 16.12 35.05
N ASN A 284 -10.86 15.14 34.35
CA ASN A 284 -11.16 14.81 32.96
C ASN A 284 -11.52 13.32 32.87
N LEU A 285 -12.58 12.98 32.14
CA LEU A 285 -13.10 11.62 32.06
C LEU A 285 -13.34 11.21 30.61
N LEU A 286 -12.84 10.03 30.22
CA LEU A 286 -13.25 9.39 28.96
C LEU A 286 -14.51 8.54 29.22
N SER A 287 -15.58 8.82 28.49
CA SER A 287 -16.89 8.17 28.69
C SER A 287 -17.58 7.89 27.35
N MET A 288 -18.30 6.77 27.27
CA MET A 288 -19.27 6.53 26.17
C MET A 288 -20.63 7.20 26.42
N LEU A 289 -20.92 7.56 27.68
CA LEU A 289 -22.11 8.29 28.09
C LEU A 289 -21.81 9.79 28.21
N PRO A 290 -22.51 10.68 27.49
CA PRO A 290 -22.35 12.12 27.65
C PRO A 290 -22.96 12.59 28.99
N LEU A 291 -22.29 13.57 29.61
CA LEU A 291 -22.69 14.25 30.83
C LEU A 291 -23.00 15.73 30.55
N THR A 292 -24.12 16.22 31.08
CA THR A 292 -24.56 17.63 31.00
C THR A 292 -24.50 18.35 32.34
N GLU A 293 -24.78 17.65 33.43
CA GLU A 293 -24.65 18.14 34.81
C GLU A 293 -24.31 16.95 35.71
N VAL A 294 -23.50 17.20 36.73
CA VAL A 294 -23.07 16.21 37.73
C VAL A 294 -23.07 16.88 39.10
N ALA A 295 -23.90 16.40 40.03
CA ALA A 295 -23.99 16.92 41.40
C ALA A 295 -24.20 18.46 41.49
N GLY A 296 -24.97 19.06 40.57
CA GLY A 296 -25.17 20.52 40.50
C GLY A 296 -24.05 21.30 39.79
N VAL A 297 -22.99 20.63 39.34
CA VAL A 297 -21.91 21.21 38.52
C VAL A 297 -22.22 20.96 37.03
N PRO A 298 -22.33 22.00 36.19
CA PRO A 298 -22.50 21.82 34.75
C PRO A 298 -21.27 21.14 34.13
N PHE A 299 -21.50 20.22 33.20
CA PHE A 299 -20.48 19.47 32.47
C PHE A 299 -20.58 19.73 30.96
N CYS A 300 -19.45 19.54 30.27
CA CYS A 300 -19.35 19.48 28.82
C CYS A 300 -18.89 18.09 28.40
N SER A 301 -19.36 17.63 27.23
CA SER A 301 -19.02 16.33 26.65
C SER A 301 -18.55 16.52 25.22
N THR A 302 -17.23 16.55 24.99
CA THR A 302 -16.68 16.86 23.66
C THR A 302 -16.30 15.58 22.91
N PRO A 303 -16.75 15.35 21.65
CA PRO A 303 -16.39 14.15 20.89
C PRO A 303 -14.88 13.97 20.72
N PHE A 304 -14.36 12.84 21.17
CA PHE A 304 -12.92 12.59 21.36
C PHE A 304 -12.43 11.30 20.69
N GLY A 305 -13.32 10.33 20.45
CA GLY A 305 -13.01 9.07 19.78
C GLY A 305 -14.23 8.16 19.64
N THR A 306 -13.97 6.86 19.53
CA THR A 306 -14.99 5.80 19.49
C THR A 306 -14.47 4.50 20.12
N VAL A 307 -15.34 3.67 20.69
CA VAL A 307 -15.07 2.24 20.97
C VAL A 307 -15.75 1.42 19.89
N GLN A 308 -15.02 0.48 19.30
CA GLN A 308 -15.47 -0.27 18.13
C GLN A 308 -15.74 -1.73 18.52
N ARG A 309 -17.02 -2.12 18.58
CA ARG A 309 -17.48 -3.42 19.11
C ARG A 309 -18.19 -4.28 18.06
N LEU A 310 -17.89 -5.56 18.04
CA LEU A 310 -18.58 -6.56 17.22
C LEU A 310 -19.45 -7.44 18.14
N HIS A 311 -20.75 -7.18 18.13
CA HIS A 311 -21.77 -7.93 18.87
C HIS A 311 -22.32 -9.09 18.02
N GLY A 312 -22.63 -10.23 18.65
CA GLY A 312 -23.16 -11.41 17.97
C GLY A 312 -22.11 -12.10 17.12
N ILE A 313 -20.92 -12.37 17.68
CA ILE A 313 -19.82 -13.02 16.94
C ILE A 313 -20.14 -14.45 16.49
N ASP A 314 -21.15 -15.09 17.11
CA ASP A 314 -21.78 -16.33 16.65
C ASP A 314 -22.38 -16.22 15.23
N LYS A 315 -22.71 -14.99 14.81
CA LYS A 315 -23.27 -14.63 13.50
C LYS A 315 -22.30 -13.81 12.65
N PHE A 316 -21.03 -13.69 13.05
CA PHE A 316 -20.00 -12.99 12.26
C PHE A 316 -19.69 -13.80 10.99
N SER A 317 -20.42 -13.49 9.92
CA SER A 317 -20.15 -14.03 8.58
C SER A 317 -19.24 -13.09 7.80
N LEU A 318 -18.26 -13.68 7.10
CA LEU A 318 -17.44 -12.99 6.12
C LEU A 318 -18.17 -12.72 4.80
N GLU A 319 -19.41 -13.18 4.61
CA GLU A 319 -20.15 -13.15 3.34
C GLU A 319 -20.67 -11.74 2.95
N GLY A 320 -21.49 -11.68 1.89
CA GLY A 320 -22.09 -10.43 1.40
C GLY A 320 -21.12 -9.51 0.65
N GLY A 321 -21.66 -8.39 0.12
CA GLY A 321 -20.90 -7.43 -0.68
C GLY A 321 -19.99 -6.51 0.16
N SER A 322 -20.45 -6.11 1.34
CA SER A 322 -19.76 -5.18 2.25
C SER A 322 -18.43 -5.71 2.79
N MET A 323 -18.27 -7.04 2.87
CA MET A 323 -17.07 -7.73 3.35
C MET A 323 -16.11 -8.17 2.23
N LYS A 324 -16.44 -7.92 0.95
CA LYS A 324 -15.66 -8.40 -0.21
C LYS A 324 -14.17 -8.05 -0.12
N ARG A 325 -13.84 -6.80 0.24
CA ARG A 325 -12.43 -6.34 0.38
C ARG A 325 -11.66 -7.05 1.50
N LEU A 326 -12.35 -7.45 2.58
CA LEU A 326 -11.74 -8.19 3.68
C LEU A 326 -11.47 -9.64 3.24
N ARG A 327 -12.48 -10.34 2.70
CA ARG A 327 -12.31 -11.70 2.13
C ARG A 327 -11.16 -11.77 1.13
N GLN A 328 -11.02 -10.79 0.24
CA GLN A 328 -9.95 -10.78 -0.76
C GLN A 328 -8.54 -10.65 -0.18
N ARG A 329 -8.36 -10.05 1.01
CA ARG A 329 -7.07 -9.99 1.71
C ARG A 329 -6.79 -11.30 2.48
N LEU A 330 -7.82 -11.90 3.08
CA LEU A 330 -7.73 -13.21 3.74
C LEU A 330 -7.37 -14.31 2.74
N HIS A 331 -8.12 -14.44 1.65
CA HIS A 331 -7.85 -15.38 0.55
C HIS A 331 -6.53 -15.10 -0.18
N LYS A 332 -5.84 -13.97 0.10
CA LYS A 332 -4.46 -13.73 -0.36
C LYS A 332 -3.47 -14.28 0.67
N PHE A 333 -3.64 -13.95 1.94
CA PHE A 333 -2.80 -14.45 3.04
C PHE A 333 -2.86 -15.97 3.21
N GLU A 334 -4.03 -16.59 3.02
CA GLU A 334 -4.23 -18.05 3.01
C GLU A 334 -3.45 -18.77 1.87
N ARG A 335 -2.85 -18.01 0.95
CA ARG A 335 -1.95 -18.52 -0.11
C ARG A 335 -0.47 -18.19 0.11
N SER A 336 -0.08 -17.54 1.21
CA SER A 336 1.34 -17.28 1.51
C SER A 336 2.07 -18.50 2.07
N GLY A 337 1.34 -19.50 2.59
CA GLY A 337 1.90 -20.72 3.17
C GLY A 337 0.88 -21.50 3.99
N THR A 338 1.34 -22.52 4.72
CA THR A 338 0.54 -23.26 5.70
C THR A 338 0.34 -22.38 6.94
N VAL A 339 -0.78 -21.65 7.00
CA VAL A 339 -1.09 -20.76 8.11
C VAL A 339 -1.73 -21.52 9.28
N GLU A 340 -1.19 -21.36 10.49
CA GLU A 340 -1.71 -21.99 11.71
C GLU A 340 -1.77 -20.98 12.86
N VAL A 341 -2.96 -20.79 13.46
CA VAL A 341 -3.16 -19.92 14.62
C VAL A 341 -3.34 -20.77 15.88
N LYS A 342 -2.33 -20.74 16.76
CA LYS A 342 -2.32 -21.47 18.03
C LYS A 342 -2.62 -20.55 19.20
N GLU A 343 -3.45 -21.01 20.14
CA GLU A 343 -3.45 -20.43 21.49
C GLU A 343 -2.22 -20.96 22.24
N TYR A 344 -1.53 -20.07 22.95
CA TYR A 344 -0.32 -20.37 23.71
C TYR A 344 -0.43 -19.81 25.13
N ARG A 345 0.16 -20.53 26.09
CA ARG A 345 0.25 -20.08 27.49
C ARG A 345 1.71 -19.78 27.81
N LEU A 346 1.99 -18.52 28.15
CA LEU A 346 3.29 -18.07 28.61
C LEU A 346 3.78 -18.92 29.79
N GLY A 347 5.09 -19.18 29.85
CA GLY A 347 5.70 -20.03 30.87
C GLY A 347 5.58 -21.53 30.61
N THR A 348 5.06 -21.96 29.45
CA THR A 348 5.04 -23.40 29.08
C THR A 348 6.24 -23.84 28.25
N ASP A 349 6.83 -22.94 27.47
CA ASP A 349 8.11 -23.14 26.78
C ASP A 349 8.90 -21.82 26.76
N SER A 350 10.03 -21.78 27.47
CA SER A 350 10.85 -20.56 27.59
C SER A 350 11.54 -20.14 26.29
N ALA A 351 11.68 -21.03 25.30
CA ALA A 351 12.15 -20.66 23.97
C ALA A 351 11.04 -19.97 23.16
N VAL A 352 9.78 -20.40 23.31
CA VAL A 352 8.61 -19.73 22.71
C VAL A 352 8.34 -18.40 23.40
N ASP A 353 8.42 -18.33 24.73
CA ASP A 353 8.33 -17.07 25.49
C ASP A 353 9.36 -16.04 25.01
N MET A 354 10.61 -16.48 24.82
CA MET A 354 11.69 -15.62 24.31
C MET A 354 11.52 -15.25 22.83
N ALA A 355 10.93 -16.14 22.01
CA ALA A 355 10.57 -15.81 20.62
C ALA A 355 9.48 -14.73 20.55
N ILE A 356 8.47 -14.77 21.44
CA ILE A 356 7.45 -13.71 21.55
C ILE A 356 8.10 -12.41 22.02
N ALA A 357 8.99 -12.44 23.01
CA ALA A 357 9.74 -11.26 23.45
C ALA A 357 10.58 -10.65 22.32
N THR A 358 11.24 -11.49 21.51
CA THR A 358 12.01 -11.08 20.32
C THR A 358 11.11 -10.46 19.25
N LEU A 359 9.90 -10.99 19.05
CA LEU A 359 8.90 -10.44 18.13
C LEU A 359 8.38 -9.07 18.59
N ILE A 360 8.22 -8.88 19.91
CA ILE A 360 7.90 -7.58 20.51
C ILE A 360 9.04 -6.58 20.29
N ASP A 361 10.30 -6.98 20.53
CA ASP A 361 11.47 -6.13 20.29
C ASP A 361 11.59 -5.70 18.82
N GLN A 362 11.41 -6.64 17.89
CA GLN A 362 11.38 -6.37 16.45
C GLN A 362 10.26 -5.40 16.08
N TRP A 363 9.04 -5.59 16.60
CA TRP A 363 7.90 -4.70 16.37
C TRP A 363 8.13 -3.31 16.95
N ALA A 364 8.74 -3.22 18.14
CA ALA A 364 9.05 -1.98 18.84
C ALA A 364 10.11 -1.16 18.09
N ALA A 365 11.19 -1.79 17.62
CA ALA A 365 12.24 -1.14 16.83
C ALA A 365 11.72 -0.49 15.53
N ARG A 366 10.58 -0.97 15.00
CA ARG A 366 9.91 -0.44 13.79
C ARG A 366 8.89 0.67 14.08
N LYS A 367 8.77 1.18 15.31
CA LYS A 367 7.92 2.34 15.64
C LYS A 367 8.76 3.56 16.02
N ALA A 368 8.42 4.73 15.45
CA ALA A 368 9.01 6.00 15.84
C ALA A 368 8.74 6.40 17.31
N MET A 369 7.71 5.81 17.94
CA MET A 369 7.43 5.88 19.37
C MET A 369 6.76 4.59 19.83
N VAL A 370 7.18 4.06 20.98
CA VAL A 370 6.61 2.86 21.62
C VAL A 370 6.04 3.26 22.98
N ASN A 371 4.84 2.79 23.30
CA ASN A 371 4.20 3.09 24.59
C ASN A 371 4.96 2.41 25.74
N PRO A 372 5.23 3.09 26.88
CA PRO A 372 6.05 2.54 27.96
C PRO A 372 5.59 1.21 28.56
N TYR A 373 4.30 0.89 28.51
CA TYR A 373 3.78 -0.40 28.99
C TYR A 373 4.24 -1.59 28.14
N VAL A 374 4.62 -1.38 26.87
CA VAL A 374 5.09 -2.47 25.98
C VAL A 374 6.38 -3.07 26.52
N GLU A 375 7.26 -2.27 27.11
CA GLU A 375 8.47 -2.73 27.81
C GLU A 375 8.14 -3.53 29.09
N THR A 376 7.03 -3.23 29.76
CA THR A 376 6.52 -4.05 30.88
C THR A 376 6.02 -5.40 30.35
N VAL A 377 5.17 -5.40 29.32
CA VAL A 377 4.62 -6.62 28.70
C VAL A 377 5.73 -7.49 28.10
N ARG A 378 6.75 -6.89 27.48
CA ARG A 378 7.94 -7.57 26.96
C ARG A 378 8.75 -8.28 28.04
N LYS A 379 8.82 -7.72 29.25
CA LYS A 379 9.45 -8.37 30.42
C LYS A 379 8.58 -9.46 31.02
N GLU A 380 7.28 -9.22 31.15
CA GLU A 380 6.29 -10.19 31.61
C GLU A 380 6.29 -11.44 30.70
N VAL A 381 6.26 -11.25 29.38
CA VAL A 381 6.42 -12.29 28.36
C VAL A 381 7.77 -13.01 28.49
N ALA A 382 8.89 -12.28 28.53
CA ALA A 382 10.23 -12.89 28.63
C ALA A 382 10.49 -13.65 29.96
N GLN A 383 9.63 -13.47 30.96
CA GLN A 383 9.65 -14.21 32.23
C GLN A 383 8.64 -15.38 32.25
N GLY A 384 7.82 -15.54 31.21
CA GLY A 384 6.73 -16.53 31.18
C GLY A 384 5.54 -16.18 32.10
N ILE A 385 5.39 -14.90 32.48
CA ILE A 385 4.42 -14.45 33.48
C ILE A 385 3.36 -13.56 32.83
N MET A 386 2.10 -13.99 32.86
CA MET A 386 0.95 -13.15 32.51
C MET A 386 -0.30 -13.64 33.27
N ALA A 387 -1.22 -12.73 33.63
CA ALA A 387 -2.41 -13.10 34.38
C ALA A 387 -3.43 -13.87 33.53
N ASP A 388 -4.12 -14.85 34.12
CA ASP A 388 -5.04 -15.79 33.42
C ASP A 388 -6.24 -15.15 32.69
N ARG A 389 -6.45 -13.83 32.82
CA ARG A 389 -7.45 -13.07 32.05
C ARG A 389 -7.00 -12.74 30.61
N HIS A 390 -5.72 -12.91 30.31
CA HIS A 390 -5.11 -12.64 29.01
C HIS A 390 -4.85 -13.95 28.27
N ARG A 391 -5.10 -13.98 26.96
CA ARG A 391 -4.87 -15.13 26.09
C ARG A 391 -3.95 -14.70 24.96
N VAL A 392 -2.90 -15.49 24.69
CA VAL A 392 -1.91 -15.20 23.65
C VAL A 392 -2.15 -16.11 22.46
N PHE A 393 -2.29 -15.51 21.28
CA PHE A 393 -2.51 -16.22 20.02
C PHE A 393 -1.31 -16.01 19.09
N LEU A 394 -0.63 -17.10 18.79
CA LEU A 394 0.55 -17.14 17.93
C LEU A 394 0.14 -17.57 16.52
N THR A 395 0.50 -16.79 15.52
CA THR A 395 0.30 -17.14 14.11
C THR A 395 1.61 -17.62 13.53
N TYR A 396 1.60 -18.84 13.03
CA TYR A 396 2.69 -19.44 12.27
C TYR A 396 2.34 -19.48 10.79
N VAL A 397 3.33 -19.30 9.92
CA VAL A 397 3.22 -19.57 8.48
C VAL A 397 4.39 -20.49 8.10
N ASP A 398 4.08 -21.67 7.56
CA ASP A 398 5.03 -22.75 7.27
C ASP A 398 5.99 -23.08 8.44
N GLY A 399 5.51 -22.90 9.68
CA GLY A 399 6.23 -23.17 10.92
C GLY A 399 7.00 -21.98 11.51
N GLU A 400 7.09 -20.83 10.84
CA GLU A 400 7.72 -19.62 11.39
C GLU A 400 6.69 -18.74 12.12
N MET A 401 6.99 -18.30 13.35
CA MET A 401 6.10 -17.41 14.13
C MET A 401 6.14 -15.98 13.57
N LEU A 402 5.04 -15.52 12.98
CA LEU A 402 4.94 -14.21 12.35
C LEU A 402 4.06 -13.20 13.09
N ALA A 403 3.18 -13.63 14.00
CA ALA A 403 2.43 -12.72 14.88
C ALA A 403 2.18 -13.32 16.27
N ALA A 404 2.08 -12.44 17.27
CA ALA A 404 1.61 -12.72 18.61
C ALA A 404 0.56 -11.65 18.99
N VAL A 405 -0.68 -12.08 19.13
CA VAL A 405 -1.83 -11.22 19.48
C VAL A 405 -2.31 -11.57 20.88
N VAL A 406 -2.39 -10.56 21.75
CA VAL A 406 -2.94 -10.69 23.10
C VAL A 406 -4.39 -10.21 23.09
N VAL A 407 -5.30 -11.04 23.59
CA VAL A 407 -6.69 -10.65 23.85
C VAL A 407 -7.02 -10.82 25.32
N THR A 408 -7.80 -9.88 25.86
CA THR A 408 -8.06 -9.75 27.29
C THR A 408 -9.54 -9.92 27.58
N LYS A 409 -9.88 -10.80 28.52
CA LYS A 409 -11.27 -11.05 28.90
C LYS A 409 -11.92 -9.78 29.45
N ILE A 410 -13.11 -9.46 28.93
CA ILE A 410 -13.95 -8.40 29.46
C ILE A 410 -14.61 -8.94 30.75
N PRO A 411 -14.44 -8.28 31.91
CA PRO A 411 -14.93 -8.84 33.18
C PRO A 411 -16.45 -8.98 33.30
N SER A 412 -17.22 -8.04 32.72
CA SER A 412 -18.67 -7.94 32.89
C SER A 412 -19.53 -8.40 31.70
N GLU A 413 -18.90 -8.76 30.58
CA GLU A 413 -19.59 -9.12 29.33
C GLU A 413 -18.99 -10.42 28.77
N ASN A 414 -19.78 -11.22 28.06
CA ASN A 414 -19.34 -12.50 27.50
C ASN A 414 -18.47 -12.31 26.24
N GLY A 415 -17.24 -11.81 26.43
CA GLY A 415 -16.39 -11.41 25.32
C GLY A 415 -14.96 -11.03 25.69
N TYR A 416 -14.19 -10.67 24.66
CA TYR A 416 -12.77 -10.32 24.74
C TYR A 416 -12.47 -9.01 24.00
N LEU A 417 -11.49 -8.28 24.53
CA LEU A 417 -10.86 -7.11 23.93
C LEU A 417 -9.60 -7.53 23.18
N LEU A 418 -9.44 -7.10 21.93
CA LEU A 418 -8.17 -7.04 21.21
C LEU A 418 -7.27 -6.02 21.90
N ASP A 419 -6.22 -6.49 22.57
CA ASP A 419 -5.45 -5.67 23.52
C ASP A 419 -4.11 -5.22 22.92
N LEU A 420 -3.33 -6.16 22.35
CA LEU A 420 -2.01 -5.88 21.74
C LEU A 420 -1.70 -6.79 20.55
N GLU A 421 -1.24 -6.22 19.44
CA GLU A 421 -0.91 -6.95 18.21
C GLU A 421 0.57 -6.77 17.78
N PHE A 422 1.39 -7.78 18.04
CA PHE A 422 2.79 -7.84 17.61
C PHE A 422 2.94 -8.71 16.36
N PHE A 423 3.73 -8.28 15.39
CA PHE A 423 3.91 -9.00 14.11
C PHE A 423 5.25 -8.69 13.44
N GLY A 424 5.83 -9.69 12.77
CA GLY A 424 7.15 -9.64 12.12
C GLY A 424 7.11 -9.05 10.70
N ASP A 425 8.28 -8.83 10.10
CA ASP A 425 8.38 -8.21 8.77
C ASP A 425 7.93 -9.11 7.61
N LYS A 426 7.88 -10.44 7.83
CA LYS A 426 7.34 -11.41 6.88
C LYS A 426 5.81 -11.52 6.89
N MET A 427 5.12 -10.82 7.80
CA MET A 427 3.66 -10.91 7.93
C MET A 427 2.97 -10.19 6.76
N GLU A 428 2.52 -10.96 5.76
CA GLU A 428 1.89 -10.44 4.54
C GLU A 428 0.58 -9.65 4.79
N ASP A 429 0.21 -8.79 3.84
CA ASP A 429 -1.03 -8.01 3.91
C ASP A 429 -2.27 -8.93 3.93
N GLY A 430 -3.07 -8.81 4.99
CA GLY A 430 -4.15 -9.71 5.35
C GLY A 430 -3.84 -10.64 6.53
N GLY A 431 -2.57 -10.76 6.93
CA GLY A 431 -2.13 -11.69 7.96
C GLY A 431 -2.69 -11.44 9.35
N LEU A 432 -2.51 -10.22 9.88
CA LEU A 432 -3.11 -9.84 11.16
C LEU A 432 -4.65 -9.94 11.12
N ASP A 433 -5.24 -9.78 9.93
CA ASP A 433 -6.69 -9.84 9.76
C ASP A 433 -7.21 -11.28 9.81
N TYR A 434 -6.44 -12.23 9.27
CA TYR A 434 -6.66 -13.67 9.44
C TYR A 434 -6.50 -14.09 10.90
N THR A 435 -5.42 -13.66 11.57
CA THR A 435 -5.19 -13.91 13.01
C THR A 435 -6.40 -13.47 13.85
N ILE A 436 -6.87 -12.23 13.66
CA ILE A 436 -8.04 -11.69 14.37
C ILE A 436 -9.31 -12.51 14.08
N ILE A 437 -9.49 -12.98 12.85
CA ILE A 437 -10.68 -13.74 12.47
C ILE A 437 -10.67 -15.17 13.00
N GLU A 438 -9.52 -15.86 13.05
CA GLU A 438 -9.43 -17.16 13.71
C GLU A 438 -9.66 -17.05 15.22
N ILE A 439 -9.21 -15.96 15.85
CA ILE A 439 -9.55 -15.64 17.24
C ILE A 439 -11.08 -15.45 17.38
N ILE A 440 -11.72 -14.64 16.53
CA ILE A 440 -13.18 -14.42 16.57
C ILE A 440 -13.95 -15.74 16.37
N LYS A 441 -13.59 -16.55 15.37
CA LYS A 441 -14.20 -17.88 15.12
C LYS A 441 -14.07 -18.80 16.33
N ARG A 442 -12.88 -18.86 16.94
CA ARG A 442 -12.62 -19.69 18.12
C ARG A 442 -13.40 -19.22 19.34
N LEU A 443 -13.42 -17.91 19.61
CA LEU A 443 -14.20 -17.33 20.70
C LEU A 443 -15.71 -17.58 20.50
N ALA A 444 -16.22 -17.48 19.27
CA ALA A 444 -17.61 -17.82 18.95
C ALA A 444 -17.91 -19.32 19.19
N ALA A 445 -17.00 -20.22 18.80
CA ALA A 445 -17.12 -21.66 19.06
C ALA A 445 -17.03 -22.02 20.55
N GLU A 446 -16.31 -21.21 21.34
CA GLU A 446 -16.26 -21.28 22.81
C GLU A 446 -17.49 -20.63 23.49
N GLY A 447 -18.43 -20.08 22.71
CA GLY A 447 -19.69 -19.50 23.21
C GLY A 447 -19.59 -18.03 23.66
N CYS A 448 -18.57 -17.29 23.24
CA CYS A 448 -18.49 -15.84 23.45
C CYS A 448 -19.41 -15.09 22.47
N GLU A 449 -19.95 -13.95 22.90
CA GLU A 449 -20.94 -13.16 22.14
C GLU A 449 -20.36 -11.83 21.61
N LEU A 450 -19.27 -11.34 22.19
CA LEU A 450 -18.68 -10.01 21.93
C LEU A 450 -17.18 -10.10 21.63
N PHE A 451 -16.75 -9.42 20.57
CA PHE A 451 -15.35 -9.08 20.34
C PHE A 451 -15.20 -7.55 20.25
N SER A 452 -14.39 -6.97 21.13
CA SER A 452 -14.09 -5.54 21.14
C SER A 452 -12.76 -5.27 20.45
N PHE A 453 -12.73 -4.31 19.54
CA PHE A 453 -11.49 -3.74 19.00
C PHE A 453 -10.97 -2.58 19.86
N GLY A 454 -11.57 -2.34 21.03
CA GLY A 454 -11.18 -1.26 21.94
C GLY A 454 -11.40 0.15 21.37
N ALA A 455 -10.76 1.12 22.00
CA ALA A 455 -10.90 2.53 21.66
C ALA A 455 -10.05 2.93 20.43
N THR A 456 -10.55 3.94 19.70
CA THR A 456 -9.85 4.68 18.65
C THR A 456 -10.06 6.16 18.90
N LEU A 457 -9.01 6.87 19.30
CA LEU A 457 -9.05 8.27 19.69
C LEU A 457 -8.67 9.17 18.49
N GLY A 458 -9.10 10.44 18.52
CA GLY A 458 -8.76 11.41 17.46
C GLY A 458 -9.63 11.33 16.20
N VAL A 459 -10.68 10.52 16.18
CA VAL A 459 -11.78 10.59 15.21
C VAL A 459 -13.03 11.22 15.83
N VAL A 460 -13.87 11.83 15.00
CA VAL A 460 -15.19 12.35 15.44
C VAL A 460 -16.25 11.34 15.02
N VAL A 461 -16.89 10.72 16.00
CA VAL A 461 -18.01 9.78 15.83
C VAL A 461 -19.14 10.25 16.75
N GLY A 462 -20.37 10.30 16.22
CA GLY A 462 -21.52 10.85 16.93
C GLY A 462 -21.50 12.39 17.02
N THR A 463 -22.46 12.93 17.77
CA THR A 463 -22.67 14.37 17.99
C THR A 463 -22.89 14.63 19.47
N SER A 464 -22.44 15.77 19.98
CA SER A 464 -22.75 16.21 21.35
C SER A 464 -23.79 17.33 21.36
N SER A 465 -24.59 17.38 22.42
CA SER A 465 -25.50 18.50 22.72
C SER A 465 -24.82 19.62 23.53
N ASN A 466 -23.64 19.34 24.10
CA ASN A 466 -22.88 20.24 24.97
C ASN A 466 -21.34 20.04 24.84
N PRO A 467 -20.75 20.13 23.63
CA PRO A 467 -19.30 20.15 23.48
C PRO A 467 -18.72 21.42 24.12
N HIS A 468 -17.51 21.36 24.68
CA HIS A 468 -16.82 22.55 25.17
C HIS A 468 -16.16 23.29 23.99
N PRO A 469 -16.60 24.50 23.59
CA PRO A 469 -16.25 25.05 22.27
C PRO A 469 -14.73 25.21 22.03
N GLN A 470 -13.99 25.63 23.06
CA GLN A 470 -12.53 25.79 22.95
C GLN A 470 -11.79 24.44 22.89
N VAL A 471 -12.36 23.37 23.47
CA VAL A 471 -11.78 22.02 23.44
C VAL A 471 -12.05 21.38 22.08
N GLU A 472 -13.28 21.55 21.56
CA GLU A 472 -13.64 21.13 20.21
C GLU A 472 -12.77 21.82 19.16
N GLN A 473 -12.51 23.13 19.32
CA GLN A 473 -11.57 23.87 18.47
C GLN A 473 -10.14 23.32 18.59
N VAL A 474 -9.57 23.17 19.78
CA VAL A 474 -8.20 22.64 19.96
C VAL A 474 -8.06 21.23 19.38
N LEU A 475 -9.06 20.36 19.56
CA LEU A 475 -9.08 19.03 18.94
C LEU A 475 -9.23 19.11 17.41
N GLY A 476 -9.96 20.10 16.89
CA GLY A 476 -10.03 20.42 15.46
C GLY A 476 -8.68 20.85 14.89
N ASP A 477 -8.01 21.78 15.54
CA ASP A 477 -6.70 22.31 15.15
C ASP A 477 -5.62 21.21 15.20
N LEU A 478 -5.62 20.36 16.24
CA LEU A 478 -4.72 19.20 16.35
C LEU A 478 -4.99 18.14 15.27
N ARG A 479 -6.24 17.91 14.87
CA ARG A 479 -6.57 17.05 13.72
C ARG A 479 -6.13 17.67 12.40
N ALA A 480 -6.35 18.97 12.21
CA ALA A 480 -5.91 19.70 11.02
C ALA A 480 -4.38 19.61 10.85
N ALA A 481 -3.63 19.91 11.91
CA ALA A 481 -2.17 19.81 11.99
C ALA A 481 -1.62 18.36 11.98
N GLY A 482 -2.47 17.33 12.01
CA GLY A 482 -2.07 15.92 11.94
C GLY A 482 -1.62 15.31 13.27
N LEU A 483 -1.62 16.08 14.37
CA LEU A 483 -1.07 15.69 15.67
C LEU A 483 -1.99 14.80 16.51
N PHE A 484 -3.28 14.69 16.16
CA PHE A 484 -4.27 13.86 16.89
C PHE A 484 -5.29 13.21 15.93
N ARG A 485 -4.80 12.45 14.93
CA ARG A 485 -5.64 11.73 13.95
C ARG A 485 -5.75 10.23 14.28
N GLY A 486 -6.99 9.72 14.31
CA GLY A 486 -7.27 8.28 14.49
C GLY A 486 -7.64 7.53 13.21
N ASP A 487 -7.70 8.22 12.06
CA ASP A 487 -8.39 7.76 10.85
C ASP A 487 -7.92 6.40 10.33
N GLY A 488 -6.60 6.15 10.33
CA GLY A 488 -6.04 4.87 9.89
C GLY A 488 -6.44 3.68 10.77
N ASN A 489 -6.46 3.88 12.09
CA ASN A 489 -6.90 2.85 13.05
C ASN A 489 -8.43 2.63 12.96
N PHE A 490 -9.18 3.72 12.79
CA PHE A 490 -10.63 3.69 12.58
C PHE A 490 -11.00 2.93 11.29
N GLN A 491 -10.29 3.18 10.19
CA GLN A 491 -10.42 2.43 8.92
C GLN A 491 -10.03 0.95 9.09
N PHE A 492 -8.92 0.68 9.79
CA PHE A 492 -8.46 -0.69 10.06
C PHE A 492 -9.51 -1.51 10.82
N LYS A 493 -10.16 -0.94 11.84
CA LYS A 493 -11.20 -1.64 12.63
C LYS A 493 -12.55 -1.68 11.89
N ASN A 494 -12.92 -0.64 11.15
CA ASN A 494 -14.23 -0.59 10.46
C ASN A 494 -14.43 -1.63 9.36
N LYS A 495 -13.36 -2.22 8.80
CA LYS A 495 -13.49 -3.29 7.78
C LYS A 495 -14.22 -4.53 8.30
N TYR A 496 -14.22 -4.77 9.62
CA TYR A 496 -14.94 -5.87 10.28
C TYR A 496 -16.43 -5.56 10.54
N ARG A 497 -16.89 -4.34 10.21
CA ARG A 497 -18.24 -3.82 10.49
C ARG A 497 -18.64 -3.84 11.99
N PRO A 498 -17.77 -3.38 12.92
CA PRO A 498 -18.18 -3.14 14.29
C PRO A 498 -19.20 -1.99 14.38
N GLU A 499 -19.99 -2.01 15.44
CA GLU A 499 -20.68 -0.83 15.94
C GLU A 499 -19.65 0.18 16.47
N ASN A 500 -19.79 1.45 16.09
CA ASN A 500 -18.89 2.53 16.47
C ASN A 500 -19.55 3.39 17.57
N LEU A 501 -19.38 2.99 18.82
CA LEU A 501 -19.91 3.73 19.97
C LEU A 501 -19.09 5.01 20.18
N PRO A 502 -19.69 6.20 20.35
CA PRO A 502 -18.94 7.44 20.55
C PRO A 502 -18.18 7.44 21.88
N VAL A 503 -17.04 8.13 21.94
CA VAL A 503 -16.32 8.45 23.18
C VAL A 503 -16.21 9.96 23.30
N TYR A 504 -16.68 10.48 24.44
CA TYR A 504 -16.61 11.88 24.82
C TYR A 504 -15.50 12.09 25.85
N LEU A 505 -14.80 13.22 25.72
CA LEU A 505 -14.04 13.83 26.80
C LEU A 505 -15.03 14.66 27.63
N CYS A 506 -15.37 14.13 28.80
CA CYS A 506 -16.26 14.75 29.77
C CYS A 506 -15.45 15.57 30.79
N GLN A 507 -15.81 16.84 30.95
CA GLN A 507 -15.12 17.81 31.82
C GLN A 507 -16.15 18.75 32.47
N PRO A 508 -15.89 19.32 33.67
CA PRO A 508 -16.68 20.44 34.18
C PRO A 508 -16.70 21.60 33.17
N ALA A 509 -17.81 22.34 33.08
CA ALA A 509 -17.95 23.46 32.14
C ALA A 509 -17.03 24.67 32.46
N SER A 510 -16.30 24.61 33.58
CA SER A 510 -15.25 25.56 33.98
C SER A 510 -13.82 25.09 33.66
N ALA A 511 -13.64 23.94 33.01
CA ALA A 511 -12.33 23.40 32.65
C ALA A 511 -11.63 24.23 31.56
N SER A 512 -10.31 24.10 31.45
CA SER A 512 -9.51 24.89 30.51
C SER A 512 -9.20 24.12 29.22
N ALA A 513 -9.15 24.82 28.09
CA ALA A 513 -8.60 24.28 26.84
C ALA A 513 -7.10 23.94 26.94
N ALA A 514 -6.40 24.38 27.99
CA ALA A 514 -5.04 23.93 28.31
C ALA A 514 -5.01 22.46 28.79
N ASP A 515 -6.03 22.02 29.53
CA ASP A 515 -6.10 20.69 30.16
C ASP A 515 -6.11 19.57 29.09
N VAL A 516 -6.63 19.86 27.89
CA VAL A 516 -6.70 18.96 26.74
C VAL A 516 -5.33 18.41 26.34
N LEU A 517 -4.30 19.26 26.37
CA LEU A 517 -2.95 18.84 26.01
C LEU A 517 -2.38 17.90 27.08
N ALA A 518 -2.58 18.22 28.37
CA ALA A 518 -2.18 17.36 29.47
C ALA A 518 -2.91 16.00 29.42
N VAL A 519 -4.21 15.97 29.07
CA VAL A 519 -4.97 14.73 28.84
C VAL A 519 -4.38 13.89 27.71
N ILE A 520 -4.09 14.48 26.55
CA ILE A 520 -3.50 13.72 25.42
C ILE A 520 -2.09 13.21 25.78
N LEU A 521 -1.30 14.00 26.50
CA LEU A 521 0.03 13.61 27.00
C LEU A 521 -0.03 12.47 28.02
N LEU A 522 -1.02 12.47 28.92
CA LEU A 522 -1.27 11.39 29.87
C LEU A 522 -1.62 10.06 29.18
N ILE A 523 -2.35 10.12 28.06
CA ILE A 523 -2.67 8.96 27.23
C ILE A 523 -1.42 8.45 26.50
N ALA A 524 -0.60 9.36 25.96
CA ALA A 524 0.56 9.00 25.14
C ALA A 524 1.78 8.51 25.95
N ASN A 525 2.04 9.07 27.14
CA ASN A 525 3.20 8.67 27.96
C ASN A 525 2.99 8.94 29.47
N PRO A 526 2.37 8.00 30.21
CA PRO A 526 2.08 8.18 31.63
C PRO A 526 3.32 8.19 32.54
N THR A 527 4.48 7.69 32.07
CA THR A 527 5.67 7.43 32.91
C THR A 527 6.82 8.43 32.77
N LEU A 528 6.66 9.50 31.97
CA LEU A 528 7.68 10.55 31.78
C LEU A 528 7.92 11.35 33.08
N GLY A 529 8.79 10.82 33.94
CA GLY A 529 9.19 11.39 35.23
C GLY A 529 10.35 10.68 35.95
N LYS A 530 10.68 9.42 35.60
CA LYS A 530 11.86 8.74 36.16
C LYS A 530 13.16 9.23 35.53
N GLN A 531 13.88 10.12 36.22
CA GLN A 531 15.33 10.23 36.03
C GLN A 531 16.01 8.95 36.53
N PRO A 532 16.99 8.38 35.82
CA PRO A 532 17.88 7.37 36.38
C PRO A 532 18.80 8.04 37.40
N GLN A 533 18.54 7.83 38.70
CA GLN A 533 19.55 8.13 39.72
C GLN A 533 20.67 7.09 39.60
N GLY A 534 21.90 7.55 39.40
CA GLY A 534 23.04 6.68 39.18
C GLY A 534 23.32 5.78 40.38
N GLN A 535 23.57 4.50 40.13
CA GLN A 535 24.19 3.59 41.08
C GLN A 535 25.46 3.00 40.50
N THR A 536 26.44 2.86 41.38
CA THR A 536 27.87 2.71 41.09
C THR A 536 28.24 1.35 40.52
N GLU A 537 29.42 1.28 39.89
CA GLU A 537 30.06 0.05 39.42
C GLU A 537 30.22 -1.01 40.53
N SER A 538 29.95 -2.27 40.18
CA SER A 538 30.60 -3.42 40.81
C SER A 538 30.60 -4.64 39.89
N GLN A 539 31.80 -5.16 39.60
CA GLN A 539 31.98 -6.57 39.22
C GLN A 539 31.95 -7.42 40.51
N PRO A 540 31.66 -8.74 40.46
CA PRO A 540 32.80 -9.66 40.28
C PRO A 540 32.52 -10.98 39.54
N GLU A 541 33.55 -11.39 38.79
CA GLU A 541 34.09 -12.77 38.70
C GLU A 541 33.24 -13.93 38.11
N ALA A 542 33.94 -15.04 37.86
CA ALA A 542 33.51 -16.14 37.00
C ALA A 542 33.53 -17.49 37.73
N SER A 543 32.69 -18.43 37.28
CA SER A 543 32.96 -19.87 37.41
C SER A 543 32.20 -20.71 36.36
N ALA A 544 32.90 -21.73 35.85
CA ALA A 544 32.37 -22.92 35.18
C ALA A 544 33.03 -24.12 35.92
N PRO A 545 32.47 -25.36 35.93
CA PRO A 545 32.35 -26.20 34.72
C PRO A 545 31.13 -27.19 34.80
N GLU A 546 30.89 -28.23 33.98
CA GLU A 546 31.40 -28.68 32.67
C GLU A 546 30.38 -29.60 31.96
N HIS A 547 30.73 -30.09 30.76
CA HIS A 547 30.27 -31.34 30.11
C HIS A 547 28.74 -31.48 29.82
N SER A 548 28.31 -31.56 28.55
CA SER A 548 28.77 -32.61 27.63
C SER A 548 28.63 -32.29 26.13
N LYS A 549 29.46 -32.98 25.34
CA LYS A 549 29.53 -33.08 23.86
C LYS A 549 28.14 -33.27 23.22
N VAL A 550 27.86 -32.81 21.98
CA VAL A 550 28.47 -33.26 20.70
C VAL A 550 28.49 -32.15 19.62
N LEU A 551 29.43 -32.29 18.67
CA LEU A 551 29.66 -31.47 17.44
C LEU A 551 29.44 -32.35 16.18
N PRO A 552 29.39 -31.80 14.94
CA PRO A 552 29.06 -30.43 14.49
C PRO A 552 28.03 -30.41 13.32
N LEU A 553 27.66 -29.21 12.87
CA LEU A 553 27.51 -28.76 11.46
C LEU A 553 27.20 -27.24 11.54
N ARG A 554 28.12 -26.34 11.17
CA ARG A 554 28.38 -25.82 9.80
C ARG A 554 27.16 -25.11 9.20
N VAL A 555 27.18 -23.77 9.08
CA VAL A 555 27.91 -22.95 8.06
C VAL A 555 27.12 -22.96 6.74
N GLU A 556 26.67 -21.83 6.19
CA GLU A 556 26.76 -20.42 6.63
C GLU A 556 25.60 -19.59 6.04
N GLU A 557 25.39 -18.40 6.60
CA GLU A 557 24.87 -17.17 5.99
C GLU A 557 23.95 -17.27 4.74
N THR A 558 22.64 -17.11 4.97
CA THR A 558 21.77 -16.35 4.05
C THR A 558 22.35 -14.98 3.77
N PRO A 559 22.22 -14.50 2.52
CA PRO A 559 21.40 -13.29 2.36
C PRO A 559 20.60 -13.15 1.04
N ALA A 560 19.53 -12.36 0.96
CA ALA A 560 18.61 -11.81 1.98
C ALA A 560 17.34 -11.19 1.29
N VAL A 561 16.49 -10.50 2.09
CA VAL A 561 15.11 -9.96 1.89
C VAL A 561 14.55 -9.82 0.43
N VAL A 562 14.26 -8.69 -0.26
CA VAL A 562 13.64 -7.36 0.04
C VAL A 562 12.53 -7.03 -0.99
N PRO A 563 11.56 -6.13 -0.70
CA PRO A 563 10.43 -5.78 -1.59
C PRO A 563 10.57 -4.35 -2.18
N PRO A 564 9.57 -3.75 -2.87
CA PRO A 564 8.32 -4.30 -3.43
C PRO A 564 8.13 -4.00 -4.94
N SER A 565 7.13 -4.64 -5.56
CA SER A 565 6.16 -3.92 -6.43
C SER A 565 4.84 -4.70 -6.46
N THR A 566 3.71 -4.01 -6.50
CA THR A 566 2.39 -4.64 -6.57
C THR A 566 2.12 -5.18 -7.98
N LYS A 567 2.56 -6.41 -8.24
CA LYS A 567 2.20 -7.14 -9.46
C LYS A 567 0.74 -7.59 -9.39
N PRO A 568 0.01 -7.67 -10.52
CA PRO A 568 -1.24 -8.42 -10.56
C PRO A 568 -0.96 -9.88 -10.21
N ALA A 569 -1.98 -10.59 -9.72
CA ALA A 569 -1.84 -11.99 -9.37
C ALA A 569 -1.28 -12.80 -10.56
N PRO A 570 -0.28 -13.67 -10.36
CA PRO A 570 0.23 -14.51 -11.44
C PRO A 570 -0.92 -15.34 -12.01
N ARG A 571 -0.98 -15.44 -13.35
CA ARG A 571 -1.91 -16.35 -14.02
C ARG A 571 -1.54 -17.78 -13.61
N PRO A 572 -2.50 -18.73 -13.55
CA PRO A 572 -2.19 -20.12 -13.25
C PRO A 572 -1.12 -20.64 -14.21
N VAL A 573 -0.04 -21.18 -13.63
CA VAL A 573 1.07 -21.74 -14.42
C VAL A 573 0.53 -22.92 -15.24
N PRO A 574 0.78 -22.98 -16.57
CA PRO A 574 0.45 -24.16 -17.35
C PRO A 574 1.15 -25.39 -16.75
N GLU A 575 0.48 -26.55 -16.72
CA GLU A 575 1.09 -27.77 -16.22
C GLU A 575 2.40 -28.07 -16.97
N ALA A 576 3.40 -28.60 -16.24
CA ALA A 576 4.77 -28.65 -16.73
C ALA A 576 4.90 -29.46 -18.03
N VAL A 577 5.24 -28.78 -19.13
CA VAL A 577 5.59 -29.43 -20.39
C VAL A 577 6.89 -30.24 -20.14
N PRO A 578 6.90 -31.58 -20.33
CA PRO A 578 8.01 -32.44 -19.85
C PRO A 578 9.39 -32.24 -20.53
N SER A 579 9.52 -31.26 -21.43
CA SER A 579 10.75 -30.90 -22.13
C SER A 579 11.45 -29.65 -21.57
N ASP A 580 10.80 -28.92 -20.66
CA ASP A 580 11.30 -27.64 -20.16
C ASP A 580 12.49 -27.79 -19.19
N SER A 581 13.42 -26.84 -19.25
CA SER A 581 14.37 -26.58 -18.15
C SER A 581 13.66 -25.86 -16.99
N PRO A 582 14.18 -25.91 -15.75
CA PRO A 582 13.57 -25.20 -14.61
C PRO A 582 13.35 -23.70 -14.87
N ARG A 583 14.33 -23.02 -15.50
CA ARG A 583 14.22 -21.60 -15.85
C ARG A 583 13.22 -21.32 -16.98
N GLN A 584 13.00 -22.26 -17.89
CA GLN A 584 11.94 -22.14 -18.91
C GLN A 584 10.55 -22.26 -18.28
N ALA A 585 10.35 -23.18 -17.33
CA ALA A 585 9.11 -23.30 -16.58
C ALA A 585 8.81 -22.04 -15.75
N GLU A 586 9.83 -21.49 -15.08
CA GLU A 586 9.76 -20.18 -14.40
C GLU A 586 9.38 -19.05 -15.37
N LEU A 587 10.03 -18.95 -16.53
CA LEU A 587 9.70 -17.92 -17.53
C LEU A 587 8.27 -18.09 -18.08
N ARG A 588 7.81 -19.31 -18.38
CA ARG A 588 6.41 -19.54 -18.81
C ARG A 588 5.42 -19.15 -17.71
N SER A 589 5.74 -19.40 -16.43
CA SER A 589 4.87 -19.04 -15.30
C SER A 589 4.54 -17.54 -15.21
N VAL A 590 5.38 -16.69 -15.79
CA VAL A 590 5.22 -15.22 -15.80
C VAL A 590 5.08 -14.63 -17.22
N GLY A 591 4.74 -15.46 -18.22
CA GLY A 591 4.56 -15.02 -19.61
C GLY A 591 5.84 -14.43 -20.22
N TRP A 592 6.94 -15.18 -20.15
CA TRP A 592 8.25 -14.88 -20.75
C TRP A 592 8.83 -13.49 -20.41
N ASN A 593 8.41 -12.91 -19.27
CA ASN A 593 8.86 -11.60 -18.79
C ASN A 593 9.71 -11.74 -17.51
N PRO A 594 11.06 -11.68 -17.58
CA PRO A 594 11.92 -11.84 -16.41
C PRO A 594 11.71 -10.81 -15.31
N LEU A 595 11.16 -9.62 -15.61
CA LEU A 595 10.81 -8.62 -14.59
C LEU A 595 9.59 -9.05 -13.76
N ALA A 596 8.71 -9.88 -14.33
CA ALA A 596 7.56 -10.44 -13.64
C ALA A 596 7.92 -11.57 -12.66
N LEU A 597 9.08 -12.23 -12.81
CA LEU A 597 9.64 -13.16 -11.80
C LEU A 597 9.84 -12.50 -10.41
N PRO A 598 9.88 -13.28 -9.32
CA PRO A 598 10.34 -12.81 -8.00
C PRO A 598 11.73 -12.16 -8.05
N ARG A 599 12.07 -11.38 -7.02
CA ARG A 599 13.46 -10.92 -6.82
C ARG A 599 14.34 -12.09 -6.40
N MET A 600 15.62 -12.04 -6.73
CA MET A 600 16.60 -13.12 -6.49
C MET A 600 16.20 -14.52 -7.03
N ALA A 601 15.26 -14.60 -7.99
CA ALA A 601 14.85 -15.87 -8.60
C ALA A 601 15.98 -16.54 -9.42
N GLY A 602 16.91 -15.74 -9.96
CA GLY A 602 18.13 -16.21 -10.62
C GLY A 602 19.36 -15.86 -9.78
N PRO A 603 20.48 -16.59 -9.93
CA PRO A 603 21.71 -16.41 -9.14
C PRO A 603 22.37 -15.03 -9.27
N PHE A 604 22.03 -14.24 -10.30
CA PHE A 604 22.60 -12.91 -10.49
C PHE A 604 21.51 -11.86 -10.74
N GLU A 605 21.42 -10.88 -9.84
CA GLU A 605 20.44 -9.79 -9.89
C GLU A 605 21.10 -8.48 -10.34
N LEU A 606 20.81 -8.03 -11.57
CA LEU A 606 21.36 -6.84 -12.21
C LEU A 606 20.26 -5.91 -12.78
N VAL A 607 19.00 -6.04 -12.33
CA VAL A 607 17.89 -5.13 -12.71
C VAL A 607 18.18 -3.69 -12.27
N THR A 608 18.69 -3.49 -11.05
CA THR A 608 18.89 -2.17 -10.44
C THR A 608 20.11 -2.15 -9.51
N ASP A 609 20.74 -0.98 -9.43
CA ASP A 609 21.83 -0.62 -8.52
C ASP A 609 21.33 0.12 -7.26
N SER A 610 20.02 0.04 -6.94
CA SER A 610 19.41 0.60 -5.73
C SER A 610 19.50 -0.37 -4.56
N TRP A 611 20.15 0.01 -3.47
CA TRP A 611 19.95 -0.62 -2.16
C TRP A 611 18.55 -0.39 -1.57
N ALA A 612 17.74 0.49 -2.18
CA ALA A 612 16.29 0.62 -1.91
C ALA A 612 15.43 -0.44 -2.62
N GLU A 613 16.04 -1.28 -3.46
CA GLU A 613 15.39 -2.33 -4.25
C GLU A 613 16.17 -3.65 -4.20
N ARG A 614 17.12 -3.75 -3.25
CA ARG A 614 18.05 -4.86 -3.06
C ARG A 614 18.28 -5.16 -1.58
N ASP A 615 18.83 -6.33 -1.32
CA ASP A 615 18.40 -7.16 -0.21
C ASP A 615 19.55 -7.62 0.68
N GLU A 616 20.76 -7.66 0.14
CA GLU A 616 21.83 -8.58 0.52
C GLU A 616 22.44 -8.27 1.90
N ALA A 617 23.31 -9.16 2.43
CA ALA A 617 23.94 -8.98 3.75
C ALA A 617 24.66 -7.63 3.81
N ALA A 618 25.39 -7.27 2.76
CA ALA A 618 26.03 -5.97 2.61
C ALA A 618 25.07 -4.78 2.85
N VAL A 619 23.79 -4.88 2.47
CA VAL A 619 22.77 -3.85 2.71
C VAL A 619 22.33 -3.85 4.18
N ALA A 620 22.02 -5.02 4.74
CA ALA A 620 21.53 -5.17 6.10
C ALA A 620 22.61 -4.86 7.15
N ASP A 621 23.82 -5.39 6.98
CA ASP A 621 24.96 -5.21 7.87
C ASP A 621 25.42 -3.76 7.91
N ARG A 622 25.53 -3.13 6.74
CA ARG A 622 25.86 -1.71 6.63
C ARG A 622 24.76 -0.83 7.24
N SER A 623 23.49 -1.21 7.10
CA SER A 623 22.38 -0.48 7.74
C SER A 623 22.44 -0.59 9.28
N ARG A 624 22.78 -1.76 9.83
CA ARG A 624 23.04 -1.95 11.27
C ARG A 624 24.24 -1.11 11.73
N GLU A 625 25.37 -1.23 11.05
CA GLU A 625 26.59 -0.47 11.34
C GLU A 625 26.35 1.05 11.35
N LEU A 626 25.60 1.57 10.37
CA LEU A 626 25.27 2.99 10.30
C LEU A 626 24.31 3.44 11.39
N ALA A 627 23.38 2.59 11.83
CA ALA A 627 22.49 2.85 12.96
C ALA A 627 23.25 2.86 14.30
N ASP A 628 24.18 1.92 14.51
CA ASP A 628 25.05 1.87 15.69
C ASP A 628 25.97 3.11 15.74
N ARG A 629 26.60 3.44 14.60
CA ARG A 629 27.42 4.66 14.46
C ARG A 629 26.59 5.94 14.70
N ALA A 630 25.37 6.02 14.19
CA ALA A 630 24.46 7.17 14.42
C ALA A 630 23.94 7.27 15.87
N SER A 631 23.91 6.15 16.59
CA SER A 631 23.55 6.10 18.01
C SER A 631 24.73 6.50 18.90
N ALA A 632 25.95 6.09 18.55
CA ALA A 632 27.18 6.45 19.25
C ALA A 632 27.68 7.88 18.94
N ILE A 633 27.44 8.37 17.71
CA ILE A 633 27.91 9.67 17.22
C ILE A 633 26.71 10.56 16.90
N THR A 634 26.34 11.43 17.85
CA THR A 634 25.25 12.41 17.68
C THR A 634 25.66 13.55 16.73
N ARG A 635 25.74 13.27 15.43
CA ARG A 635 25.92 14.26 14.35
C ARG A 635 24.60 14.53 13.67
N GLU A 636 24.21 15.79 13.61
CA GLU A 636 23.05 16.18 12.81
C GLU A 636 23.41 16.31 11.32
N LEU A 637 22.40 16.16 10.46
CA LEU A 637 22.59 16.27 9.01
C LEU A 637 23.08 17.67 8.58
N SER A 638 22.74 18.71 9.34
CA SER A 638 23.24 20.08 9.17
C SER A 638 24.73 20.25 9.49
N GLU A 639 25.36 19.27 10.15
CA GLU A 639 26.78 19.30 10.53
C GLU A 639 27.68 18.59 9.48
N GLN A 640 27.09 18.15 8.35
CA GLN A 640 27.79 17.44 7.27
C GLN A 640 28.51 18.38 6.30
N ASN A 641 29.84 18.45 6.44
CA ASN A 641 30.73 19.28 5.63
C ASN A 641 31.41 18.54 4.44
N THR A 642 30.93 17.33 4.12
CA THR A 642 31.53 16.44 3.10
C THR A 642 31.15 16.82 1.66
N LEU A 643 30.09 17.61 1.49
CA LEU A 643 29.68 18.25 0.24
C LEU A 643 30.16 19.73 0.20
N PRO A 644 30.36 20.37 -0.97
CA PRO A 644 30.79 21.77 -1.06
C PRO A 644 29.67 22.80 -0.84
N PHE A 645 28.66 22.48 -0.04
CA PHE A 645 27.45 23.30 0.12
C PHE A 645 27.23 23.73 1.56
N GLU A 646 26.71 24.95 1.75
CA GLU A 646 26.40 25.50 3.08
C GLU A 646 25.16 24.84 3.71
N TYR A 647 24.19 24.41 2.89
CA TYR A 647 22.94 23.83 3.36
C TYR A 647 22.70 22.44 2.79
N VAL A 648 22.17 21.58 3.64
CA VAL A 648 21.74 20.21 3.34
C VAL A 648 20.30 20.01 3.82
N GLN A 649 19.49 19.33 3.02
CA GLN A 649 18.11 18.98 3.32
C GLN A 649 17.85 17.51 2.92
N ALA A 650 17.40 16.68 3.87
CA ALA A 650 16.94 15.33 3.55
C ALA A 650 15.50 15.32 2.99
N ALA A 651 15.22 14.27 2.22
CA ALA A 651 13.90 13.80 1.81
C ALA A 651 13.88 12.25 1.88
N PRO A 652 12.73 11.56 1.95
CA PRO A 652 12.70 10.10 2.10
C PRO A 652 13.32 9.29 0.95
N SER A 653 13.44 9.88 -0.25
CA SER A 653 14.02 9.26 -1.44
C SER A 653 14.55 10.32 -2.42
N GLY A 654 15.38 9.91 -3.39
CA GLY A 654 15.82 10.80 -4.49
C GLY A 654 14.64 11.46 -5.21
N ARG A 655 13.62 10.67 -5.58
CA ARG A 655 12.37 11.16 -6.20
C ARG A 655 11.65 12.22 -5.36
N ALA A 656 11.72 12.14 -4.03
CA ALA A 656 11.16 13.15 -3.14
C ALA A 656 12.04 14.43 -3.09
N ALA A 657 13.36 14.30 -3.15
CA ALA A 657 14.29 15.42 -3.25
C ALA A 657 14.12 16.20 -4.57
N GLU A 658 13.99 15.50 -5.70
CA GLU A 658 13.62 16.06 -7.02
C GLU A 658 12.31 16.86 -6.92
N ALA A 659 11.25 16.24 -6.40
CA ALA A 659 9.92 16.84 -6.30
C ALA A 659 9.89 18.07 -5.37
N ALA A 660 10.61 18.02 -4.25
CA ALA A 660 10.74 19.15 -3.33
C ALA A 660 11.45 20.33 -4.00
N LEU A 661 12.54 20.08 -4.74
CA LEU A 661 13.27 21.09 -5.49
C LEU A 661 12.40 21.71 -6.58
N LEU A 662 11.72 20.90 -7.39
CA LEU A 662 10.84 21.39 -8.46
C LEU A 662 9.66 22.22 -7.92
N ARG A 663 9.13 21.89 -6.73
CA ARG A 663 8.11 22.71 -6.03
C ARG A 663 8.66 24.01 -5.44
N ALA A 664 9.99 24.11 -5.22
CA ALA A 664 10.67 25.29 -4.68
C ALA A 664 11.07 26.32 -5.77
N ILE A 665 11.12 25.90 -7.05
CA ILE A 665 11.33 26.81 -8.19
C ILE A 665 10.13 27.77 -8.34
N GLY A 666 10.42 28.99 -8.80
CA GLY A 666 9.45 30.06 -9.02
C GLY A 666 8.45 29.83 -10.17
N SER A 667 7.98 30.91 -10.78
CA SER A 667 6.95 30.88 -11.84
C SER A 667 7.45 30.41 -13.21
N LYS A 668 8.76 30.38 -13.44
CA LYS A 668 9.37 29.87 -14.69
C LYS A 668 9.22 28.35 -14.79
N ARG A 669 8.71 27.85 -15.92
CA ARG A 669 8.28 26.44 -16.11
C ARG A 669 9.03 25.67 -17.20
N THR A 670 10.02 26.24 -17.88
CA THR A 670 10.92 25.46 -18.74
C THR A 670 12.05 24.86 -17.91
N ILE A 671 12.39 23.60 -18.17
CA ILE A 671 13.60 22.92 -17.67
C ILE A 671 14.49 22.66 -18.87
N ILE A 672 15.70 23.20 -18.89
CA ILE A 672 16.74 22.76 -19.84
C ILE A 672 17.46 21.57 -19.20
N GLN A 673 17.61 20.46 -19.90
CA GLN A 673 18.15 19.24 -19.29
C GLN A 673 18.86 18.31 -20.27
N THR A 674 19.73 17.43 -19.78
CA THR A 674 20.04 16.17 -20.48
C THR A 674 18.84 15.22 -20.45
N ASN A 675 18.95 14.04 -21.06
CA ASN A 675 18.02 12.94 -20.81
C ASN A 675 18.22 12.42 -19.38
N LEU A 676 17.53 13.03 -18.41
CA LEU A 676 17.53 12.64 -17.00
C LEU A 676 16.80 11.30 -16.79
N PHE A 677 17.08 10.66 -15.66
CA PHE A 677 16.33 9.49 -15.18
C PHE A 677 14.80 9.75 -15.15
N PRO A 678 13.92 8.76 -15.41
CA PRO A 678 12.48 9.01 -15.60
C PRO A 678 11.75 9.68 -14.44
N SER A 679 12.20 9.53 -13.18
CA SER A 679 11.60 10.20 -12.02
C SER A 679 11.54 11.71 -12.19
N TRP A 680 12.62 12.33 -12.68
CA TRP A 680 12.67 13.75 -13.01
C TRP A 680 11.64 14.15 -14.06
N THR A 681 11.47 13.31 -15.08
CA THR A 681 10.54 13.59 -16.18
C THR A 681 9.09 13.53 -15.70
N PHE A 682 8.72 12.55 -14.89
CA PHE A 682 7.40 12.47 -14.28
C PHE A 682 7.16 13.63 -13.29
N ASN A 683 8.09 13.85 -12.35
CA ASN A 683 8.02 14.96 -11.39
C ASN A 683 7.92 16.33 -12.08
N ALA A 684 8.60 16.54 -13.21
CA ALA A 684 8.51 17.76 -13.99
C ALA A 684 7.11 17.93 -14.63
N LEU A 685 6.60 16.88 -15.29
CA LEU A 685 5.30 16.91 -15.97
C LEU A 685 4.14 17.09 -14.98
N ASP A 686 4.15 16.37 -13.85
CA ASP A 686 3.14 16.47 -12.77
C ASP A 686 3.08 17.88 -12.15
N LEU A 687 4.18 18.63 -12.22
CA LEU A 687 4.30 20.01 -11.73
C LEU A 687 4.15 21.06 -12.85
N GLY A 688 3.77 20.64 -14.05
CA GLY A 688 3.52 21.51 -15.20
C GLY A 688 4.78 22.15 -15.79
N PHE A 689 5.95 21.56 -15.59
CA PHE A 689 7.18 21.97 -16.28
C PHE A 689 7.26 21.35 -17.68
N ARG A 690 7.85 22.12 -18.60
CA ARG A 690 8.18 21.69 -19.96
C ARG A 690 9.69 21.37 -20.04
N PRO A 691 10.09 20.10 -20.16
CA PRO A 691 11.49 19.75 -20.42
C PRO A 691 11.90 20.16 -21.84
N VAL A 692 13.17 20.53 -22.00
CA VAL A 692 13.83 20.85 -23.28
C VAL A 692 15.22 20.21 -23.25
N THR A 693 15.42 19.19 -24.10
CA THR A 693 16.62 18.36 -24.07
C THR A 693 17.79 19.01 -24.80
N VAL A 694 18.92 19.19 -24.11
CA VAL A 694 20.22 19.52 -24.70
C VAL A 694 20.90 18.26 -25.26
N ARG A 695 21.70 18.44 -26.32
CA ARG A 695 22.45 17.34 -26.95
C ARG A 695 23.66 16.97 -26.10
N THR A 696 24.11 15.72 -26.18
CA THR A 696 25.46 15.33 -25.77
C THR A 696 26.38 15.20 -27.00
N LYS A 697 27.69 15.29 -26.79
CA LYS A 697 28.70 15.03 -27.82
C LYS A 697 28.64 13.55 -28.23
N ALA A 698 28.81 13.27 -29.53
CA ALA A 698 28.75 11.90 -30.04
C ALA A 698 29.78 10.98 -29.36
N GLY A 699 29.33 9.84 -28.84
CA GLY A 699 30.17 8.88 -28.11
C GLY A 699 30.56 9.29 -26.68
N SER A 700 29.98 10.35 -26.11
CA SER A 700 30.29 10.85 -24.77
C SER A 700 29.04 11.22 -23.97
N ALA A 701 29.21 11.41 -22.66
CA ALA A 701 28.22 12.02 -21.78
C ALA A 701 28.28 13.55 -21.75
N ASP A 702 29.40 14.15 -22.17
CA ASP A 702 29.60 15.60 -22.25
C ASP A 702 28.44 16.30 -22.98
N VAL A 703 27.95 17.40 -22.43
CA VAL A 703 26.95 18.29 -23.04
C VAL A 703 27.55 19.05 -24.22
N ASP A 704 26.75 19.21 -25.27
CA ASP A 704 26.97 20.14 -26.36
C ASP A 704 26.80 21.59 -25.85
N LEU A 705 27.91 22.27 -25.59
CA LEU A 705 27.93 23.62 -25.02
C LEU A 705 27.43 24.70 -25.99
N GLU A 706 27.51 24.46 -27.30
CA GLU A 706 26.98 25.38 -28.32
C GLU A 706 25.45 25.36 -28.27
N HIS A 707 24.86 24.17 -28.39
CA HIS A 707 23.41 23.97 -28.27
C HIS A 707 22.88 24.37 -26.88
N LEU A 708 23.64 24.15 -25.80
CA LEU A 708 23.28 24.67 -24.48
C LEU A 708 23.17 26.21 -24.47
N GLY A 709 24.10 26.90 -25.12
CA GLY A 709 24.06 28.35 -25.30
C GLY A 709 22.85 28.83 -26.09
N GLU A 710 22.51 28.12 -27.18
CA GLU A 710 21.29 28.39 -27.98
C GLU A 710 20.02 28.24 -27.14
N LEU A 711 19.86 27.13 -26.41
CA LEU A 711 18.70 26.86 -25.57
C LEU A 711 18.56 27.87 -24.42
N LEU A 712 19.66 28.23 -23.76
CA LEU A 712 19.69 29.25 -22.70
C LEU A 712 19.32 30.64 -23.21
N ALA A 713 19.68 30.97 -24.46
CA ALA A 713 19.26 32.21 -25.10
C ALA A 713 17.77 32.18 -25.49
N ALA A 714 17.31 31.10 -26.10
CA ALA A 714 15.93 30.94 -26.57
C ALA A 714 14.90 30.88 -25.42
N HIS A 715 15.27 30.30 -24.27
CA HIS A 715 14.39 30.10 -23.12
C HIS A 715 14.68 31.01 -21.93
N ARG A 716 15.48 32.08 -22.08
CA ARG A 716 15.92 32.93 -20.96
C ARG A 716 14.80 33.37 -20.01
N GLU A 717 13.65 33.77 -20.56
CA GLU A 717 12.51 34.23 -19.76
C GLU A 717 11.61 33.10 -19.23
N SER A 718 11.71 31.87 -19.76
CA SER A 718 10.89 30.74 -19.34
C SER A 718 11.64 29.66 -18.53
N ALA A 719 12.97 29.62 -18.59
CA ALA A 719 13.82 28.63 -17.91
C ALA A 719 13.87 28.84 -16.38
N GLY A 720 13.35 27.86 -15.64
CA GLY A 720 13.38 27.84 -14.17
C GLY A 720 14.69 27.26 -13.62
N LEU A 721 15.29 26.30 -14.31
CA LEU A 721 16.64 25.78 -14.07
C LEU A 721 17.23 25.14 -15.34
N CYS A 722 18.51 24.79 -15.25
CA CYS A 722 19.20 23.81 -16.08
C CYS A 722 19.56 22.60 -15.19
N CYS A 723 19.23 21.37 -15.59
CA CYS A 723 19.50 20.17 -14.79
C CYS A 723 20.26 19.09 -15.58
N ILE A 724 21.40 18.63 -15.06
CA ILE A 724 22.30 17.68 -15.72
C ILE A 724 22.58 16.51 -14.77
N GLU A 725 22.55 15.28 -15.25
CA GLU A 725 22.81 14.08 -14.42
C GLU A 725 24.31 13.74 -14.34
N LEU A 726 24.79 13.23 -13.21
CA LEU A 726 26.17 12.82 -12.98
C LEU A 726 26.22 11.42 -12.31
N SER A 727 26.88 10.42 -12.90
CA SER A 727 27.09 10.24 -14.34
C SER A 727 25.77 9.83 -15.01
N PRO A 728 25.39 10.36 -16.20
CA PRO A 728 24.05 10.14 -16.76
C PRO A 728 23.70 8.67 -16.97
N ASN A 729 22.62 8.20 -16.33
CA ASN A 729 22.05 6.88 -16.58
C ASN A 729 21.76 6.69 -18.08
N ALA A 730 21.20 7.69 -18.76
CA ALA A 730 20.84 7.58 -20.18
C ALA A 730 22.01 7.17 -21.09
N THR A 731 23.26 7.58 -20.80
CA THR A 731 24.46 7.22 -21.57
C THR A 731 25.17 5.96 -21.04
N GLY A 732 24.59 5.27 -20.07
CA GLY A 732 25.18 4.09 -19.41
C GLY A 732 26.12 4.43 -18.25
N GLY A 733 26.06 5.66 -17.72
CA GLY A 733 26.93 6.09 -16.63
C GLY A 733 28.34 6.50 -17.04
N LEU A 734 28.53 6.87 -18.30
CA LEU A 734 29.77 7.50 -18.80
C LEU A 734 29.97 8.87 -18.13
N PRO A 735 31.21 9.29 -17.82
CA PRO A 735 31.44 10.51 -17.04
C PRO A 735 31.31 11.77 -17.90
N ILE A 736 30.66 12.80 -17.36
CA ILE A 736 30.79 14.17 -17.85
C ILE A 736 32.15 14.70 -17.41
N SER A 737 32.90 15.34 -18.32
CA SER A 737 34.22 15.89 -18.02
C SER A 737 34.15 17.15 -17.15
N LEU A 738 35.20 17.37 -16.35
CA LEU A 738 35.30 18.56 -15.48
C LEU A 738 35.34 19.87 -16.28
N GLU A 739 35.97 19.86 -17.45
CA GLU A 739 35.95 21.00 -18.40
C GLU A 739 34.52 21.30 -18.86
N ASN A 740 33.75 20.26 -19.21
CA ASN A 740 32.36 20.42 -19.62
C ASN A 740 31.47 20.91 -18.46
N ALA A 741 31.63 20.37 -17.25
CA ALA A 741 30.92 20.84 -16.06
C ALA A 741 31.17 22.33 -15.76
N ARG A 742 32.41 22.80 -15.87
CA ARG A 742 32.75 24.23 -15.77
C ARG A 742 32.10 25.05 -16.89
N GLY A 743 32.15 24.57 -18.13
CA GLY A 743 31.53 25.24 -19.28
C GLY A 743 30.00 25.38 -19.17
N ILE A 744 29.31 24.36 -18.65
CA ILE A 744 27.88 24.42 -18.32
C ILE A 744 27.65 25.51 -17.26
N SER A 745 28.43 25.50 -16.17
CA SER A 745 28.37 26.47 -15.06
C SER A 745 28.55 27.93 -15.52
N GLU A 746 29.48 28.19 -16.44
CA GLU A 746 29.71 29.53 -17.00
C GLU A 746 28.53 30.00 -17.88
N LEU A 747 27.99 29.12 -18.72
CA LEU A 747 26.86 29.44 -19.60
C LEU A 747 25.57 29.70 -18.83
N THR A 748 25.23 28.84 -17.86
CA THR A 748 24.01 28.99 -17.04
C THR A 748 24.06 30.26 -16.17
N ARG A 749 25.21 30.51 -15.52
CA ARG A 749 25.46 31.74 -14.74
C ARG A 749 25.37 33.00 -15.60
N LYS A 750 25.89 32.97 -16.84
CA LYS A 750 25.78 34.08 -17.81
C LYS A 750 24.35 34.28 -18.32
N ALA A 751 23.56 33.21 -18.45
CA ALA A 751 22.16 33.29 -18.83
C ALA A 751 21.28 33.86 -17.71
N GLY A 752 21.61 33.59 -16.44
CA GLY A 752 20.78 33.89 -15.27
C GLY A 752 19.83 32.74 -14.91
N VAL A 753 20.23 31.51 -15.22
CA VAL A 753 19.44 30.28 -15.01
C VAL A 753 20.18 29.41 -13.98
N PRO A 754 19.56 28.98 -12.87
CA PRO A 754 20.22 28.11 -11.88
C PRO A 754 20.67 26.78 -12.49
N LEU A 755 21.88 26.34 -12.19
CA LEU A 755 22.37 25.01 -12.54
C LEU A 755 22.18 24.04 -11.37
N VAL A 756 21.54 22.92 -11.66
CA VAL A 756 21.38 21.78 -10.76
C VAL A 756 22.09 20.57 -11.34
N PHE A 757 22.82 19.83 -10.52
CA PHE A 757 23.23 18.47 -10.89
C PHE A 757 22.43 17.42 -10.13
N ASP A 758 21.93 16.42 -10.83
CA ASP A 758 21.59 15.16 -10.18
C ASP A 758 22.88 14.39 -9.93
N ALA A 759 23.41 14.53 -8.72
CA ALA A 759 24.66 13.93 -8.28
C ALA A 759 24.48 12.51 -7.73
N THR A 760 23.35 11.84 -7.99
CA THR A 760 23.05 10.47 -7.54
C THR A 760 24.16 9.45 -7.80
N ARG A 761 24.95 9.63 -8.88
CA ARG A 761 26.18 8.85 -9.16
C ARG A 761 27.40 9.77 -9.40
N GLY A 762 27.39 10.91 -8.73
CA GLY A 762 28.37 11.98 -8.90
C GLY A 762 29.76 11.58 -8.42
N LEU A 763 29.84 10.69 -7.43
CA LEU A 763 31.10 10.09 -6.98
C LEU A 763 31.64 9.06 -7.98
N ASP A 764 30.78 8.32 -8.69
CA ASP A 764 31.21 7.46 -9.80
C ASP A 764 31.78 8.29 -10.95
N ASN A 765 31.09 9.39 -11.32
CA ASN A 765 31.61 10.36 -12.29
C ASN A 765 32.96 10.94 -11.83
N ALA A 766 33.09 11.27 -10.53
CA ALA A 766 34.33 11.81 -9.97
C ALA A 766 35.47 10.76 -9.96
N TRP A 767 35.20 9.50 -9.59
CA TRP A 767 36.23 8.44 -9.60
C TRP A 767 36.73 8.14 -11.01
N LEU A 768 35.81 8.04 -11.99
CA LEU A 768 36.13 7.80 -13.39
C LEU A 768 37.10 8.86 -13.95
N LEU A 769 36.95 10.13 -13.53
CA LEU A 769 37.88 11.21 -13.85
C LEU A 769 39.16 11.17 -13.00
N ALA A 770 39.03 10.99 -11.69
CA ALA A 770 40.14 11.07 -10.73
C ALA A 770 41.23 10.03 -11.04
N ARG A 771 40.83 8.77 -11.23
CA ARG A 771 41.76 7.68 -11.58
C ARG A 771 42.50 7.90 -12.90
N ALA A 772 41.83 8.51 -13.89
CA ALA A 772 42.40 8.82 -15.19
C ALA A 772 43.40 10.01 -15.15
N GLN A 773 43.39 10.77 -14.05
CA GLN A 773 44.23 11.95 -13.83
C GLN A 773 45.21 11.78 -12.64
N GLY A 774 45.24 10.61 -11.99
CA GLY A 774 46.06 10.36 -10.81
C GLY A 774 45.63 11.15 -9.56
N GLN A 775 44.37 11.59 -9.48
CA GLN A 775 43.84 12.43 -8.40
C GLN A 775 43.04 11.63 -7.35
N GLN A 776 42.79 12.26 -6.21
CA GLN A 776 41.97 11.73 -5.12
C GLN A 776 40.47 11.93 -5.41
N LEU A 777 39.62 10.95 -5.10
CA LEU A 777 38.18 10.97 -5.40
C LEU A 777 37.50 12.25 -4.91
N TRP A 778 37.65 12.55 -3.62
CA TRP A 778 36.95 13.66 -2.98
C TRP A 778 37.41 15.04 -3.45
N THR A 779 38.62 15.18 -3.99
CA THR A 779 39.09 16.43 -4.61
C THR A 779 38.29 16.71 -5.88
N VAL A 780 38.22 15.72 -6.78
CA VAL A 780 37.48 15.84 -8.05
C VAL A 780 35.98 15.94 -7.80
N ALA A 781 35.42 15.17 -6.85
CA ALA A 781 34.01 15.27 -6.47
C ALA A 781 33.66 16.68 -5.94
N ARG A 782 34.50 17.25 -5.08
CA ARG A 782 34.28 18.61 -4.56
C ARG A 782 34.30 19.65 -5.67
N GLU A 783 35.24 19.56 -6.61
CA GLU A 783 35.34 20.52 -7.71
C GLU A 783 34.18 20.37 -8.71
N LEU A 784 33.80 19.13 -9.05
CA LEU A 784 32.67 18.81 -9.91
C LEU A 784 31.36 19.34 -9.32
N PHE A 785 31.08 19.07 -8.04
CA PHE A 785 29.85 19.54 -7.38
C PHE A 785 29.83 21.07 -7.20
N SER A 786 30.99 21.70 -6.98
CA SER A 786 31.09 23.17 -6.87
C SER A 786 30.74 23.93 -8.16
N CYS A 787 30.54 23.24 -9.28
CA CYS A 787 30.09 23.86 -10.53
C CYS A 787 28.57 24.19 -10.53
N ALA A 788 27.76 23.56 -9.67
CA ALA A 788 26.31 23.77 -9.61
C ALA A 788 25.85 24.65 -8.43
N ASP A 789 24.69 25.30 -8.56
CA ASP A 789 24.07 26.09 -7.49
C ASP A 789 23.37 25.20 -6.45
N ALA A 790 22.96 24.00 -6.87
CA ALA A 790 22.42 22.94 -6.01
C ALA A 790 22.70 21.55 -6.61
N ILE A 791 22.62 20.51 -5.78
CA ILE A 791 22.58 19.11 -6.22
C ILE A 791 21.42 18.35 -5.59
N THR A 792 20.90 17.35 -6.32
CA THR A 792 20.06 16.28 -5.76
C THR A 792 20.84 14.98 -5.68
N LEU A 793 20.46 14.11 -4.75
CA LEU A 793 21.10 12.82 -4.50
C LEU A 793 20.03 11.78 -4.12
N SER A 794 20.04 10.61 -4.78
CA SER A 794 19.44 9.38 -4.26
C SER A 794 20.51 8.55 -3.57
N LEU A 795 20.53 8.57 -2.23
CA LEU A 795 21.62 8.01 -1.43
C LEU A 795 21.79 6.48 -1.57
N PRO A 796 20.73 5.67 -1.78
CA PRO A 796 20.81 4.22 -2.01
C PRO A 796 21.53 3.74 -3.30
N LYS A 797 22.24 4.61 -4.01
CA LYS A 797 23.12 4.21 -5.13
C LYS A 797 24.59 4.11 -4.74
N THR A 798 25.08 5.07 -3.95
CA THR A 798 26.54 5.25 -3.75
C THR A 798 26.93 5.50 -2.30
N TYR A 799 25.96 5.70 -1.39
CA TYR A 799 26.22 6.07 0.00
C TYR A 799 25.94 4.94 1.01
N GLY A 800 25.63 3.73 0.53
CA GLY A 800 25.52 2.52 1.37
C GLY A 800 24.33 2.53 2.34
N VAL A 801 23.16 3.00 1.90
CA VAL A 801 21.93 3.07 2.70
C VAL A 801 20.73 2.49 1.95
N ALA A 802 19.78 1.88 2.66
CA ALA A 802 18.57 1.33 2.03
C ALA A 802 17.54 2.41 1.62
N ALA A 803 17.57 3.61 2.22
CA ALA A 803 16.62 4.69 1.95
C ALA A 803 17.28 6.08 1.95
N GLY A 804 16.52 7.11 1.61
CA GLY A 804 16.94 8.51 1.70
C GLY A 804 17.26 9.18 0.36
N GLY A 805 16.95 10.46 0.30
CA GLY A 805 17.41 11.40 -0.73
C GLY A 805 17.81 12.73 -0.09
N LEU A 806 18.48 13.57 -0.86
CA LEU A 806 19.07 14.79 -0.34
C LEU A 806 19.08 15.89 -1.39
N VAL A 807 18.84 17.13 -0.96
CA VAL A 807 19.15 18.35 -1.72
C VAL A 807 20.22 19.13 -0.96
N ALA A 808 21.32 19.49 -1.64
CA ALA A 808 22.34 20.37 -1.09
C ALA A 808 22.47 21.63 -1.93
N THR A 809 22.68 22.78 -1.30
CA THR A 809 22.83 24.08 -1.98
C THR A 809 23.51 25.10 -1.08
N SER A 810 24.17 26.10 -1.66
CA SER A 810 24.67 27.29 -0.94
C SER A 810 23.78 28.52 -1.15
N HIS A 811 22.56 28.36 -1.67
CA HIS A 811 21.67 29.47 -1.98
C HIS A 811 20.56 29.65 -0.91
N PRO A 812 20.65 30.68 -0.02
CA PRO A 812 19.77 30.78 1.16
C PRO A 812 18.27 30.90 0.83
N ALA A 813 17.91 31.46 -0.33
CA ALA A 813 16.51 31.54 -0.74
C ALA A 813 15.95 30.18 -1.23
N LEU A 814 16.81 29.30 -1.76
CA LEU A 814 16.40 27.99 -2.25
C LEU A 814 16.15 27.02 -1.09
N ILE A 815 17.06 26.98 -0.09
CA ILE A 815 16.86 26.16 1.11
C ILE A 815 15.61 26.58 1.91
N ARG A 816 15.32 27.89 2.01
CA ARG A 816 14.08 28.38 2.65
C ARG A 816 12.83 27.96 1.87
N ALA A 817 12.87 28.01 0.54
CA ALA A 817 11.76 27.54 -0.30
C ALA A 817 11.58 26.02 -0.19
N LEU A 818 12.67 25.25 -0.20
CA LEU A 818 12.68 23.79 0.01
C LEU A 818 12.04 23.40 1.35
N ARG A 819 12.54 23.93 2.47
CA ARG A 819 12.03 23.63 3.82
C ARG A 819 10.56 23.96 3.94
N ARG A 820 10.16 25.16 3.51
CA ARG A 820 8.74 25.54 3.46
C ARG A 820 7.90 24.59 2.61
N ARG A 821 8.39 24.12 1.46
CA ARG A 821 7.65 23.17 0.60
C ARG A 821 7.53 21.78 1.20
N ILE A 822 8.52 21.35 1.98
CA ILE A 822 8.47 20.09 2.73
C ILE A 822 7.46 20.23 3.88
N ALA A 823 7.49 21.32 4.66
CA ALA A 823 6.48 21.59 5.68
C ALA A 823 5.06 21.79 5.12
N ASP A 824 4.90 22.50 3.99
CA ASP A 824 3.60 22.75 3.35
C ASP A 824 2.95 21.45 2.82
N ARG A 825 3.74 20.52 2.23
CA ARG A 825 3.24 19.43 1.34
C ARG A 825 4.15 18.18 1.20
N GLY A 826 5.18 18.01 2.03
CA GLY A 826 6.14 16.92 1.93
C GLY A 826 6.16 16.02 3.16
N GLU A 827 6.94 14.94 3.05
CA GLU A 827 7.27 14.07 4.17
C GLU A 827 8.61 14.53 4.76
N GLU A 828 8.61 14.91 6.04
CA GLU A 828 9.84 15.26 6.75
C GLU A 828 10.56 13.98 7.24
N VAL A 829 11.87 13.93 7.07
CA VAL A 829 12.71 12.78 7.43
C VAL A 829 13.00 12.79 8.93
N GLY A 830 12.74 11.66 9.60
CA GLY A 830 12.81 11.53 11.05
C GLY A 830 14.23 11.72 11.58
N LEU A 831 14.37 12.14 12.85
CA LEU A 831 15.67 12.46 13.44
C LEU A 831 16.66 11.28 13.39
N ALA A 832 16.20 10.06 13.67
CA ALA A 832 17.03 8.85 13.59
C ALA A 832 17.53 8.59 12.15
N GLU A 833 16.66 8.77 11.16
CA GLU A 833 16.99 8.64 9.74
C GLU A 833 17.99 9.73 9.31
N ARG A 834 17.76 11.00 9.71
CA ARG A 834 18.67 12.11 9.41
C ARG A 834 20.07 11.89 10.01
N ARG A 835 20.17 11.28 11.19
CA ARG A 835 21.43 10.87 11.82
C ARG A 835 22.09 9.68 11.13
N LEU A 836 21.32 8.70 10.66
CA LEU A 836 21.83 7.58 9.85
C LEU A 836 22.41 8.08 8.52
N LEU A 837 21.70 8.98 7.83
CA LEU A 837 22.19 9.65 6.62
C LEU A 837 23.43 10.51 6.91
N ALA A 838 23.50 11.17 8.07
CA ALA A 838 24.68 11.93 8.52
C ALA A 838 25.88 11.00 8.79
N SER A 839 25.68 9.84 9.40
CA SER A 839 26.73 8.81 9.57
C SER A 839 27.22 8.27 8.22
N ALA A 840 26.30 8.03 7.27
CA ALA A 840 26.63 7.57 5.93
C ALA A 840 27.47 8.61 5.17
N LEU A 841 27.02 9.87 5.12
CA LEU A 841 27.72 10.98 4.45
C LEU A 841 29.09 11.30 5.05
N ALA A 842 29.32 10.95 6.32
CA ALA A 842 30.59 11.13 6.99
C ALA A 842 31.60 10.00 6.73
N ASP A 843 31.14 8.79 6.39
CA ASP A 843 32.00 7.62 6.17
C ASP A 843 32.59 7.59 4.75
N ARG A 844 33.50 8.54 4.53
CA ARG A 844 34.14 8.79 3.24
C ARG A 844 35.08 7.67 2.80
N GLU A 845 35.64 6.89 3.72
CA GLU A 845 36.57 5.79 3.44
C GLU A 845 35.80 4.59 2.86
N TRP A 846 34.69 4.20 3.50
CA TRP A 846 33.82 3.14 2.99
C TRP A 846 33.21 3.50 1.63
N ILE A 847 32.72 4.74 1.47
CA ILE A 847 32.15 5.22 0.19
C ILE A 847 33.21 5.20 -0.92
N GLU A 848 34.44 5.61 -0.63
CA GLU A 848 35.52 5.63 -1.63
C GLU A 848 35.89 4.21 -2.09
N GLU A 849 36.03 3.24 -1.19
CA GLU A 849 36.30 1.85 -1.61
C GLU A 849 35.10 1.24 -2.34
N ALA A 850 33.86 1.47 -1.89
CA ALA A 850 32.66 0.98 -2.55
C ALA A 850 32.57 1.47 -4.02
N VAL A 851 32.81 2.77 -4.28
CA VAL A 851 32.88 3.33 -5.64
C VAL A 851 34.04 2.73 -6.44
N ARG A 852 35.24 2.66 -5.84
CA ARG A 852 36.44 2.15 -6.51
C ARG A 852 36.27 0.70 -6.97
N THR A 853 35.68 -0.13 -6.12
CA THR A 853 35.44 -1.55 -6.40
C THR A 853 34.27 -1.75 -7.38
N ARG A 854 33.12 -1.05 -7.27
CA ARG A 854 32.04 -1.14 -8.28
C ARG A 854 32.52 -0.79 -9.69
N VAL A 855 33.30 0.29 -9.84
CA VAL A 855 33.81 0.70 -11.16
C VAL A 855 34.74 -0.36 -11.74
N ARG A 856 35.64 -0.92 -10.93
CA ARG A 856 36.53 -2.04 -11.31
C ARG A 856 35.74 -3.27 -11.78
N HIS A 857 34.68 -3.65 -11.04
CA HIS A 857 33.80 -4.77 -11.42
C HIS A 857 33.07 -4.52 -12.74
N THR A 858 32.55 -3.31 -12.94
CA THR A 858 31.88 -2.92 -14.18
C THR A 858 32.83 -2.99 -15.38
N GLU A 859 34.13 -2.70 -15.18
CA GLU A 859 35.15 -2.85 -16.21
C GLU A 859 35.53 -4.31 -16.50
N GLN A 860 35.76 -5.12 -15.45
CA GLN A 860 36.06 -6.56 -15.56
C GLN A 860 34.96 -7.30 -16.36
N LEU A 861 33.70 -7.06 -16.01
CA LEU A 861 32.54 -7.59 -16.73
C LEU A 861 32.50 -7.09 -18.18
N ALA A 862 32.74 -5.79 -18.41
CA ALA A 862 32.74 -5.23 -19.76
C ALA A 862 33.92 -5.70 -20.63
N GLU A 863 35.07 -6.03 -20.05
CA GLU A 863 36.20 -6.63 -20.77
C GLU A 863 35.88 -8.07 -21.20
N ARG A 864 35.39 -8.90 -20.27
CA ARG A 864 34.98 -10.28 -20.55
C ARG A 864 33.87 -10.36 -21.60
N LEU A 865 32.86 -9.51 -21.48
CA LEU A 865 31.78 -9.39 -22.47
C LEU A 865 32.30 -8.97 -23.86
N ARG A 866 33.24 -8.01 -23.96
CA ARG A 866 33.87 -7.64 -25.25
C ARG A 866 34.69 -8.80 -25.84
N ALA A 867 35.46 -9.52 -25.02
CA ALA A 867 36.25 -10.67 -25.45
C ALA A 867 35.37 -11.81 -26.01
N CYS A 868 34.12 -11.93 -25.53
CA CYS A 868 33.13 -12.87 -26.03
C CYS A 868 32.26 -12.34 -27.19
N GLY A 869 32.56 -11.14 -27.70
CA GLY A 869 31.83 -10.53 -28.81
C GLY A 869 30.43 -9.98 -28.47
N ALA A 870 30.09 -9.84 -27.18
CA ALA A 870 28.80 -9.29 -26.76
C ALA A 870 28.64 -7.84 -27.27
N PRO A 871 27.43 -7.44 -27.71
CA PRO A 871 27.22 -6.16 -28.38
C PRO A 871 27.08 -4.99 -27.38
N ILE A 872 28.15 -4.69 -26.64
CA ILE A 872 28.18 -3.56 -25.72
C ILE A 872 28.03 -2.23 -26.48
N ARG A 873 27.03 -1.43 -26.07
CA ARG A 873 26.79 -0.06 -26.54
C ARG A 873 27.53 0.98 -25.69
N ALA A 874 27.58 0.77 -24.37
CA ALA A 874 28.32 1.59 -23.41
C ALA A 874 28.66 0.77 -22.15
N ALA A 875 29.71 1.16 -21.43
CA ALA A 875 29.99 0.68 -20.07
C ALA A 875 30.51 1.88 -19.26
N GLY A 876 29.83 2.22 -18.17
CA GLY A 876 30.15 3.36 -17.32
C GLY A 876 30.51 2.94 -15.90
N GLY A 877 30.27 3.82 -14.92
CA GLY A 877 30.65 3.56 -13.52
C GLY A 877 29.73 2.61 -12.73
N HIS A 878 28.56 2.28 -13.26
CA HIS A 878 27.52 1.52 -12.55
C HIS A 878 26.72 0.56 -13.43
N ALA A 879 27.01 0.50 -14.73
CA ALA A 879 26.19 -0.21 -15.69
C ALA A 879 26.93 -0.56 -16.99
N ILE A 880 26.50 -1.66 -17.61
CA ILE A 880 26.84 -2.05 -18.98
C ILE A 880 25.54 -2.07 -19.79
N LEU A 881 25.55 -1.42 -20.96
CA LEU A 881 24.43 -1.41 -21.89
C LEU A 881 24.70 -2.36 -23.05
N LEU A 882 23.80 -3.31 -23.29
CA LEU A 882 23.86 -4.25 -24.41
C LEU A 882 22.80 -3.90 -25.47
N ASP A 883 23.21 -3.91 -26.73
CA ASP A 883 22.35 -3.67 -27.88
C ASP A 883 21.60 -4.95 -28.26
N ALA A 884 20.34 -5.04 -27.81
CA ALA A 884 19.49 -6.22 -27.99
C ALA A 884 19.14 -6.46 -29.47
N ALA A 885 18.88 -5.40 -30.24
CA ALA A 885 18.60 -5.51 -31.67
C ALA A 885 19.81 -6.05 -32.45
N ARG A 886 21.04 -5.68 -32.05
CA ARG A 886 22.27 -6.25 -32.62
C ARG A 886 22.52 -7.70 -32.21
N LEU A 887 22.03 -8.15 -31.05
CA LEU A 887 22.14 -9.55 -30.62
C LEU A 887 21.14 -10.47 -31.34
N CYS A 888 19.86 -10.06 -31.34
CA CYS A 888 18.78 -10.79 -31.98
C CYS A 888 18.87 -10.79 -33.52
N GLY A 889 19.32 -9.68 -34.10
CA GLY A 889 19.35 -9.48 -35.55
C GLY A 889 18.03 -8.90 -36.11
N LYS A 890 17.86 -8.98 -37.42
CA LYS A 890 16.69 -8.41 -38.11
C LYS A 890 15.49 -9.36 -38.06
N GLY A 891 14.30 -8.82 -37.85
CA GLY A 891 13.03 -9.54 -37.91
C GLY A 891 12.38 -9.81 -36.55
N PHE A 892 13.08 -9.56 -35.44
CA PHE A 892 12.50 -9.69 -34.10
C PHE A 892 11.47 -8.59 -33.82
N THR A 893 10.33 -9.00 -33.30
CA THR A 893 9.23 -8.14 -32.87
C THR A 893 9.59 -7.44 -31.56
N HIS A 894 10.18 -8.18 -30.61
CA HIS A 894 10.44 -7.70 -29.25
C HIS A 894 11.86 -8.07 -28.76
N PRO A 895 12.93 -7.50 -29.36
CA PRO A 895 14.32 -7.93 -29.10
C PRO A 895 14.79 -7.70 -27.66
N VAL A 896 14.31 -6.65 -26.96
CA VAL A 896 14.68 -6.41 -25.54
C VAL A 896 14.06 -7.46 -24.62
N PRO A 897 12.73 -7.68 -24.59
CA PRO A 897 12.13 -8.82 -23.87
C PRO A 897 12.77 -10.17 -24.21
N ALA A 898 12.97 -10.47 -25.51
CA ALA A 898 13.61 -11.70 -25.97
C ALA A 898 15.02 -11.89 -25.40
N THR A 899 15.85 -10.85 -25.43
CA THR A 899 17.22 -10.92 -24.88
C THR A 899 17.22 -11.07 -23.36
N LEU A 900 16.29 -10.42 -22.66
CA LEU A 900 16.17 -10.55 -21.20
C LEU A 900 15.76 -11.98 -20.81
N ALA A 901 14.79 -12.57 -21.51
CA ALA A 901 14.40 -13.97 -21.30
C ALA A 901 15.58 -14.91 -21.53
N TRP A 902 16.31 -14.74 -22.63
CA TRP A 902 17.51 -15.53 -22.95
C TRP A 902 18.66 -15.38 -21.92
N LEU A 903 18.92 -14.17 -21.41
CA LEU A 903 19.93 -13.96 -20.35
C LEU A 903 19.57 -14.67 -19.04
N TYR A 904 18.27 -14.71 -18.71
CA TYR A 904 17.79 -15.48 -17.56
C TYR A 904 17.90 -16.99 -17.82
N GLU A 905 17.37 -17.46 -18.95
CA GLU A 905 17.35 -18.86 -19.36
C GLU A 905 18.75 -19.48 -19.40
N THR A 906 19.72 -18.79 -20.01
CA THR A 906 21.10 -19.28 -20.19
C THR A 906 22.01 -18.98 -19.00
N ALA A 907 22.20 -17.70 -18.64
CA ALA A 907 23.15 -17.28 -17.62
C ALA A 907 22.56 -17.21 -16.19
N GLY A 908 21.23 -17.29 -16.02
CA GLY A 908 20.59 -17.04 -14.72
C GLY A 908 20.59 -15.56 -14.32
N VAL A 909 20.84 -14.65 -15.27
CA VAL A 909 21.00 -13.22 -15.02
C VAL A 909 19.67 -12.51 -15.18
N ARG A 910 19.16 -11.91 -14.10
CA ARG A 910 18.05 -10.95 -14.16
C ARG A 910 18.61 -9.57 -14.51
N ALA A 911 18.09 -8.97 -15.58
CA ALA A 911 18.51 -7.67 -16.08
C ALA A 911 17.28 -6.82 -16.47
N ALA A 912 17.50 -5.54 -16.78
CA ALA A 912 16.41 -4.59 -17.08
C ALA A 912 16.49 -4.03 -18.50
N PRO A 913 15.37 -3.61 -19.12
CA PRO A 913 15.38 -2.65 -20.23
C PRO A 913 16.13 -1.38 -19.82
N HIS A 914 16.84 -0.74 -20.76
CA HIS A 914 17.52 0.50 -20.44
C HIS A 914 16.54 1.67 -20.35
N LEU A 915 16.54 2.38 -19.20
CA LEU A 915 15.63 3.49 -18.94
C LEU A 915 16.20 4.80 -19.50
N SER A 916 16.24 4.92 -20.82
CA SER A 916 16.56 6.15 -21.55
C SER A 916 15.28 6.77 -22.12
N ALA A 917 14.85 7.92 -21.59
CA ALA A 917 13.58 8.53 -21.97
C ALA A 917 13.58 9.11 -23.40
N GLY A 918 13.00 8.37 -24.36
CA GLY A 918 12.41 8.84 -25.62
C GLY A 918 13.32 9.43 -26.72
N PHE A 919 14.55 9.84 -26.43
CA PHE A 919 15.44 10.48 -27.40
C PHE A 919 16.93 10.19 -27.16
N ALA A 920 17.33 8.91 -27.12
CA ALA A 920 18.72 8.51 -26.82
C ALA A 920 19.31 7.49 -27.81
N PRO A 921 20.60 7.56 -28.17
CA PRO A 921 21.30 6.51 -28.96
C PRO A 921 21.44 5.14 -28.26
N THR A 922 20.84 4.99 -27.09
CA THR A 922 20.80 3.83 -26.19
C THR A 922 19.38 3.28 -26.00
N GLU A 923 18.40 3.86 -26.70
CA GLU A 923 17.04 3.31 -26.79
C GLU A 923 17.08 1.92 -27.47
N GLY A 924 16.29 0.98 -26.96
CA GLY A 924 16.36 -0.42 -27.39
C GLY A 924 17.57 -1.22 -26.86
N CYS A 925 18.41 -0.63 -26.00
CA CYS A 925 19.36 -1.40 -25.19
C CYS A 925 18.70 -2.01 -23.95
N LEU A 926 19.33 -3.05 -23.40
CA LEU A 926 19.12 -3.50 -22.03
C LEU A 926 20.32 -3.09 -21.16
N ARG A 927 20.11 -3.04 -19.84
CA ARG A 927 21.08 -2.64 -18.83
C ARG A 927 21.39 -3.80 -17.88
N LEU A 928 22.67 -4.11 -17.74
CA LEU A 928 23.24 -4.83 -16.61
C LEU A 928 23.65 -3.78 -15.57
N ALA A 929 22.91 -3.63 -14.47
CA ALA A 929 23.23 -2.67 -13.42
C ALA A 929 24.11 -3.33 -12.34
N VAL A 930 25.29 -2.75 -12.10
CA VAL A 930 26.26 -3.24 -11.12
C VAL A 930 26.07 -2.46 -9.81
N PRO A 931 25.64 -3.10 -8.71
CA PRO A 931 25.49 -2.44 -7.41
C PRO A 931 26.85 -2.23 -6.74
N ILE A 932 26.87 -1.47 -5.63
CA ILE A 932 27.92 -1.61 -4.61
C ILE A 932 27.62 -2.81 -3.72
N GLY A 933 28.64 -3.45 -3.17
CA GLY A 933 28.51 -4.55 -2.20
C GLY A 933 28.82 -5.95 -2.73
N LEU A 934 28.99 -6.15 -4.05
CA LEU A 934 29.45 -7.43 -4.59
C LEU A 934 30.91 -7.71 -4.18
N SER A 935 31.22 -8.98 -3.96
CA SER A 935 32.58 -9.49 -3.82
C SER A 935 33.24 -9.78 -5.19
N ASP A 936 34.56 -9.92 -5.19
CA ASP A 936 35.32 -10.35 -6.37
C ASP A 936 34.94 -11.78 -6.83
N GLY A 937 34.48 -12.63 -5.91
CA GLY A 937 34.05 -13.99 -6.24
C GLY A 937 32.73 -14.03 -7.00
N GLU A 938 31.74 -13.25 -6.57
CA GLU A 938 30.44 -13.13 -7.26
C GLU A 938 30.59 -12.52 -8.65
N VAL A 939 31.46 -11.51 -8.80
CA VAL A 939 31.71 -10.84 -10.07
C VAL A 939 32.44 -11.75 -11.06
N GLU A 940 33.34 -12.62 -10.60
CA GLU A 940 33.99 -13.60 -11.46
C GLU A 940 33.02 -14.72 -11.88
N GLN A 941 32.18 -15.23 -10.97
CA GLN A 941 31.12 -16.20 -11.31
C GLN A 941 30.11 -15.61 -12.31
N LEU A 942 29.74 -14.34 -12.14
CA LEU A 942 28.89 -13.61 -13.09
C LEU A 942 29.59 -13.44 -14.45
N ALA A 943 30.89 -13.14 -14.45
CA ALA A 943 31.66 -13.04 -15.68
C ALA A 943 31.69 -14.38 -16.44
N GLU A 944 31.93 -15.50 -15.74
CA GLU A 944 31.90 -16.85 -16.31
C GLU A 944 30.50 -17.22 -16.86
N ALA A 945 29.42 -16.92 -16.13
CA ALA A 945 28.05 -17.22 -16.56
C ALA A 945 27.64 -16.43 -17.82
N LEU A 946 27.97 -15.14 -17.87
CA LEU A 946 27.75 -14.29 -19.05
C LEU A 946 28.62 -14.75 -20.23
N GLU A 947 29.90 -15.04 -20.00
CA GLU A 947 30.83 -15.58 -20.98
C GLU A 947 30.33 -16.90 -21.59
N GLY A 948 29.81 -17.81 -20.75
CA GLY A 948 29.18 -19.05 -21.17
C GLY A 948 27.99 -18.84 -22.10
N ALA A 949 27.07 -17.92 -21.75
CA ALA A 949 25.92 -17.58 -22.59
C ALA A 949 26.33 -16.98 -23.95
N PHE A 950 27.23 -16.00 -23.97
CA PHE A 950 27.67 -15.36 -25.23
C PHE A 950 28.52 -16.29 -26.12
N LYS A 951 29.29 -17.22 -25.54
CA LYS A 951 30.02 -18.27 -26.28
C LYS A 951 29.14 -19.45 -26.72
N GLY A 952 27.99 -19.65 -26.09
CA GLY A 952 27.04 -20.71 -26.42
C GLY A 952 26.46 -20.60 -27.84
N THR A 953 25.86 -21.68 -28.33
CA THR A 953 25.17 -21.72 -29.63
C THR A 953 23.73 -21.20 -29.57
N GLU A 954 23.11 -21.19 -28.40
CA GLU A 954 21.73 -20.74 -28.19
C GLU A 954 21.60 -19.22 -28.33
N ARG A 955 20.49 -18.76 -28.90
CA ARG A 955 20.20 -17.33 -29.15
C ARG A 955 18.79 -17.00 -28.67
N PRO A 956 18.46 -15.72 -28.44
CA PRO A 956 17.11 -15.33 -28.06
C PRO A 956 16.06 -15.85 -29.04
N ALA A 957 14.95 -16.40 -28.53
CA ALA A 957 13.74 -16.67 -29.31
C ALA A 957 12.90 -15.39 -29.42
N ASP A 958 12.23 -15.13 -30.54
CA ASP A 958 11.34 -13.96 -30.64
C ASP A 958 10.05 -14.17 -29.85
N LEU A 959 9.50 -13.07 -29.35
CA LEU A 959 8.37 -13.05 -28.43
C LEU A 959 7.21 -12.23 -29.01
N LEU A 960 6.00 -12.78 -28.95
CA LEU A 960 4.76 -12.04 -29.18
C LEU A 960 4.33 -11.38 -27.87
N ARG A 961 4.04 -10.08 -27.86
CA ARG A 961 3.30 -9.48 -26.73
C ARG A 961 1.83 -9.89 -26.83
N VAL A 962 1.30 -10.41 -25.74
CA VAL A 962 -0.14 -10.70 -25.60
C VAL A 962 -0.90 -9.39 -25.34
N PRO A 963 -1.92 -9.03 -26.12
CA PRO A 963 -2.73 -7.84 -25.86
C PRO A 963 -3.44 -7.88 -24.49
N ASP A 964 -3.30 -6.79 -23.76
CA ASP A 964 -3.87 -6.51 -22.45
C ASP A 964 -4.63 -5.17 -22.44
N ASP A 965 -5.48 -5.00 -21.43
CA ASP A 965 -6.32 -3.84 -21.17
C ASP A 965 -5.60 -2.68 -20.46
N GLY A 966 -4.29 -2.82 -20.23
CA GLY A 966 -3.37 -1.71 -19.92
C GLY A 966 -2.93 -1.56 -18.45
N GLU A 967 -3.47 -2.35 -17.52
CA GLU A 967 -3.18 -2.21 -16.07
C GLU A 967 -2.13 -3.22 -15.52
N GLY A 968 -1.43 -3.96 -16.38
CA GLY A 968 -0.48 -5.00 -15.97
C GLY A 968 0.93 -4.89 -16.58
N PRO A 969 1.92 -5.64 -16.06
CA PRO A 969 3.18 -5.84 -16.75
C PRO A 969 2.94 -6.71 -18.00
N ALA A 970 3.50 -6.29 -19.14
CA ALA A 970 3.26 -6.96 -20.42
C ALA A 970 3.59 -8.46 -20.36
N PHE A 971 2.63 -9.30 -20.77
CA PHE A 971 2.81 -10.73 -20.97
C PHE A 971 3.29 -11.01 -22.39
N TYR A 972 4.13 -12.03 -22.53
CA TYR A 972 4.66 -12.50 -23.81
C TYR A 972 4.50 -14.01 -23.97
N GLU A 973 4.42 -14.46 -25.22
CA GLU A 973 4.54 -15.88 -25.59
C GLU A 973 5.64 -16.07 -26.63
N ARG A 974 6.24 -17.26 -26.64
CA ARG A 974 7.29 -17.63 -27.60
C ARG A 974 6.72 -17.84 -28.99
N ARG A 975 7.23 -17.09 -29.99
CA ARG A 975 6.68 -17.10 -31.36
C ARG A 975 6.75 -18.47 -32.04
N ASP A 976 7.72 -19.30 -31.64
CA ASP A 976 7.92 -20.67 -32.13
C ASP A 976 7.00 -21.72 -31.47
N HIS A 977 6.23 -21.34 -30.44
CA HIS A 977 5.21 -22.19 -29.80
C HIS A 977 3.77 -21.79 -30.15
N VAL A 978 3.56 -20.70 -30.87
CA VAL A 978 2.22 -20.20 -31.26
C VAL A 978 1.94 -20.51 -32.75
N PRO A 979 0.82 -21.18 -33.10
CA PRO A 979 0.45 -21.42 -34.50
C PRO A 979 0.30 -20.12 -35.30
N GLU A 980 0.67 -20.15 -36.58
CA GLU A 980 0.80 -18.96 -37.42
C GLU A 980 -0.49 -18.12 -37.50
N ASP A 981 -1.66 -18.75 -37.60
CA ASP A 981 -2.94 -18.05 -37.64
C ASP A 981 -3.40 -17.49 -36.28
N VAL A 982 -2.99 -18.13 -35.18
CA VAL A 982 -3.18 -17.60 -33.82
C VAL A 982 -2.23 -16.43 -33.55
N ALA A 983 -0.98 -16.50 -34.02
CA ALA A 983 -0.02 -15.40 -33.96
C ALA A 983 -0.54 -14.19 -34.75
N GLU A 984 -0.98 -14.41 -36.00
CA GLU A 984 -1.63 -13.40 -36.84
C GLU A 984 -2.82 -12.71 -36.15
N ASP A 985 -3.72 -13.45 -35.47
CA ASP A 985 -4.88 -12.84 -34.79
C ASP A 985 -4.50 -12.14 -33.47
N ILE A 986 -3.45 -12.60 -32.77
CA ILE A 986 -2.86 -11.91 -31.61
C ILE A 986 -2.24 -10.56 -32.07
N GLU A 987 -1.44 -10.57 -33.14
CA GLU A 987 -0.81 -9.39 -33.73
C GLU A 987 -1.85 -8.37 -34.23
N LYS A 988 -3.02 -8.82 -34.70
CA LYS A 988 -4.14 -7.95 -35.15
C LYS A 988 -4.98 -7.34 -34.02
N GLY A 989 -4.83 -7.80 -32.77
CA GLY A 989 -5.40 -7.17 -31.57
C GLY A 989 -6.92 -6.98 -31.52
N ASN A 990 -7.69 -7.73 -32.31
CA ASN A 990 -9.06 -7.34 -32.68
C ASN A 990 -10.14 -7.89 -31.73
N ALA A 991 -10.36 -7.22 -30.59
CA ALA A 991 -11.28 -7.61 -29.51
C ALA A 991 -12.77 -7.73 -29.90
N VAL A 992 -13.16 -7.38 -31.13
CA VAL A 992 -14.52 -7.57 -31.65
C VAL A 992 -14.79 -9.04 -32.06
N LYS A 993 -13.75 -9.78 -32.49
CA LYS A 993 -13.87 -11.21 -32.85
C LYS A 993 -14.27 -12.08 -31.64
N THR A 994 -13.72 -11.79 -30.47
CA THR A 994 -13.73 -12.73 -29.32
C THR A 994 -15.07 -12.87 -28.61
N ALA A 995 -16.04 -11.97 -28.86
CA ALA A 995 -17.41 -12.11 -28.35
C ALA A 995 -18.38 -12.81 -29.32
N GLY A 996 -18.07 -12.81 -30.62
CA GLY A 996 -18.97 -13.27 -31.70
C GLY A 996 -20.32 -12.55 -31.74
N GLU A 997 -21.26 -13.09 -32.53
CA GLU A 997 -22.64 -12.60 -32.63
C GLU A 997 -23.65 -13.44 -31.81
N ASN A 998 -23.18 -14.31 -30.91
CA ASN A 998 -24.02 -15.29 -30.21
C ASN A 998 -25.31 -14.71 -29.59
N TRP A 999 -25.23 -13.54 -28.94
CA TRP A 999 -26.43 -12.89 -28.40
C TRP A 999 -27.39 -12.36 -29.48
N ALA A 1000 -26.88 -11.84 -30.59
CA ALA A 1000 -27.69 -11.39 -31.73
C ALA A 1000 -28.38 -12.58 -32.43
N VAL A 1001 -27.69 -13.71 -32.53
CA VAL A 1001 -28.27 -14.98 -33.03
C VAL A 1001 -29.38 -15.48 -32.11
N VAL A 1002 -29.12 -15.56 -30.79
CA VAL A 1002 -30.11 -16.07 -29.82
C VAL A 1002 -31.34 -15.18 -29.74
N SER A 1003 -31.18 -13.85 -29.67
CA SER A 1003 -32.31 -12.92 -29.63
C SER A 1003 -33.09 -12.81 -30.95
N GLN A 1004 -32.46 -13.10 -32.10
CA GLN A 1004 -33.15 -13.23 -33.39
C GLN A 1004 -34.10 -14.43 -33.44
N TRP A 1005 -33.71 -15.57 -32.85
CA TRP A 1005 -34.49 -16.82 -32.90
C TRP A 1005 -35.43 -17.02 -31.70
N GLN A 1006 -35.10 -16.43 -30.54
CA GLN A 1006 -35.93 -16.44 -29.34
C GLN A 1006 -35.96 -15.03 -28.72
N PRO A 1007 -36.87 -14.14 -29.18
CA PRO A 1007 -36.95 -12.76 -28.69
C PRO A 1007 -37.30 -12.61 -27.20
N GLN A 1008 -37.77 -13.68 -26.55
CA GLN A 1008 -38.00 -13.71 -25.09
C GLN A 1008 -36.81 -14.24 -24.29
N ALA A 1009 -35.68 -14.54 -24.93
CA ALA A 1009 -34.46 -14.94 -24.23
C ALA A 1009 -33.92 -13.81 -23.37
N VAL A 1010 -33.34 -14.15 -22.22
CA VAL A 1010 -32.70 -13.23 -21.29
C VAL A 1010 -31.21 -13.55 -21.22
N ARG A 1011 -30.37 -12.55 -21.52
CA ARG A 1011 -28.92 -12.60 -21.31
C ARG A 1011 -28.57 -12.22 -19.88
N ARG A 1012 -27.74 -13.04 -19.23
CA ARG A 1012 -27.21 -12.78 -17.89
C ARG A 1012 -25.69 -13.00 -17.86
N LEU A 1013 -25.02 -12.25 -17.01
CA LEU A 1013 -23.61 -12.44 -16.67
C LEU A 1013 -23.53 -12.81 -15.19
N ILE A 1014 -23.19 -14.06 -14.90
CA ILE A 1014 -23.10 -14.62 -13.54
C ILE A 1014 -21.67 -14.41 -13.02
N PRO A 1015 -21.45 -13.72 -11.89
CA PRO A 1015 -20.11 -13.58 -11.32
C PRO A 1015 -19.54 -14.94 -10.89
N HIS A 1016 -18.27 -15.20 -11.21
CA HIS A 1016 -17.56 -16.42 -10.82
C HIS A 1016 -16.12 -16.09 -10.42
N GLU A 1017 -15.37 -17.08 -9.91
CA GLU A 1017 -13.99 -16.85 -9.51
C GLU A 1017 -13.12 -16.50 -10.74
N GLY A 1018 -12.39 -15.39 -10.63
CA GLY A 1018 -11.54 -14.88 -11.71
C GLY A 1018 -12.28 -14.24 -12.90
N GLY A 1019 -13.61 -14.14 -12.91
CA GLY A 1019 -14.33 -13.53 -14.04
C GLY A 1019 -15.85 -13.56 -13.96
N GLN A 1020 -16.50 -13.70 -15.12
CA GLN A 1020 -17.95 -13.85 -15.26
C GLN A 1020 -18.27 -15.01 -16.21
N ILE A 1021 -19.51 -15.52 -16.13
CA ILE A 1021 -20.05 -16.56 -17.00
C ILE A 1021 -21.26 -15.99 -17.74
N GLU A 1022 -21.25 -16.07 -19.07
CA GLU A 1022 -22.39 -15.69 -19.90
C GLU A 1022 -23.40 -16.84 -20.00
N VAL A 1023 -24.67 -16.47 -19.82
CA VAL A 1023 -25.80 -17.39 -19.79
C VAL A 1023 -26.96 -16.79 -20.59
N PHE A 1024 -27.63 -17.63 -21.38
CA PHE A 1024 -28.90 -17.30 -22.04
C PHE A 1024 -30.02 -18.18 -21.46
N GLU A 1025 -31.16 -17.57 -21.12
CA GLU A 1025 -32.29 -18.24 -20.46
C GLU A 1025 -33.59 -17.94 -21.22
N ALA A 1026 -34.40 -18.95 -21.52
CA ALA A 1026 -35.70 -18.78 -22.19
C ALA A 1026 -36.74 -19.82 -21.71
N GLY A 1027 -38.01 -19.46 -21.78
CA GLY A 1027 -39.12 -20.36 -21.42
C GLY A 1027 -39.37 -20.49 -19.92
N GLN A 1028 -40.24 -21.44 -19.55
CA GLN A 1028 -40.67 -21.73 -18.19
C GLN A 1028 -40.98 -23.23 -18.04
N GLY A 1029 -40.99 -23.73 -16.81
CA GLY A 1029 -41.13 -25.15 -16.50
C GLY A 1029 -39.80 -25.77 -16.07
N ALA A 1030 -39.68 -27.10 -16.16
CA ALA A 1030 -38.50 -27.82 -15.68
C ALA A 1030 -37.23 -27.46 -16.47
N PRO A 1031 -36.01 -27.48 -15.86
CA PRO A 1031 -34.83 -26.91 -16.50
C PRO A 1031 -34.10 -27.89 -17.41
N VAL A 1032 -33.71 -27.41 -18.60
CA VAL A 1032 -32.83 -28.12 -19.55
C VAL A 1032 -31.62 -27.23 -19.87
N VAL A 1033 -30.43 -27.70 -19.50
CA VAL A 1033 -29.17 -26.95 -19.57
C VAL A 1033 -28.36 -27.40 -20.78
N PHE A 1034 -28.04 -26.48 -21.68
CA PHE A 1034 -27.34 -26.73 -22.95
C PHE A 1034 -25.88 -26.26 -22.92
N LEU A 1035 -24.97 -27.15 -23.31
CA LEU A 1035 -23.52 -26.94 -23.40
C LEU A 1035 -23.03 -27.12 -24.85
N HIS A 1036 -22.37 -26.10 -25.38
CA HIS A 1036 -22.08 -25.93 -26.80
C HIS A 1036 -20.78 -26.66 -27.25
N PRO A 1037 -20.56 -26.83 -28.57
CA PRO A 1037 -19.30 -27.37 -29.11
C PRO A 1037 -18.07 -26.50 -28.79
N PHE A 1038 -16.86 -27.03 -28.99
CA PHE A 1038 -15.64 -26.24 -28.86
C PHE A 1038 -15.62 -25.11 -29.91
N ASN A 1039 -15.12 -23.93 -29.54
CA ASN A 1039 -15.05 -22.71 -30.37
C ASN A 1039 -16.41 -22.07 -30.81
N ILE A 1040 -17.50 -22.84 -30.84
CA ILE A 1040 -18.83 -22.40 -31.28
C ILE A 1040 -19.72 -22.11 -30.07
N GLY A 1041 -20.20 -20.88 -29.91
CA GLY A 1041 -21.10 -20.49 -28.83
C GLY A 1041 -22.57 -20.95 -28.98
N LEU A 1042 -23.40 -20.55 -28.02
CA LEU A 1042 -24.78 -21.01 -27.81
C LEU A 1042 -25.76 -20.63 -28.92
N GLY A 1043 -25.42 -19.72 -29.84
CA GLY A 1043 -26.23 -19.50 -31.05
C GLY A 1043 -26.38 -20.77 -31.91
N PHE A 1044 -25.47 -21.74 -31.75
CA PHE A 1044 -25.61 -23.11 -32.24
C PHE A 1044 -26.95 -23.79 -31.85
N PHE A 1045 -27.49 -23.50 -30.65
CA PHE A 1045 -28.73 -24.08 -30.15
C PHE A 1045 -29.96 -23.19 -30.41
N ALA A 1046 -29.89 -22.26 -31.37
CA ALA A 1046 -31.02 -21.39 -31.71
C ALA A 1046 -32.33 -22.12 -32.03
N PRO A 1047 -32.37 -23.28 -32.75
CA PRO A 1047 -33.60 -24.06 -32.93
C PRO A 1047 -34.13 -24.68 -31.62
N GLN A 1048 -33.24 -25.14 -30.74
CA GLN A 1048 -33.61 -25.71 -29.44
C GLN A 1048 -34.18 -24.63 -28.51
N LEU A 1049 -33.57 -23.44 -28.48
CA LEU A 1049 -34.02 -22.26 -27.73
C LEU A 1049 -35.35 -21.69 -28.25
N ARG A 1050 -35.63 -21.83 -29.55
CA ARG A 1050 -36.92 -21.48 -30.14
C ARG A 1050 -38.03 -22.41 -29.65
N ASP A 1051 -37.83 -23.73 -29.79
CA ASP A 1051 -38.93 -24.70 -29.64
C ASP A 1051 -39.08 -25.25 -28.22
N LEU A 1052 -37.98 -25.67 -27.57
CA LEU A 1052 -38.05 -26.33 -26.27
C LEU A 1052 -38.48 -25.36 -25.15
N ALA A 1053 -38.21 -24.06 -25.34
CA ALA A 1053 -38.62 -22.99 -24.43
C ALA A 1053 -40.15 -22.81 -24.35
N THR A 1054 -40.92 -23.41 -25.26
CA THR A 1054 -42.39 -23.42 -25.20
C THR A 1054 -42.95 -24.27 -24.06
N THR A 1055 -42.17 -25.22 -23.53
CA THR A 1055 -42.60 -26.16 -22.47
C THR A 1055 -41.57 -26.41 -21.36
N ASN A 1056 -40.36 -25.86 -21.47
CA ASN A 1056 -39.25 -26.07 -20.52
C ASN A 1056 -38.53 -24.73 -20.24
N ARG A 1057 -37.80 -24.65 -19.12
CA ARG A 1057 -36.86 -23.56 -18.83
C ARG A 1057 -35.50 -23.90 -19.46
N VAL A 1058 -35.26 -23.41 -20.67
CA VAL A 1058 -34.04 -23.68 -21.44
C VAL A 1058 -32.94 -22.72 -21.03
N ILE A 1059 -31.78 -23.25 -20.66
CA ILE A 1059 -30.63 -22.50 -20.13
C ILE A 1059 -29.39 -22.87 -20.95
N GLY A 1060 -28.80 -21.95 -21.68
CA GLY A 1060 -27.50 -22.13 -22.33
C GLY A 1060 -26.38 -21.51 -21.49
N VAL A 1061 -25.27 -22.24 -21.27
CA VAL A 1061 -24.07 -21.71 -20.56
C VAL A 1061 -22.87 -21.65 -21.50
N HIS A 1062 -22.20 -20.49 -21.60
CA HIS A 1062 -20.95 -20.36 -22.35
C HIS A 1062 -19.75 -20.82 -21.52
N ALA A 1063 -18.93 -21.69 -22.12
CA ALA A 1063 -17.65 -22.15 -21.58
C ALA A 1063 -16.62 -21.01 -21.45
N PRO A 1064 -15.59 -21.17 -20.60
CA PRO A 1064 -14.49 -20.22 -20.47
C PRO A 1064 -13.92 -19.74 -21.80
N GLY A 1065 -13.81 -18.42 -21.96
CA GLY A 1065 -13.33 -17.77 -23.17
C GLY A 1065 -14.31 -17.71 -24.32
N VAL A 1066 -15.54 -18.26 -24.19
CA VAL A 1066 -16.55 -18.17 -25.25
C VAL A 1066 -17.52 -17.03 -24.97
N GLY A 1067 -17.69 -16.14 -25.95
CA GLY A 1067 -18.59 -14.99 -25.83
C GLY A 1067 -18.10 -14.01 -24.77
N ALA A 1068 -18.92 -13.73 -23.75
CA ALA A 1068 -18.55 -12.91 -22.60
C ALA A 1068 -18.14 -13.70 -21.34
N THR A 1069 -17.97 -15.04 -21.42
CA THR A 1069 -17.43 -15.82 -20.28
C THR A 1069 -15.93 -15.58 -20.13
N THR A 1070 -15.54 -14.74 -19.17
CA THR A 1070 -14.14 -14.46 -18.81
C THR A 1070 -13.59 -15.37 -17.71
N ALA A 1071 -14.46 -16.11 -16.99
CA ALA A 1071 -14.06 -16.96 -15.87
C ALA A 1071 -13.30 -18.21 -16.33
N ALA A 1072 -11.97 -18.11 -16.44
CA ALA A 1072 -11.08 -19.14 -16.99
C ALA A 1072 -10.01 -19.65 -16.01
N GLY A 1073 -10.36 -19.79 -14.72
CA GLY A 1073 -9.44 -20.25 -13.68
C GLY A 1073 -8.94 -21.68 -13.91
N ASP A 1074 -9.87 -22.63 -14.00
CA ASP A 1074 -9.62 -24.06 -14.24
C ASP A 1074 -10.35 -24.49 -15.52
N LEU A 1075 -9.62 -25.05 -16.48
CA LEU A 1075 -10.15 -25.51 -17.78
C LEU A 1075 -10.31 -27.03 -17.86
N SER A 1076 -9.98 -27.77 -16.80
CA SER A 1076 -10.24 -29.21 -16.70
C SER A 1076 -11.74 -29.49 -16.73
N PHE A 1077 -12.15 -30.71 -17.11
CA PHE A 1077 -13.56 -31.06 -17.09
C PHE A 1077 -14.21 -30.96 -15.68
N ALA A 1078 -13.42 -31.05 -14.62
CA ALA A 1078 -13.88 -30.75 -13.26
C ALA A 1078 -14.09 -29.24 -13.04
N GLY A 1079 -13.20 -28.39 -13.58
CA GLY A 1079 -13.36 -26.93 -13.63
C GLY A 1079 -14.61 -26.52 -14.39
N LEU A 1080 -14.75 -26.99 -15.62
CA LEU A 1080 -15.90 -26.74 -16.49
C LEU A 1080 -17.21 -27.20 -15.85
N ALA A 1081 -17.23 -28.36 -15.18
CA ALA A 1081 -18.41 -28.82 -14.44
C ALA A 1081 -18.77 -27.89 -13.26
N ARG A 1082 -17.78 -27.37 -12.52
CA ARG A 1082 -18.01 -26.35 -11.48
C ARG A 1082 -18.54 -25.05 -12.08
N THR A 1083 -18.01 -24.60 -13.22
CA THR A 1083 -18.50 -23.42 -13.95
C THR A 1083 -19.97 -23.58 -14.36
N VAL A 1084 -20.36 -24.72 -14.92
CA VAL A 1084 -21.75 -25.00 -15.32
C VAL A 1084 -22.68 -25.03 -14.11
N LEU A 1085 -22.31 -25.72 -13.02
CA LEU A 1085 -23.14 -25.77 -11.81
C LEU A 1085 -23.29 -24.38 -11.18
N ALA A 1086 -22.21 -23.60 -11.10
CA ALA A 1086 -22.23 -22.22 -10.58
C ALA A 1086 -23.11 -21.30 -11.43
N ALA A 1087 -23.08 -21.44 -12.76
CA ALA A 1087 -23.98 -20.72 -13.66
C ALA A 1087 -25.46 -21.07 -13.39
N VAL A 1088 -25.80 -22.36 -13.35
CA VAL A 1088 -27.18 -22.84 -13.15
C VAL A 1088 -27.73 -22.46 -11.78
N ARG A 1089 -26.97 -22.68 -10.70
CA ARG A 1089 -27.38 -22.27 -9.34
C ARG A 1089 -27.41 -20.74 -9.20
N GLY A 1090 -26.57 -20.01 -9.93
CA GLY A 1090 -26.61 -18.54 -10.03
C GLY A 1090 -27.88 -17.96 -10.68
N LEU A 1091 -28.67 -18.77 -11.40
CA LEU A 1091 -30.00 -18.41 -11.91
C LEU A 1091 -31.15 -18.66 -10.90
N GLY A 1092 -30.82 -19.10 -9.68
CA GLY A 1092 -31.82 -19.53 -8.71
C GLY A 1092 -32.53 -20.84 -9.10
N VAL A 1093 -31.97 -21.65 -9.99
CA VAL A 1093 -32.42 -23.03 -10.21
C VAL A 1093 -32.01 -23.84 -8.97
N THR A 1094 -32.97 -24.32 -8.18
CA THR A 1094 -32.72 -25.18 -7.00
C THR A 1094 -33.12 -26.65 -7.22
N GLU A 1095 -33.98 -26.91 -8.20
CA GLU A 1095 -34.43 -28.25 -8.59
C GLU A 1095 -33.37 -29.05 -9.37
N ARG A 1096 -33.69 -30.29 -9.76
CA ARG A 1096 -32.84 -31.14 -10.62
C ARG A 1096 -33.07 -30.81 -12.09
N PHE A 1097 -32.01 -30.81 -12.90
CA PHE A 1097 -32.08 -30.41 -14.31
C PHE A 1097 -31.56 -31.49 -15.27
N VAL A 1098 -32.06 -31.46 -16.50
CA VAL A 1098 -31.48 -32.26 -17.60
C VAL A 1098 -30.28 -31.50 -18.15
N VAL A 1099 -29.13 -32.15 -18.28
CA VAL A 1099 -27.93 -31.55 -18.89
C VAL A 1099 -27.69 -32.14 -20.29
N ALA A 1100 -27.68 -31.27 -21.30
CA ALA A 1100 -27.53 -31.61 -22.71
C ALA A 1100 -26.23 -30.99 -23.26
N GLY A 1101 -25.38 -31.79 -23.88
CA GLY A 1101 -24.10 -31.31 -24.41
C GLY A 1101 -23.82 -31.79 -25.84
N ALA A 1102 -23.38 -30.87 -26.69
CA ALA A 1102 -22.99 -31.17 -28.07
C ALA A 1102 -21.46 -31.21 -28.23
N SER A 1103 -20.94 -32.25 -28.89
CA SER A 1103 -19.50 -32.42 -29.14
C SER A 1103 -18.66 -32.25 -27.85
N PHE A 1104 -17.73 -31.29 -27.77
CA PHE A 1104 -16.97 -30.97 -26.54
C PHE A 1104 -17.86 -30.61 -25.33
N GLY A 1105 -18.99 -29.94 -25.55
CA GLY A 1105 -19.99 -29.68 -24.50
C GLY A 1105 -20.60 -30.96 -23.93
N GLY A 1106 -20.62 -32.06 -24.70
CA GLY A 1106 -21.05 -33.38 -24.25
C GLY A 1106 -20.08 -34.04 -23.27
N LEU A 1107 -18.76 -33.83 -23.44
CA LEU A 1107 -17.75 -34.24 -22.44
C LEU A 1107 -17.96 -33.49 -21.13
N THR A 1108 -18.24 -32.19 -21.20
CA THR A 1108 -18.56 -31.37 -20.02
C THR A 1108 -19.88 -31.82 -19.35
N ALA A 1109 -20.92 -32.12 -20.13
CA ALA A 1109 -22.20 -32.63 -19.63
C ALA A 1109 -22.04 -33.97 -18.90
N LEU A 1110 -21.21 -34.87 -19.43
CA LEU A 1110 -20.87 -36.15 -18.81
C LEU A 1110 -20.16 -35.94 -17.45
N SER A 1111 -19.19 -35.02 -17.38
CA SER A 1111 -18.54 -34.66 -16.11
C SER A 1111 -19.47 -33.99 -15.11
N VAL A 1112 -20.42 -33.14 -15.54
CA VAL A 1112 -21.48 -32.60 -14.67
C VAL A 1112 -22.35 -33.73 -14.11
N ALA A 1113 -22.82 -34.65 -14.96
CA ALA A 1113 -23.64 -35.80 -14.52
C ALA A 1113 -22.88 -36.80 -13.63
N HIS A 1114 -21.55 -36.86 -13.73
CA HIS A 1114 -20.71 -37.72 -12.89
C HIS A 1114 -20.39 -37.10 -11.52
N LEU A 1115 -20.08 -35.79 -11.49
CA LEU A 1115 -19.69 -35.08 -10.26
C LEU A 1115 -20.91 -34.59 -9.45
N TYR A 1116 -22.03 -34.33 -10.13
CA TYR A 1116 -23.25 -33.75 -9.56
C TYR A 1116 -24.51 -34.60 -9.90
N PRO A 1117 -24.52 -35.91 -9.56
CA PRO A 1117 -25.64 -36.80 -9.89
C PRO A 1117 -26.93 -36.45 -9.13
N GLU A 1118 -26.82 -35.79 -7.98
CA GLU A 1118 -27.97 -35.32 -7.20
C GLU A 1118 -28.61 -34.10 -7.87
N ASP A 1119 -27.83 -33.21 -8.48
CA ASP A 1119 -28.30 -32.02 -9.20
C ASP A 1119 -28.87 -32.34 -10.60
N VAL A 1120 -28.45 -33.43 -11.23
CA VAL A 1120 -28.85 -33.83 -12.58
C VAL A 1120 -29.98 -34.87 -12.57
N SER A 1121 -31.08 -34.62 -13.28
CA SER A 1121 -32.16 -35.60 -13.50
C SER A 1121 -31.97 -36.48 -14.74
N GLY A 1122 -31.20 -36.02 -15.73
CA GLY A 1122 -30.83 -36.84 -16.88
C GLY A 1122 -29.72 -36.21 -17.75
N LEU A 1123 -28.99 -37.04 -18.48
CA LEU A 1123 -27.91 -36.65 -19.39
C LEU A 1123 -28.36 -36.78 -20.85
N VAL A 1124 -28.08 -35.79 -21.70
CA VAL A 1124 -28.24 -35.88 -23.16
C VAL A 1124 -26.90 -35.61 -23.84
N LEU A 1125 -26.47 -36.53 -24.70
CA LEU A 1125 -25.26 -36.41 -25.51
C LEU A 1125 -25.63 -36.29 -26.99
N LEU A 1126 -25.22 -35.20 -27.63
CA LEU A 1126 -25.54 -34.87 -29.03
C LEU A 1126 -24.23 -34.87 -29.84
N GLY A 1127 -24.02 -35.87 -30.70
CA GLY A 1127 -22.78 -35.94 -31.52
C GLY A 1127 -21.50 -35.87 -30.68
N SER A 1128 -21.36 -36.73 -29.65
CA SER A 1128 -20.36 -36.61 -28.58
C SER A 1128 -19.47 -37.85 -28.42
N SER A 1129 -18.36 -37.67 -27.68
CA SER A 1129 -17.36 -38.69 -27.34
C SER A 1129 -17.32 -38.96 -25.82
N HIS A 1130 -16.47 -39.90 -25.39
CA HIS A 1130 -15.98 -40.05 -24.01
C HIS A 1130 -14.60 -39.38 -23.80
N ARG A 1131 -13.90 -39.00 -24.88
CA ARG A 1131 -12.54 -38.44 -24.84
C ARG A 1131 -12.32 -37.36 -25.88
N VAL A 1132 -11.37 -36.47 -25.63
CA VAL A 1132 -10.89 -35.50 -26.63
C VAL A 1132 -10.16 -36.23 -27.75
N GLY A 1133 -10.40 -35.84 -29.00
CA GLY A 1133 -9.80 -36.48 -30.18
C GLY A 1133 -9.66 -35.52 -31.36
N ASN A 1134 -8.50 -34.87 -31.47
CA ASN A 1134 -8.15 -34.12 -32.67
C ASN A 1134 -7.87 -35.06 -33.85
N ARG A 1135 -8.26 -34.64 -35.06
CA ARG A 1135 -7.65 -35.17 -36.29
C ARG A 1135 -6.14 -34.88 -36.24
N ARG A 1136 -5.31 -35.78 -36.78
CA ARG A 1136 -3.84 -35.73 -36.59
C ARG A 1136 -3.23 -34.47 -37.23
N GLY A 1137 -2.45 -33.72 -36.46
CA GLY A 1137 -1.55 -32.67 -36.95
C GLY A 1137 -2.16 -31.28 -37.04
N ASP A 1138 -3.36 -31.14 -37.62
CA ASP A 1138 -3.90 -29.84 -38.01
C ASP A 1138 -4.97 -29.27 -37.06
N VAL A 1139 -4.97 -27.95 -36.90
CA VAL A 1139 -6.08 -27.19 -36.29
C VAL A 1139 -7.23 -27.14 -37.29
N ASN A 1140 -8.28 -27.93 -37.02
CA ASN A 1140 -9.43 -28.05 -37.91
C ASN A 1140 -10.28 -26.77 -37.87
N ARG A 1141 -10.09 -25.89 -38.85
CA ARG A 1141 -10.87 -24.65 -38.99
C ARG A 1141 -12.36 -24.95 -39.11
N LEU A 1142 -13.20 -24.22 -38.38
CA LEU A 1142 -14.65 -24.47 -38.28
C LEU A 1142 -15.33 -24.55 -39.66
N VAL A 1143 -15.01 -23.62 -40.56
CA VAL A 1143 -15.52 -23.59 -41.94
C VAL A 1143 -15.20 -24.85 -42.74
N VAL A 1144 -14.09 -25.54 -42.47
CA VAL A 1144 -13.72 -26.80 -43.13
C VAL A 1144 -14.51 -27.96 -42.54
N VAL A 1145 -14.61 -28.03 -41.22
CA VAL A 1145 -15.36 -29.09 -40.51
C VAL A 1145 -16.86 -29.05 -40.86
N ALA A 1146 -17.48 -27.86 -40.76
CA ALA A 1146 -18.88 -27.66 -41.10
C ALA A 1146 -19.16 -28.05 -42.55
N ARG A 1147 -18.29 -27.60 -43.48
CA ARG A 1147 -18.40 -27.93 -44.90
C ARG A 1147 -18.31 -29.43 -45.16
N GLU A 1148 -17.29 -30.11 -44.65
CA GLU A 1148 -17.12 -31.56 -44.85
C GLU A 1148 -18.32 -32.36 -44.33
N ASP A 1149 -18.86 -31.96 -43.17
CA ASP A 1149 -19.99 -32.63 -42.53
C ASP A 1149 -21.30 -32.41 -43.31
N PHE A 1150 -21.57 -31.18 -43.76
CA PHE A 1150 -22.73 -30.88 -44.59
C PHE A 1150 -22.61 -31.45 -46.01
N ASP A 1151 -21.40 -31.48 -46.59
CA ASP A 1151 -21.12 -32.17 -47.84
C ASP A 1151 -21.34 -33.69 -47.68
N ALA A 1152 -20.95 -34.31 -46.55
CA ALA A 1152 -21.22 -35.72 -46.29
C ALA A 1152 -22.73 -36.06 -46.18
N VAL A 1153 -23.49 -35.24 -45.44
CA VAL A 1153 -24.94 -35.40 -45.27
C VAL A 1153 -25.68 -35.23 -46.60
N THR A 1154 -25.34 -34.20 -47.39
CA THR A 1154 -26.01 -33.94 -48.67
C THR A 1154 -25.65 -34.96 -49.75
N ASN A 1155 -24.40 -35.44 -49.80
CA ASN A 1155 -23.99 -36.53 -50.70
C ASN A 1155 -24.68 -37.87 -50.37
N ALA A 1156 -25.12 -38.08 -49.13
CA ALA A 1156 -25.93 -39.23 -48.75
C ALA A 1156 -27.40 -39.14 -49.20
N GLY A 1157 -27.82 -38.01 -49.81
CA GLY A 1157 -29.17 -37.79 -50.32
C GLY A 1157 -30.16 -37.20 -49.31
N ALA A 1158 -29.71 -36.87 -48.09
CA ALA A 1158 -30.53 -36.15 -47.12
C ALA A 1158 -30.79 -34.71 -47.57
N ARG A 1159 -32.01 -34.21 -47.31
CA ARG A 1159 -32.39 -32.81 -47.58
C ARG A 1159 -32.37 -32.01 -46.28
N LEU A 1160 -31.46 -31.05 -46.20
CA LEU A 1160 -31.43 -30.07 -45.10
C LEU A 1160 -32.66 -29.16 -45.20
N GLY A 1161 -33.26 -28.82 -44.05
CA GLY A 1161 -34.40 -27.89 -43.96
C GLY A 1161 -34.03 -26.41 -44.03
N THR A 1162 -32.74 -26.11 -44.11
CA THR A 1162 -32.11 -24.78 -44.20
C THR A 1162 -30.95 -24.91 -45.20
N SER A 1163 -30.57 -23.86 -45.94
CA SER A 1163 -29.48 -23.99 -46.90
C SER A 1163 -28.13 -24.23 -46.20
N ARG A 1164 -27.20 -24.87 -46.92
CA ARG A 1164 -25.88 -25.17 -46.38
C ARG A 1164 -25.13 -23.88 -46.03
N GLU A 1165 -25.28 -22.87 -46.87
CA GLU A 1165 -24.67 -21.55 -46.75
C GLU A 1165 -25.20 -20.80 -45.51
N GLU A 1166 -26.50 -20.88 -45.22
CA GLU A 1166 -27.09 -20.31 -44.00
C GLU A 1166 -26.60 -21.03 -42.73
N LEU A 1167 -26.41 -22.35 -42.78
CA LEU A 1167 -25.88 -23.13 -41.65
C LEU A 1167 -24.39 -22.87 -41.41
N GLU A 1168 -23.57 -22.77 -42.46
CA GLU A 1168 -22.17 -22.35 -42.35
C GLU A 1168 -22.05 -20.91 -41.79
N ALA A 1169 -22.87 -19.98 -42.30
CA ALA A 1169 -22.91 -18.61 -41.79
C ALA A 1169 -23.38 -18.52 -40.33
N LEU A 1170 -24.35 -19.34 -39.92
CA LEU A 1170 -24.81 -19.43 -38.53
C LEU A 1170 -23.66 -19.89 -37.61
N LEU A 1171 -22.93 -20.94 -37.99
CA LEU A 1171 -21.80 -21.45 -37.22
C LEU A 1171 -20.68 -20.41 -37.10
N LEU A 1172 -20.32 -19.72 -38.19
CA LEU A 1172 -19.31 -18.67 -38.18
C LEU A 1172 -19.72 -17.43 -37.36
N ARG A 1173 -21.00 -17.04 -37.35
CA ARG A 1173 -21.53 -15.99 -36.46
C ARG A 1173 -21.45 -16.38 -34.97
N CYS A 1174 -21.38 -17.67 -34.68
CA CYS A 1174 -21.24 -18.20 -33.32
C CYS A 1174 -19.78 -18.54 -32.95
N GLU A 1175 -18.82 -18.47 -33.88
CA GLU A 1175 -17.39 -18.69 -33.63
C GLU A 1175 -16.86 -17.55 -32.76
N SER A 1176 -16.47 -17.86 -31.52
CA SER A 1176 -16.25 -16.81 -30.52
C SER A 1176 -15.40 -17.24 -29.32
N ILE A 1177 -14.35 -18.05 -29.53
CA ILE A 1177 -13.36 -18.28 -28.46
C ILE A 1177 -12.32 -17.16 -28.44
N ASP A 1178 -11.97 -16.67 -27.25
CA ASP A 1178 -10.78 -15.87 -27.02
C ASP A 1178 -9.53 -16.71 -27.30
N PRO A 1179 -8.68 -16.37 -28.29
CA PRO A 1179 -7.51 -17.18 -28.64
C PRO A 1179 -6.55 -17.44 -27.46
N ARG A 1180 -6.49 -16.52 -26.49
CA ARG A 1180 -5.64 -16.64 -25.29
C ARG A 1180 -6.13 -17.74 -24.34
N ILE A 1181 -7.44 -18.02 -24.34
CA ILE A 1181 -8.05 -19.12 -23.59
C ILE A 1181 -8.14 -20.38 -24.47
N GLY A 1182 -8.34 -20.22 -25.78
CA GLY A 1182 -8.25 -21.29 -26.78
C GLY A 1182 -6.90 -22.02 -26.76
N LEU A 1183 -5.79 -21.29 -26.66
CA LEU A 1183 -4.44 -21.88 -26.48
C LEU A 1183 -4.36 -22.75 -25.22
N ARG A 1184 -4.89 -22.29 -24.09
CA ARG A 1184 -4.89 -23.05 -22.82
C ARG A 1184 -5.77 -24.30 -22.85
N TYR A 1185 -6.75 -24.38 -23.75
CA TYR A 1185 -7.45 -25.63 -24.02
C TYR A 1185 -6.59 -26.64 -24.79
N LEU A 1186 -5.59 -26.20 -25.58
CA LEU A 1186 -4.69 -27.12 -26.27
C LEU A 1186 -3.83 -27.92 -25.27
N ASP A 1187 -3.40 -27.30 -24.16
CA ASP A 1187 -2.74 -28.00 -23.04
C ASP A 1187 -3.65 -29.11 -22.48
N GLN A 1188 -4.92 -28.78 -22.23
CA GLN A 1188 -5.94 -29.71 -21.76
C GLN A 1188 -6.30 -30.80 -22.80
N PHE A 1189 -6.00 -30.58 -24.09
CA PHE A 1189 -6.15 -31.59 -25.15
C PHE A 1189 -4.88 -32.45 -25.31
N ALA A 1190 -3.70 -31.89 -25.04
CA ALA A 1190 -2.42 -32.59 -25.07
C ALA A 1190 -2.32 -33.69 -24.00
N SER A 1191 -2.93 -33.49 -22.83
CA SER A 1191 -3.07 -34.52 -21.78
C SER A 1191 -4.04 -35.66 -22.13
N ARG A 1192 -4.78 -35.56 -23.24
CA ARG A 1192 -5.70 -36.59 -23.80
C ARG A 1192 -6.67 -37.20 -22.77
N PRO A 1193 -7.48 -36.38 -22.08
CA PRO A 1193 -8.45 -36.87 -21.09
C PRO A 1193 -9.46 -37.84 -21.69
N ASP A 1194 -9.71 -38.93 -20.96
CA ASP A 1194 -10.70 -39.97 -21.26
C ASP A 1194 -11.64 -40.12 -20.05
N LEU A 1195 -12.96 -40.08 -20.32
CA LEU A 1195 -14.04 -40.09 -19.33
C LEU A 1195 -14.84 -41.42 -19.34
N LEU A 1196 -14.35 -42.47 -20.01
CA LEU A 1196 -15.08 -43.72 -20.15
C LEU A 1196 -15.32 -44.44 -18.80
N GLU A 1197 -14.38 -44.30 -17.85
CA GLU A 1197 -14.57 -44.78 -16.48
C GLU A 1197 -15.65 -44.02 -15.71
N GLN A 1198 -15.73 -42.71 -15.91
CA GLN A 1198 -16.71 -41.82 -15.28
C GLN A 1198 -18.10 -42.10 -15.84
N ALA A 1199 -18.19 -42.36 -17.16
CA ALA A 1199 -19.39 -42.83 -17.84
C ALA A 1199 -19.91 -44.16 -17.26
N ALA A 1200 -19.01 -45.12 -16.99
CA ALA A 1200 -19.36 -46.41 -16.40
C ALA A 1200 -19.92 -46.30 -14.96
N LYS A 1201 -19.67 -45.18 -14.29
CA LYS A 1201 -20.07 -44.89 -12.90
C LYS A 1201 -21.32 -43.99 -12.81
N LEU A 1202 -21.92 -43.60 -13.94
CA LEU A 1202 -23.14 -42.78 -13.96
C LEU A 1202 -24.35 -43.53 -13.39
N LYS A 1203 -25.16 -42.81 -12.61
CA LYS A 1203 -26.41 -43.29 -11.99
C LYS A 1203 -27.68 -42.65 -12.55
N VAL A 1204 -27.54 -41.61 -13.36
CA VAL A 1204 -28.66 -40.88 -13.97
C VAL A 1204 -29.05 -41.51 -15.32
N PRO A 1205 -30.32 -41.46 -15.73
CA PRO A 1205 -30.73 -41.84 -17.08
C PRO A 1205 -29.97 -41.01 -18.13
N ALA A 1206 -29.68 -41.64 -19.29
CA ALA A 1206 -28.99 -40.96 -20.39
C ALA A 1206 -29.64 -41.22 -21.75
N LEU A 1207 -29.66 -40.20 -22.60
CA LEU A 1207 -30.02 -40.25 -24.01
C LEU A 1207 -28.79 -39.88 -24.85
N ILE A 1208 -28.50 -40.69 -25.87
CA ILE A 1208 -27.38 -40.48 -26.80
C ILE A 1208 -27.95 -40.39 -28.21
N VAL A 1209 -27.76 -39.25 -28.87
CA VAL A 1209 -28.25 -38.97 -30.23
C VAL A 1209 -27.05 -38.69 -31.14
N HIS A 1210 -26.91 -39.44 -32.23
CA HIS A 1210 -25.76 -39.35 -33.12
C HIS A 1210 -26.19 -39.36 -34.59
N GLY A 1211 -25.56 -38.53 -35.43
CA GLY A 1211 -25.81 -38.54 -36.87
C GLY A 1211 -25.07 -39.69 -37.56
N VAL A 1212 -25.73 -40.38 -38.50
CA VAL A 1212 -25.12 -41.50 -39.26
C VAL A 1212 -23.93 -41.03 -40.11
N HIS A 1213 -23.88 -39.75 -40.48
CA HIS A 1213 -22.86 -39.17 -41.36
C HIS A 1213 -21.79 -38.33 -40.64
N ASP A 1214 -21.66 -38.46 -39.30
CA ASP A 1214 -20.71 -37.66 -38.51
C ASP A 1214 -19.25 -37.85 -38.99
N THR A 1215 -18.67 -36.75 -39.49
CA THR A 1215 -17.32 -36.67 -40.05
C THR A 1215 -16.21 -36.41 -39.02
N VAL A 1216 -16.57 -36.17 -37.75
CA VAL A 1216 -15.67 -35.80 -36.66
C VAL A 1216 -15.56 -36.93 -35.63
N ILE A 1217 -16.70 -37.45 -35.17
CA ILE A 1217 -16.81 -38.50 -34.15
C ILE A 1217 -17.48 -39.74 -34.76
N LYS A 1218 -16.67 -40.77 -35.01
CA LYS A 1218 -17.13 -42.04 -35.58
C LYS A 1218 -18.22 -42.67 -34.71
N LEU A 1219 -19.30 -43.13 -35.35
CA LEU A 1219 -20.47 -43.77 -34.75
C LEU A 1219 -20.16 -44.86 -33.69
N GLU A 1220 -19.10 -45.64 -33.88
CA GLU A 1220 -18.66 -46.67 -32.92
C GLU A 1220 -18.17 -46.12 -31.56
N VAL A 1221 -17.79 -44.84 -31.50
CA VAL A 1221 -17.50 -44.13 -30.24
C VAL A 1221 -18.79 -43.93 -29.44
N ALA A 1222 -19.87 -43.48 -30.09
CA ALA A 1222 -21.18 -43.31 -29.44
C ALA A 1222 -21.77 -44.65 -28.99
N LYS A 1223 -21.65 -45.70 -29.82
CA LYS A 1223 -22.04 -47.07 -29.43
C LYS A 1223 -21.22 -47.63 -28.27
N LEU A 1224 -19.94 -47.25 -28.15
CA LEU A 1224 -19.14 -47.61 -26.97
C LEU A 1224 -19.68 -46.91 -25.72
N VAL A 1225 -19.95 -45.61 -25.78
CA VAL A 1225 -20.56 -44.86 -24.65
C VAL A 1225 -21.91 -45.45 -24.26
N HIS A 1226 -22.76 -45.81 -25.21
CA HIS A 1226 -24.04 -46.50 -24.95
C HIS A 1226 -23.85 -47.85 -24.22
N ARG A 1227 -22.90 -48.69 -24.67
CA ARG A 1227 -22.57 -49.96 -23.99
C ARG A 1227 -21.99 -49.78 -22.59
N THR A 1228 -21.40 -48.62 -22.31
CA THR A 1228 -20.79 -48.30 -21.01
C THR A 1228 -21.77 -47.67 -20.02
N ILE A 1229 -22.70 -46.81 -20.48
CA ILE A 1229 -23.71 -46.18 -19.61
C ILE A 1229 -24.91 -47.12 -19.47
N SER A 1230 -24.98 -47.84 -18.35
CA SER A 1230 -26.09 -48.74 -18.00
C SER A 1230 -27.44 -48.03 -18.06
N GLY A 1231 -28.40 -48.61 -18.78
CA GLY A 1231 -29.75 -48.05 -18.94
C GLY A 1231 -29.87 -46.85 -19.89
N SER A 1232 -28.81 -46.48 -20.60
CA SER A 1232 -28.87 -45.42 -21.61
C SER A 1232 -29.74 -45.78 -22.83
N ARG A 1233 -30.40 -44.79 -23.42
CA ARG A 1233 -31.10 -44.87 -24.70
C ARG A 1233 -30.18 -44.35 -25.81
N TYR A 1234 -30.15 -45.01 -26.96
CA TYR A 1234 -29.34 -44.63 -28.11
C TYR A 1234 -30.20 -44.48 -29.36
N VAL A 1235 -29.98 -43.40 -30.12
CA VAL A 1235 -30.71 -43.07 -31.35
C VAL A 1235 -29.72 -42.61 -32.43
N GLU A 1236 -29.78 -43.24 -33.60
CA GLU A 1236 -29.06 -42.83 -34.80
C GLU A 1236 -30.02 -42.02 -35.69
N ILE A 1237 -29.65 -40.79 -36.06
CA ILE A 1237 -30.41 -39.95 -37.00
C ILE A 1237 -29.86 -40.17 -38.43
N PRO A 1238 -30.63 -40.77 -39.36
CA PRO A 1238 -30.13 -41.08 -40.70
C PRO A 1238 -29.83 -39.85 -41.57
N THR A 1239 -30.42 -38.70 -41.27
CA THR A 1239 -30.31 -37.46 -42.06
C THR A 1239 -29.30 -36.44 -41.50
N ALA A 1240 -28.50 -36.81 -40.50
CA ALA A 1240 -27.61 -35.90 -39.79
C ALA A 1240 -26.14 -36.34 -39.79
N GLY A 1241 -25.26 -35.35 -39.63
CA GLY A 1241 -23.82 -35.52 -39.41
C GLY A 1241 -23.44 -35.22 -37.95
N HIS A 1242 -22.28 -34.58 -37.75
CA HIS A 1242 -21.78 -34.13 -36.45
C HIS A 1242 -22.67 -33.07 -35.78
N PHE A 1243 -23.45 -32.32 -36.56
CA PHE A 1243 -24.33 -31.25 -36.08
C PHE A 1243 -25.83 -31.59 -36.18
N PRO A 1244 -26.35 -32.61 -35.47
CA PRO A 1244 -27.77 -33.01 -35.57
C PRO A 1244 -28.73 -31.91 -35.09
N SER A 1245 -28.33 -31.10 -34.09
CA SER A 1245 -29.10 -29.97 -33.56
C SER A 1245 -29.47 -28.92 -34.60
N LEU A 1246 -28.69 -28.81 -35.68
CA LEU A 1246 -28.90 -27.89 -36.80
C LEU A 1246 -29.41 -28.58 -38.08
N THR A 1247 -28.97 -29.81 -38.34
CA THR A 1247 -29.31 -30.56 -39.57
C THR A 1247 -30.61 -31.36 -39.48
N SER A 1248 -31.08 -31.68 -38.27
CA SER A 1248 -32.37 -32.34 -38.02
C SER A 1248 -32.99 -31.85 -36.69
N PRO A 1249 -33.23 -30.53 -36.54
CA PRO A 1249 -33.58 -29.90 -35.27
C PRO A 1249 -34.90 -30.44 -34.68
N ASP A 1250 -35.92 -30.64 -35.50
CA ASP A 1250 -37.25 -31.04 -35.05
C ASP A 1250 -37.25 -32.44 -34.39
N GLU A 1251 -36.45 -33.37 -34.93
CA GLU A 1251 -36.27 -34.72 -34.38
C GLU A 1251 -35.48 -34.68 -33.06
N VAL A 1252 -34.39 -33.91 -33.00
CA VAL A 1252 -33.63 -33.67 -31.76
C VAL A 1252 -34.52 -33.03 -30.69
N ASN A 1253 -35.34 -32.05 -31.06
CA ASN A 1253 -36.26 -31.36 -30.16
C ASN A 1253 -37.35 -32.30 -29.63
N ALA A 1254 -37.90 -33.18 -30.46
CA ALA A 1254 -38.86 -34.20 -30.06
C ALA A 1254 -38.24 -35.23 -29.10
N LEU A 1255 -37.04 -35.74 -29.41
CA LEU A 1255 -36.32 -36.70 -28.56
C LEU A 1255 -36.00 -36.11 -27.17
N ILE A 1256 -35.49 -34.88 -27.11
CA ILE A 1256 -35.20 -34.18 -25.84
C ILE A 1256 -36.50 -33.93 -25.07
N SER A 1257 -37.56 -33.47 -25.73
CA SER A 1257 -38.87 -33.21 -25.09
C SER A 1257 -39.51 -34.46 -24.48
N THR A 1258 -39.36 -35.62 -25.11
CA THR A 1258 -39.85 -36.89 -24.58
C THR A 1258 -38.98 -37.38 -23.42
N PHE A 1259 -37.65 -37.37 -23.58
CA PHE A 1259 -36.74 -37.80 -22.53
C PHE A 1259 -36.84 -36.94 -21.27
N ALA A 1260 -36.97 -35.61 -21.40
CA ALA A 1260 -37.14 -34.70 -20.28
C ALA A 1260 -38.40 -35.03 -19.45
N LYS A 1261 -39.52 -35.38 -20.11
CA LYS A 1261 -40.77 -35.77 -19.43
C LYS A 1261 -40.63 -37.11 -18.71
N ASP A 1262 -40.01 -38.11 -19.35
CA ASP A 1262 -39.78 -39.43 -18.76
C ASP A 1262 -38.97 -39.34 -17.45
N VAL A 1263 -37.90 -38.54 -17.41
CA VAL A 1263 -37.05 -38.36 -16.21
C VAL A 1263 -37.61 -37.38 -15.17
N GLN A 1264 -38.76 -36.76 -15.44
CA GLN A 1264 -39.53 -35.97 -14.47
C GLN A 1264 -40.70 -36.76 -13.86
N ALA A 1265 -41.09 -37.87 -14.51
CA ALA A 1265 -42.13 -38.79 -14.04
C ALA A 1265 -41.58 -40.03 -13.31
N SER A 1266 -40.25 -40.09 -13.11
CA SER A 1266 -39.49 -41.20 -12.51
C SER A 1266 -38.77 -40.78 -11.22
#